data_AF-A0A5B9P8U3-F1
#
_entry.id   AF-A0A5B9P8U3-F1
#
_cell.length_a   1.000
_cell.length_b   1.000
_cell.length_c   1.000
_cell.angle_alpha   90.00
_cell.angle_beta   90.00
_cell.angle_gamma   90.00
#
_symmetry.space_group_name_H-M   'P 1'
#
loop_
_entity.id
_entity.type
_entity.pdbx_description
1 polymer ?
#
loop_
_entity_poly.entity_id
_entity_poly.type
_entity_poly.pdbx_seq_one_letter_code
_entity_poly.pdbx_strand_id
1 'polypeptide(L)'
;MMNLNQKLSLSRSRRRSSPSYFKFNWNFHVRSYSVYSTFNLILLCVFVGCTANESDNSTGTKQVTSPPQLIPGDYEQISVSLYAIPHGKPALEDGGSKHRFEMVKNTGIDFANDFDRAQLLRYIETGSGVALGDYDNDGLTDVYLVATDGPNKLYRCVGDFKFEDVTQEAGVNGSVNGRDVWGSGASFADIENDGDLDLLVCNMKAPNILYVNQGDGTFINGTDSAGIAYTGGSKVGSFCDYDRDGDLDLYLLTYQDIVPETSHSYLKDKDGRVVWVDPKDRDDVGIVDGRLLEAGERDFLFENNGDGKFKDVTKQSGTWAHEPGLSVMWFDHNKDNWPDIYIGSDFWQPDHLFQNNRDGTFTDVLPAAARHSPWFSMGSDAGDLNNDGWSELMIADMSSQTHFNQKLNMGGMSDSSWFLQYGAPRQYMRNALYINTGTGRFMESAFMSGLESTDWTWAIRFADLDNDGLQDIYVTNGHARDMMNADINNEVRRLNEAGEKEKVRDVNAGIPPRRETNVAFKNEGDFAFRQIAQEWGLDHLGVSHGVAFADFDADGDLDLIVNNLYEQATVYRNRTAELNESNAITVDFRSQKNNLLGYGTKVEIWHGDVHQTKTLTPVRGYLSSDQPLIHFGIGTASSIDRMLVTWPDGKRQEYKQLDSGQHYRVIETPEDCLPEVDVDQKTSIARSSTRFTDVAAEVGLDFTHKEEEFDDYAREPLLPYKLSQLGAGVAWGDINEDGYPDVYVGGSNLQVGQLFVNRGGLRFEKLFGPWVGAYQYEDMAPLFFDADGDGDLDLYVVSGSNEVAEGTSALQDRLYINQGDERFENAAEGALPKNRDSGSCVAAADFDRDGDLDLFVGSRSVSGKYPLAPTSRLLLNDEGKFSDVTDSIADGLSNVGMVNSALWSDFNGDGWIDLIVASDWGPVSFFKNENGKLSDVTETIGMGPYRGWWHGLAAGDFDGDGDLDYAATNQGLNTKYHADLDHPHRIYYDDFDGDGTLDLVEAEYEGDTEYPVRGLSCSSQSMPFIADKFGTYKEFAAASLSDIYEPSIESRPYLEVTWLSSSVIWNEGVSGMRVEALPRLAQISPGFGIEAGDFNADGKLDILLVNNFFGSQPETGFMDGGLGLLLTGDGKGTFKSVWPRESGVVLENDSMGLATADFDLDGDLDAIANINMGKTVLLRNNSPAGPSLTVKLKGATGNNMAVGAQARVRIKDVGERLFEVRSGGSYISQSHSRIALPGVFAQDIESVKVCWPDGSETQWESEKPLVANNTEIVVEQIQ
;
A
#
# COMPACT_ATOMS: atom_id res chain seq x y z
N MET A 1 -24.09 45.54 32.67
CA MET A 1 -23.72 46.96 32.52
C MET A 1 -23.70 47.24 31.02
N MET A 2 -24.71 47.96 30.51
CA MET A 2 -24.61 49.31 29.90
C MET A 2 -23.63 49.35 28.71
N ASN A 3 -23.93 49.72 27.46
CA ASN A 3 -25.04 50.40 26.76
C ASN A 3 -24.96 49.93 25.26
N LEU A 4 -26.01 49.67 24.45
CA LEU A 4 -27.17 50.46 24.00
C LEU A 4 -26.85 51.68 23.11
N ASN A 5 -27.11 51.56 21.79
CA ASN A 5 -27.96 52.44 20.92
C ASN A 5 -27.65 52.19 19.43
N GLN A 6 -28.58 51.76 18.55
CA GLN A 6 -29.87 52.28 18.06
C GLN A 6 -29.82 53.23 16.83
N LYS A 7 -30.58 52.79 15.80
CA LYS A 7 -31.57 53.54 14.96
C LYS A 7 -31.08 54.28 13.70
N LEU A 8 -31.53 53.88 12.50
CA LEU A 8 -32.85 54.00 11.82
C LEU A 8 -33.02 55.31 11.02
N SER A 9 -33.35 55.18 9.72
CA SER A 9 -34.60 55.66 9.07
C SER A 9 -34.37 55.95 7.56
N LEU A 10 -35.04 55.21 6.65
CA LEU A 10 -36.30 55.54 5.93
C LEU A 10 -36.09 56.57 4.79
N SER A 11 -36.72 56.54 3.61
CA SER A 11 -37.65 55.63 2.91
C SER A 11 -38.10 56.28 1.58
N ARG A 12 -38.74 55.46 0.72
CA ARG A 12 -39.75 55.77 -0.35
C ARG A 12 -39.22 56.01 -1.78
N SER A 13 -39.44 55.08 -2.74
CA SER A 13 -40.69 54.63 -3.43
C SER A 13 -41.20 55.64 -4.48
N ARG A 14 -41.52 55.32 -5.75
CA ARG A 14 -42.51 54.35 -6.29
C ARG A 14 -42.49 54.30 -7.84
N ARG A 15 -42.76 53.10 -8.42
CA ARG A 15 -43.74 52.70 -9.50
C ARG A 15 -43.71 53.42 -10.86
N ARG A 16 -44.10 52.86 -12.02
CA ARG A 16 -44.64 51.56 -12.56
C ARG A 16 -44.75 51.78 -14.09
N SER A 17 -44.57 50.74 -14.92
CA SER A 17 -45.56 50.26 -15.93
C SER A 17 -44.92 49.40 -17.04
N SER A 18 -45.44 48.17 -17.19
CA SER A 18 -45.36 47.23 -18.32
C SER A 18 -46.23 47.73 -19.53
N PRO A 19 -46.47 47.01 -20.67
CA PRO A 19 -46.20 45.58 -20.99
C PRO A 19 -45.90 45.19 -22.48
N SER A 20 -45.28 44.00 -22.68
CA SER A 20 -45.65 42.83 -23.54
C SER A 20 -45.86 42.83 -25.10
N TYR A 21 -45.42 41.68 -25.67
CA TYR A 21 -45.84 40.88 -26.87
C TYR A 21 -45.15 41.13 -28.25
N PHE A 22 -44.90 40.18 -29.18
CA PHE A 22 -45.48 38.86 -29.58
C PHE A 22 -44.41 37.97 -30.33
N LYS A 23 -44.38 36.64 -30.08
CA LYS A 23 -44.25 35.40 -30.94
C LYS A 23 -43.53 35.41 -32.33
N PHE A 24 -42.99 34.32 -32.91
CA PHE A 24 -43.39 32.88 -32.98
C PHE A 24 -42.23 31.96 -33.47
N ASN A 25 -42.28 30.67 -33.09
CA ASN A 25 -41.38 29.52 -33.38
C ASN A 25 -41.54 28.84 -34.78
N TRP A 26 -40.70 27.80 -34.99
CA TRP A 26 -40.87 26.53 -35.76
C TRP A 26 -40.13 26.47 -37.12
N ASN A 27 -39.48 25.39 -37.56
CA ASN A 27 -38.98 24.12 -36.97
C ASN A 27 -38.34 23.28 -38.11
N PHE A 28 -37.69 22.17 -37.72
CA PHE A 28 -37.36 20.94 -38.47
C PHE A 28 -36.21 20.98 -39.51
N HIS A 29 -35.43 19.92 -39.79
CA HIS A 29 -34.84 18.74 -39.09
C HIS A 29 -34.23 17.84 -40.20
N VAL A 30 -33.38 16.90 -39.77
CA VAL A 30 -33.13 15.56 -40.36
C VAL A 30 -31.98 15.39 -41.39
N ARG A 31 -30.91 14.72 -40.88
CA ARG A 31 -30.18 13.51 -41.36
C ARG A 31 -29.51 13.56 -42.76
N SER A 32 -28.39 12.89 -43.08
CA SER A 32 -27.64 11.77 -42.49
C SER A 32 -26.36 11.51 -43.32
N TYR A 33 -25.30 11.05 -42.63
CA TYR A 33 -24.29 10.02 -42.98
C TYR A 33 -23.52 9.98 -44.32
N SER A 34 -22.20 9.70 -44.15
CA SER A 34 -21.38 8.70 -44.87
C SER A 34 -20.83 9.12 -46.26
N VAL A 35 -19.60 8.83 -46.74
CA VAL A 35 -18.42 8.02 -46.35
C VAL A 35 -17.38 8.24 -47.48
N TYR A 36 -16.09 8.27 -47.13
CA TYR A 36 -14.89 7.84 -47.88
C TYR A 36 -14.47 8.41 -49.26
N SER A 37 -13.22 8.91 -49.22
CA SER A 37 -12.05 8.42 -49.97
C SER A 37 -11.52 9.17 -51.21
N THR A 38 -10.23 9.47 -51.07
CA THR A 38 -9.10 9.14 -51.95
C THR A 38 -8.77 9.98 -53.19
N PHE A 39 -7.59 10.59 -53.07
CA PHE A 39 -6.44 10.49 -53.99
C PHE A 39 -6.41 11.33 -55.29
N ASN A 40 -5.55 12.36 -55.19
CA ASN A 40 -4.24 12.47 -55.86
C ASN A 40 -4.10 12.97 -57.31
N LEU A 41 -2.99 13.71 -57.46
CA LEU A 41 -2.17 13.94 -58.67
C LEU A 41 -2.75 14.87 -59.77
N ILE A 42 -2.00 15.72 -60.48
CA ILE A 42 -0.62 16.24 -60.45
C ILE A 42 -0.46 17.17 -61.69
N LEU A 43 0.62 17.98 -61.74
CA LEU A 43 1.28 18.54 -62.95
C LEU A 43 0.61 19.76 -63.67
N LEU A 44 1.30 20.71 -64.32
CA LEU A 44 2.71 20.89 -64.69
C LEU A 44 2.99 22.37 -65.06
N CYS A 45 4.24 22.74 -64.81
CA CYS A 45 5.12 23.84 -65.24
C CYS A 45 4.89 24.58 -66.58
N VAL A 46 5.47 25.78 -66.68
CA VAL A 46 6.30 26.22 -67.85
C VAL A 46 7.49 27.09 -67.39
N PHE A 47 8.65 26.80 -67.99
CA PHE A 47 10.03 27.31 -67.82
C PHE A 47 10.41 28.57 -68.65
N VAL A 48 11.55 29.20 -68.31
CA VAL A 48 12.85 29.27 -69.07
C VAL A 48 13.55 30.64 -68.94
N GLY A 49 14.85 30.64 -68.59
CA GLY A 49 15.80 31.69 -68.95
C GLY A 49 17.20 31.56 -68.32
N CYS A 50 18.13 30.86 -68.98
CA CYS A 50 19.54 30.64 -68.57
C CYS A 50 20.53 31.73 -69.06
N THR A 51 21.63 31.92 -68.31
CA THR A 51 23.09 31.85 -68.69
C THR A 51 23.92 32.32 -67.47
N ALA A 52 24.64 31.46 -66.73
CA ALA A 52 25.98 30.85 -66.96
C ALA A 52 27.15 31.64 -66.31
N ASN A 53 27.73 31.11 -65.23
CA ASN A 53 29.18 30.87 -65.10
C ASN A 53 29.52 29.97 -63.89
N GLU A 54 30.66 29.29 -64.02
CA GLU A 54 31.10 28.06 -63.34
C GLU A 54 31.66 28.23 -61.91
N SER A 55 31.49 27.12 -61.16
CA SER A 55 32.35 26.54 -60.12
C SER A 55 32.82 27.37 -58.92
N ASP A 56 32.34 26.99 -57.73
CA ASP A 56 33.26 26.58 -56.66
C ASP A 56 32.61 25.53 -55.75
N ASN A 57 33.39 24.52 -55.38
CA ASN A 57 33.05 23.49 -54.42
C ASN A 57 33.05 24.09 -53.01
N SER A 58 31.92 24.07 -52.31
CA SER A 58 31.91 24.05 -50.86
C SER A 58 30.89 23.01 -50.38
N THR A 59 31.41 21.97 -49.75
CA THR A 59 30.69 21.06 -48.87
C THR A 59 29.86 21.88 -47.89
N GLY A 60 28.53 21.83 -48.02
CA GLY A 60 27.63 22.37 -47.01
C GLY A 60 27.69 21.47 -45.78
N THR A 61 28.51 21.84 -44.80
CA THR A 61 28.33 21.41 -43.42
C THR A 61 26.93 21.85 -42.99
N LYS A 62 26.07 20.90 -42.60
CA LYS A 62 24.89 21.21 -41.80
C LYS A 62 25.41 21.98 -40.57
N GLN A 63 24.93 23.20 -40.35
CA GLN A 63 25.12 23.87 -39.07
C GLN A 63 24.38 23.02 -38.03
N VAL A 64 25.14 22.29 -37.22
CA VAL A 64 24.68 21.80 -35.93
C VAL A 64 24.58 23.06 -35.07
N THR A 65 23.37 23.46 -34.72
CA THR A 65 23.16 24.47 -33.68
C THR A 65 23.50 23.81 -32.35
N SER A 66 24.45 24.37 -31.60
CA SER A 66 24.73 23.94 -30.23
C SER A 66 23.45 23.99 -29.39
N PRO A 67 23.24 23.05 -28.45
CA PRO A 67 22.12 23.11 -27.52
C PRO A 67 22.13 24.44 -26.73
N PRO A 68 20.97 24.93 -26.26
CA PRO A 68 20.92 26.11 -25.41
C PRO A 68 21.72 25.89 -24.13
N GLN A 69 22.48 26.89 -23.69
CA GLN A 69 23.20 26.86 -22.41
C GLN A 69 22.34 27.54 -21.34
N LEU A 70 22.25 26.96 -20.15
CA LEU A 70 21.46 27.52 -19.03
C LEU A 70 22.17 28.69 -18.31
N ILE A 71 22.79 29.58 -19.09
CA ILE A 71 23.56 30.73 -18.61
C ILE A 71 22.68 32.00 -18.52
N PRO A 72 22.95 32.93 -17.57
CA PRO A 72 22.09 34.08 -17.31
C PRO A 72 21.76 34.99 -18.52
N GLY A 73 22.59 34.98 -19.56
CA GLY A 73 22.42 35.84 -20.75
C GLY A 73 21.31 35.41 -21.71
N ASP A 74 20.88 34.14 -21.65
CA ASP A 74 19.96 33.54 -22.62
C ASP A 74 18.51 33.48 -22.12
N TYR A 75 18.29 33.80 -20.84
CA TYR A 75 16.96 33.84 -20.22
C TYR A 75 16.15 35.07 -20.66
N GLU A 76 14.87 34.83 -20.97
CA GLU A 76 13.86 35.87 -21.06
C GLU A 76 13.26 36.16 -19.68
N GLN A 77 13.18 37.44 -19.31
CA GLN A 77 12.57 37.85 -18.05
C GLN A 77 11.03 37.84 -18.17
N ILE A 78 10.37 36.96 -17.42
CA ILE A 78 8.90 36.89 -17.33
C ILE A 78 8.37 37.83 -16.24
N SER A 79 9.06 37.89 -15.10
CA SER A 79 8.78 38.82 -14.00
C SER A 79 10.06 39.21 -13.26
N VAL A 80 9.97 39.97 -12.16
CA VAL A 80 11.17 40.32 -11.36
C VAL A 80 11.84 39.06 -10.80
N SER A 81 11.05 38.02 -10.53
CA SER A 81 11.47 36.81 -9.83
C SER A 81 11.36 35.52 -10.66
N LEU A 82 11.01 35.61 -11.94
CA LEU A 82 10.85 34.47 -12.83
C LEU A 82 11.43 34.76 -14.20
N TYR A 83 12.26 33.83 -14.67
CA TYR A 83 12.91 33.85 -15.97
C TYR A 83 12.63 32.53 -16.69
N ALA A 84 12.62 32.55 -18.02
CA ALA A 84 12.39 31.36 -18.83
C ALA A 84 13.34 31.29 -20.02
N ILE A 85 13.71 30.08 -20.42
CA ILE A 85 14.37 29.79 -21.69
C ILE A 85 13.65 28.60 -22.34
N PRO A 86 13.34 28.63 -23.64
CA PRO A 86 12.73 27.50 -24.32
C PRO A 86 13.65 26.28 -24.27
N HIS A 87 13.06 25.09 -24.10
CA HIS A 87 13.81 23.84 -24.24
C HIS A 87 14.50 23.74 -25.60
N GLY A 88 15.64 23.06 -25.61
CA GLY A 88 16.42 22.73 -26.78
C GLY A 88 15.57 22.08 -27.86
N LYS A 89 15.93 22.33 -29.13
CA LYS A 89 15.32 21.57 -30.22
C LYS A 89 16.06 20.24 -30.35
N PRO A 90 15.35 19.11 -30.32
CA PRO A 90 15.99 17.81 -30.42
C PRO A 90 16.79 17.71 -31.72
N ALA A 91 18.01 17.16 -31.62
CA ALA A 91 18.83 16.90 -32.78
C ALA A 91 18.19 15.76 -33.60
N LEU A 92 17.48 16.12 -34.68
CA LEU A 92 16.88 15.14 -35.60
C LEU A 92 17.99 14.31 -36.30
N GLU A 93 18.48 13.26 -35.66
CA GLU A 93 19.25 12.22 -36.32
C GLU A 93 18.29 11.24 -37.01
N ASP A 94 18.43 11.16 -38.33
CA ASP A 94 17.72 10.20 -39.19
C ASP A 94 18.37 8.82 -38.97
N GLY A 95 18.02 8.14 -37.86
CA GLY A 95 18.93 7.20 -37.19
C GLY A 95 18.39 5.90 -36.59
N GLY A 96 17.16 5.45 -36.84
CA GLY A 96 16.81 4.02 -36.77
C GLY A 96 16.64 3.32 -35.40
N SER A 97 16.79 3.99 -34.24
CA SER A 97 16.38 3.41 -32.95
C SER A 97 14.85 3.38 -32.81
N LYS A 98 14.31 2.26 -32.30
CA LYS A 98 12.88 2.08 -32.03
C LYS A 98 12.51 2.31 -30.56
N HIS A 99 13.49 2.51 -29.69
CA HIS A 99 13.30 2.62 -28.25
C HIS A 99 13.23 4.09 -27.79
N ARG A 100 12.56 4.31 -26.65
CA ARG A 100 12.44 5.64 -25.99
C ARG A 100 13.78 6.09 -25.42
N PHE A 101 14.51 5.18 -24.77
CA PHE A 101 15.87 5.41 -24.31
C PHE A 101 16.88 4.79 -25.28
N GLU A 102 17.91 5.56 -25.62
CA GLU A 102 19.01 5.11 -26.45
C GLU A 102 20.34 5.24 -25.72
N MET A 103 21.08 4.14 -25.63
CA MET A 103 22.44 4.15 -25.11
C MET A 103 23.35 4.96 -26.05
N VAL A 104 23.89 6.07 -25.56
CA VAL A 104 24.75 6.96 -26.35
C VAL A 104 26.14 6.37 -26.49
N LYS A 105 26.63 6.28 -27.73
CA LYS A 105 27.97 5.77 -28.03
C LYS A 105 28.95 6.90 -28.26
N ASN A 106 30.22 6.66 -27.90
CA ASN A 106 31.32 7.62 -28.07
C ASN A 106 31.06 8.96 -27.35
N THR A 107 30.59 8.90 -26.11
CA THR A 107 30.37 10.06 -25.25
C THR A 107 31.67 10.73 -24.85
N GLY A 108 32.78 10.00 -24.82
CA GLY A 108 34.05 10.47 -24.25
C GLY A 108 34.26 10.01 -22.80
N ILE A 109 33.20 9.51 -22.16
CA ILE A 109 33.29 8.79 -20.89
C ILE A 109 33.87 7.40 -21.18
N ASP A 110 35.10 7.15 -20.71
CA ASP A 110 35.79 5.86 -20.83
C ASP A 110 35.97 5.14 -19.48
N PHE A 111 35.37 5.69 -18.42
CA PHE A 111 35.42 5.19 -17.06
C PHE A 111 34.77 3.80 -16.98
N ALA A 112 35.49 2.85 -16.40
CA ALA A 112 34.99 1.53 -16.04
C ALA A 112 35.47 1.22 -14.64
N ASN A 113 34.56 0.80 -13.77
CA ASN A 113 34.91 0.33 -12.45
C ASN A 113 35.30 -1.15 -12.56
N ASP A 114 36.56 -1.50 -12.27
CA ASP A 114 37.08 -2.87 -12.38
C ASP A 114 37.85 -3.22 -11.11
N PHE A 115 37.90 -4.51 -10.75
CA PHE A 115 38.37 -4.92 -9.43
C PHE A 115 39.09 -6.29 -9.46
N ASP A 116 40.16 -6.44 -8.67
CA ASP A 116 40.84 -7.73 -8.47
C ASP A 116 40.03 -8.65 -7.57
N ARG A 117 39.44 -9.70 -8.14
CA ARG A 117 38.59 -10.67 -7.41
C ARG A 117 39.24 -11.30 -6.19
N ALA A 118 40.58 -11.41 -6.14
CA ALA A 118 41.27 -11.93 -4.97
C ALA A 118 41.24 -10.97 -3.77
N GLN A 119 41.02 -9.69 -4.00
CA GLN A 119 40.88 -8.65 -2.98
C GLN A 119 39.44 -8.52 -2.43
N LEU A 120 38.42 -9.05 -3.13
CA LEU A 120 37.00 -8.97 -2.74
C LEU A 120 36.72 -9.62 -1.38
N LEU A 121 37.58 -10.54 -0.94
CA LEU A 121 37.47 -11.17 0.38
C LEU A 121 37.81 -10.23 1.55
N ARG A 122 38.23 -8.98 1.29
CA ARG A 122 38.69 -8.01 2.30
C ARG A 122 37.77 -6.80 2.47
N TYR A 123 36.75 -6.67 1.63
CA TYR A 123 35.88 -5.48 1.56
C TYR A 123 34.43 -5.90 1.38
N ILE A 124 33.51 -4.97 1.67
CA ILE A 124 32.08 -5.16 1.46
C ILE A 124 31.71 -4.65 0.06
N GLU A 125 31.10 -5.53 -0.73
CA GLU A 125 30.85 -5.34 -2.16
C GLU A 125 29.60 -4.49 -2.42
N THR A 126 29.70 -3.19 -2.19
CA THR A 126 28.57 -2.22 -2.24
C THR A 126 28.75 -1.16 -3.32
N GLY A 127 29.52 -1.47 -4.36
CA GLY A 127 29.63 -0.60 -5.53
C GLY A 127 30.13 0.82 -5.28
N SER A 128 29.76 1.72 -6.20
CA SER A 128 30.09 3.14 -6.19
C SER A 128 29.04 3.96 -6.94
N GLY A 129 28.95 5.25 -6.61
CA GLY A 129 27.96 6.19 -7.13
C GLY A 129 28.44 7.09 -8.27
N VAL A 130 27.58 8.05 -8.62
CA VAL A 130 27.81 9.12 -9.60
C VAL A 130 27.23 10.44 -9.05
N ALA A 131 27.89 11.56 -9.31
CA ALA A 131 27.39 12.89 -8.94
C ALA A 131 27.32 13.79 -10.17
N LEU A 132 26.21 14.53 -10.31
CA LEU A 132 25.94 15.43 -11.43
C LEU A 132 25.83 16.88 -10.95
N GLY A 133 26.43 17.81 -11.70
CA GLY A 133 26.40 19.23 -11.37
C GLY A 133 27.17 20.06 -12.40
N ASP A 134 26.74 21.30 -12.61
CA ASP A 134 27.44 22.30 -13.43
C ASP A 134 28.55 22.93 -12.57
N TYR A 135 29.74 22.32 -12.56
CA TYR A 135 30.78 22.69 -11.60
C TYR A 135 31.56 23.95 -12.02
N ASP A 136 31.53 24.29 -13.31
CA ASP A 136 32.23 25.46 -13.88
C ASP A 136 31.28 26.58 -14.34
N ASN A 137 29.99 26.46 -14.03
CA ASN A 137 28.94 27.46 -14.26
C ASN A 137 28.76 27.81 -15.75
N ASP A 138 28.97 26.83 -16.65
CA ASP A 138 28.85 26.99 -18.10
C ASP A 138 27.44 26.68 -18.65
N GLY A 139 26.54 26.23 -17.77
CA GLY A 139 25.15 25.90 -18.07
C GLY A 139 24.95 24.49 -18.62
N LEU A 140 25.97 23.62 -18.61
CA LEU A 140 25.89 22.21 -18.96
C LEU A 140 26.15 21.34 -17.72
N THR A 141 25.46 20.21 -17.61
CA THR A 141 25.64 19.30 -16.48
C THR A 141 26.86 18.40 -16.67
N ASP A 142 27.80 18.45 -15.72
CA ASP A 142 29.00 17.60 -15.71
C ASP A 142 28.81 16.32 -14.91
N VAL A 143 29.75 15.39 -15.08
CA VAL A 143 29.67 14.03 -14.51
C VAL A 143 30.90 13.73 -13.68
N TYR A 144 30.71 13.41 -12.39
CA TYR A 144 31.75 12.84 -11.53
C TYR A 144 31.47 11.37 -11.20
N LEU A 145 32.39 10.48 -11.57
CA LEU A 145 32.29 9.04 -11.35
C LEU A 145 33.27 8.59 -10.27
N VAL A 146 32.73 7.90 -9.26
CA VAL A 146 33.50 7.33 -8.15
C VAL A 146 33.96 5.92 -8.51
N ALA A 147 35.21 5.60 -8.19
CA ALA A 147 35.82 4.28 -8.37
C ALA A 147 35.88 3.51 -7.05
N THR A 148 35.65 2.20 -7.12
CA THR A 148 35.72 1.30 -5.97
C THR A 148 37.16 0.92 -5.61
N ASP A 149 38.07 0.82 -6.58
CA ASP A 149 39.51 0.57 -6.35
C ASP A 149 40.34 1.14 -7.50
N GLY A 150 40.38 2.47 -7.59
CA GLY A 150 41.05 3.20 -8.65
C GLY A 150 40.85 4.72 -8.54
N PRO A 151 41.31 5.49 -9.53
CA PRO A 151 41.10 6.92 -9.56
C PRO A 151 39.66 7.27 -9.94
N ASN A 152 39.06 8.21 -9.23
CA ASN A 152 37.80 8.84 -9.63
C ASN A 152 38.01 9.72 -10.86
N LYS A 153 36.92 10.06 -11.57
CA LYS A 153 36.99 10.90 -12.77
C LYS A 153 35.93 11.99 -12.79
N LEU A 154 36.35 13.21 -13.16
CA LEU A 154 35.47 14.33 -13.50
C LEU A 154 35.46 14.52 -15.02
N TYR A 155 34.26 14.57 -15.58
CA TYR A 155 34.00 14.73 -17.00
C TYR A 155 33.19 16.00 -17.25
N ARG A 156 33.79 16.96 -17.94
CA ARG A 156 33.11 18.20 -18.32
C ARG A 156 32.26 17.96 -19.57
N CYS A 157 30.99 18.32 -19.54
CA CYS A 157 30.11 18.29 -20.71
C CYS A 157 30.50 19.40 -21.69
N VAL A 158 30.57 19.08 -22.98
CA VAL A 158 30.83 20.06 -24.05
C VAL A 158 29.67 20.11 -25.06
N GLY A 159 28.50 19.61 -24.65
CA GLY A 159 27.25 19.53 -25.39
C GLY A 159 27.08 18.24 -26.21
N ASP A 160 25.83 17.91 -26.57
CA ASP A 160 25.46 16.77 -27.42
C ASP A 160 26.01 15.42 -26.89
N PHE A 161 25.86 15.20 -25.59
CA PHE A 161 26.36 14.03 -24.85
C PHE A 161 27.86 13.76 -25.06
N LYS A 162 28.66 14.82 -25.30
CA LYS A 162 30.12 14.75 -25.35
C LYS A 162 30.74 15.26 -24.06
N PHE A 163 31.74 14.53 -23.60
CA PHE A 163 32.38 14.74 -22.32
C PHE A 163 33.90 14.68 -22.44
N GLU A 164 34.59 15.58 -21.75
CA GLU A 164 36.04 15.65 -21.67
C GLU A 164 36.52 15.32 -20.25
N ASP A 165 37.48 14.38 -20.11
CA ASP A 165 38.10 14.08 -18.82
C ASP A 165 38.99 15.25 -18.37
N VAL A 166 38.55 15.97 -17.34
CA VAL A 166 39.22 17.15 -16.75
C VAL A 166 39.77 16.83 -15.36
N THR A 167 39.79 15.56 -14.94
CA THR A 167 40.13 15.12 -13.58
C THR A 167 41.47 15.68 -13.08
N GLN A 168 42.50 15.66 -13.92
CA GLN A 168 43.83 16.15 -13.56
C GLN A 168 43.91 17.68 -13.50
N GLU A 169 43.15 18.37 -14.38
CA GLU A 169 43.07 19.83 -14.41
C GLU A 169 42.36 20.35 -13.16
N ALA A 170 41.22 19.74 -12.82
CA ALA A 170 40.41 20.08 -11.66
C ALA A 170 41.04 19.64 -10.31
N GLY A 171 41.85 18.57 -10.30
CA GLY A 171 42.55 18.10 -9.10
C GLY A 171 41.76 17.15 -8.21
N VAL A 172 40.77 16.45 -8.78
CA VAL A 172 39.73 15.68 -8.03
C VAL A 172 39.83 14.16 -8.25
N ASN A 173 41.04 13.60 -8.32
CA ASN A 173 41.24 12.18 -8.64
C ASN A 173 40.84 11.18 -7.53
N GLY A 174 40.35 11.67 -6.39
CA GLY A 174 39.93 10.83 -5.26
C GLY A 174 41.07 10.24 -4.41
N SER A 175 42.33 10.51 -4.74
CA SER A 175 43.47 9.84 -4.07
C SER A 175 43.76 10.41 -2.68
N VAL A 176 44.00 9.52 -1.71
CA VAL A 176 44.41 9.90 -0.35
C VAL A 176 45.89 9.59 -0.15
N ASN A 177 46.69 10.60 0.22
CA ASN A 177 48.14 10.48 0.40
C ASN A 177 48.85 9.88 -0.84
N GLY A 178 48.34 10.18 -2.04
CA GLY A 178 48.88 9.70 -3.32
C GLY A 178 48.62 8.21 -3.59
N ARG A 179 47.59 7.63 -2.98
CA ARG A 179 47.13 6.26 -3.23
C ARG A 179 45.65 6.27 -3.60
N ASP A 180 45.28 5.37 -4.49
CA ASP A 180 43.88 5.06 -4.76
C ASP A 180 43.29 4.41 -3.50
N VAL A 181 42.07 4.81 -3.17
CA VAL A 181 41.32 4.31 -2.02
C VAL A 181 39.95 3.87 -2.49
N TRP A 182 39.25 3.13 -1.64
CA TRP A 182 37.92 2.65 -1.98
C TRP A 182 36.91 3.78 -1.88
N GLY A 183 36.47 4.33 -3.01
CA GLY A 183 35.38 5.30 -3.07
C GLY A 183 34.01 4.62 -3.01
N SER A 184 33.03 5.31 -2.43
CA SER A 184 31.64 4.85 -2.37
C SER A 184 30.72 5.82 -3.14
N GLY A 185 30.15 6.82 -2.49
CA GLY A 185 29.30 7.84 -3.10
C GLY A 185 29.94 9.22 -3.19
N ALA A 186 29.29 10.13 -3.93
CA ALA A 186 29.68 11.53 -4.04
C ALA A 186 28.46 12.44 -4.20
N SER A 187 28.62 13.70 -3.79
CA SER A 187 27.58 14.72 -3.93
C SER A 187 28.16 16.11 -4.16
N PHE A 188 27.47 16.89 -5.00
CA PHE A 188 27.75 18.31 -5.20
C PHE A 188 26.86 19.19 -4.31
N ALA A 189 27.44 20.20 -3.69
CA ALA A 189 26.73 21.22 -2.91
C ALA A 189 27.58 22.49 -2.80
N ASP A 190 26.95 23.66 -2.74
CA ASP A 190 27.62 24.94 -2.42
C ASP A 190 27.58 25.13 -0.90
N ILE A 191 28.64 24.73 -0.19
CA ILE A 191 28.63 24.64 1.29
C ILE A 191 29.01 25.95 1.98
N GLU A 192 29.57 26.89 1.23
CA GLU A 192 30.01 28.22 1.69
C GLU A 192 29.19 29.38 1.13
N ASN A 193 28.17 29.07 0.33
CA ASN A 193 27.24 30.02 -0.29
C ASN A 193 27.94 31.04 -1.21
N ASP A 194 28.91 30.59 -2.01
CA ASP A 194 29.63 31.46 -2.95
C ASP A 194 29.18 31.30 -4.41
N GLY A 195 28.33 30.30 -4.69
CA GLY A 195 27.71 30.04 -5.98
C GLY A 195 28.46 29.03 -6.84
N ASP A 196 29.56 28.46 -6.34
CA ASP A 196 30.31 27.40 -7.00
C ASP A 196 30.04 26.05 -6.30
N LEU A 197 29.87 24.97 -7.07
CA LEU A 197 29.58 23.65 -6.51
C LEU A 197 30.85 23.00 -5.95
N ASP A 198 30.85 22.70 -4.64
CA ASP A 198 31.85 21.88 -3.97
C ASP A 198 31.50 20.39 -4.10
N LEU A 199 32.52 19.53 -3.99
CA LEU A 199 32.38 18.09 -4.19
C LEU A 199 32.81 17.30 -2.94
N LEU A 200 31.86 16.60 -2.32
CA LEU A 200 32.12 15.64 -1.26
C LEU A 200 32.27 14.23 -1.84
N VAL A 201 33.33 13.54 -1.47
CA VAL A 201 33.62 12.15 -1.85
C VAL A 201 33.75 11.29 -0.60
N CYS A 202 32.89 10.28 -0.49
CA CYS A 202 32.90 9.32 0.60
C CYS A 202 33.82 8.14 0.28
N ASN A 203 34.61 7.73 1.27
CA ASN A 203 35.54 6.61 1.12
C ASN A 203 35.31 5.54 2.20
N MET A 204 35.69 4.30 1.88
CA MET A 204 35.80 3.19 2.81
C MET A 204 37.26 3.01 3.24
N LYS A 205 37.53 2.81 4.54
CA LYS A 205 38.88 2.66 5.12
C LYS A 205 39.83 3.84 4.89
N ALA A 206 39.29 4.99 4.50
CA ALA A 206 40.07 6.19 4.20
C ALA A 206 39.26 7.43 4.59
N PRO A 207 39.93 8.56 4.86
CA PRO A 207 39.22 9.81 5.12
C PRO A 207 38.35 10.20 3.92
N ASN A 208 37.14 10.69 4.20
CA ASN A 208 36.35 11.41 3.19
C ASN A 208 37.12 12.61 2.64
N ILE A 209 36.81 13.03 1.42
CA ILE A 209 37.44 14.18 0.78
C ILE A 209 36.39 15.21 0.41
N LEU A 210 36.51 16.40 0.97
CA LEU A 210 35.80 17.59 0.52
C LEU A 210 36.72 18.40 -0.39
N TYR A 211 36.32 18.52 -1.66
CA TYR A 211 36.95 19.38 -2.65
C TYR A 211 36.17 20.70 -2.72
N VAL A 212 36.80 21.77 -2.28
CA VAL A 212 36.24 23.12 -2.29
C VAL A 212 36.58 23.78 -3.62
N ASN A 213 35.56 24.20 -4.37
CA ASN A 213 35.70 24.84 -5.67
C ASN A 213 36.33 26.23 -5.50
N GLN A 214 37.12 26.68 -6.47
CA GLN A 214 37.78 27.99 -6.42
C GLN A 214 37.18 29.00 -7.41
N GLY A 215 36.09 28.62 -8.10
CA GLY A 215 35.40 29.43 -9.10
C GLY A 215 36.15 29.59 -10.42
N ASP A 216 37.24 28.84 -10.61
CA ASP A 216 38.02 28.78 -11.85
C ASP A 216 38.08 27.37 -12.47
N GLY A 217 37.21 26.47 -12.00
CA GLY A 217 37.15 25.08 -12.40
C GLY A 217 38.19 24.17 -11.74
N THR A 218 38.93 24.69 -10.74
CA THR A 218 39.88 23.90 -9.93
C THR A 218 39.42 23.78 -8.48
N PHE A 219 39.88 22.72 -7.81
CA PHE A 219 39.49 22.42 -6.43
C PHE A 219 40.69 22.34 -5.48
N ILE A 220 40.44 22.66 -4.21
CA ILE A 220 41.38 22.39 -3.11
C ILE A 220 40.77 21.42 -2.10
N ASN A 221 41.59 20.61 -1.43
CA ASN A 221 41.10 19.75 -0.36
C ASN A 221 40.81 20.58 0.90
N GLY A 222 39.54 20.72 1.25
CA GLY A 222 39.03 21.46 2.41
C GLY A 222 38.62 20.60 3.60
N THR A 223 38.79 19.27 3.53
CA THR A 223 38.25 18.30 4.51
C THR A 223 38.60 18.63 5.97
N ASP A 224 39.90 18.83 6.25
CA ASP A 224 40.37 19.11 7.61
C ASP A 224 39.90 20.48 8.12
N SER A 225 39.81 21.47 7.24
CA SER A 225 39.33 22.82 7.58
C SER A 225 37.83 22.87 7.85
N ALA A 226 37.06 22.04 7.14
CA ALA A 226 35.62 21.89 7.30
C ALA A 226 35.24 21.10 8.55
N GLY A 227 36.14 20.26 9.09
CA GLY A 227 35.90 19.50 10.33
C GLY A 227 35.15 18.18 10.13
N ILE A 228 35.04 17.69 8.89
CA ILE A 228 34.32 16.47 8.52
C ILE A 228 35.25 15.31 8.12
N ALA A 229 36.53 15.39 8.51
CA ALA A 229 37.52 14.35 8.27
C ALA A 229 37.19 13.09 9.10
N TYR A 230 36.34 12.23 8.55
CA TYR A 230 35.99 10.93 9.12
C TYR A 230 36.63 9.80 8.30
N THR A 231 37.21 8.82 9.00
CA THR A 231 37.80 7.61 8.41
C THR A 231 37.04 6.40 8.94
N GLY A 232 36.27 5.77 8.06
CA GLY A 232 35.39 4.62 8.35
C GLY A 232 34.80 4.07 7.05
N GLY A 233 33.64 3.43 7.12
CA GLY A 233 32.85 2.93 6.01
C GLY A 233 31.82 3.93 5.50
N SER A 234 32.22 5.15 5.14
CA SER A 234 31.28 6.17 4.62
C SER A 234 30.69 5.77 3.27
N LYS A 235 29.37 5.90 3.13
CA LYS A 235 28.63 5.61 1.90
C LYS A 235 28.36 6.86 1.08
N VAL A 236 27.58 7.79 1.62
CA VAL A 236 27.21 9.02 0.93
C VAL A 236 26.95 10.13 1.94
N GLY A 237 27.26 11.36 1.54
CA GLY A 237 26.89 12.57 2.26
C GLY A 237 25.71 13.26 1.60
N SER A 238 24.65 13.51 2.35
CA SER A 238 23.42 14.15 1.89
C SER A 238 23.24 15.53 2.54
N PHE A 239 23.14 16.57 1.70
CA PHE A 239 23.06 17.96 2.14
C PHE A 239 21.60 18.44 2.25
N CYS A 240 21.26 19.13 3.33
CA CYS A 240 19.93 19.71 3.58
C CYS A 240 20.01 20.85 4.60
N ASP A 241 19.12 21.84 4.52
CA ASP A 241 18.91 22.88 5.54
C ASP A 241 17.82 22.39 6.52
N TYR A 242 18.20 21.57 7.51
CA TYR A 242 17.21 20.85 8.36
C TYR A 242 16.64 21.75 9.47
N ASP A 243 17.35 22.78 9.88
CA ASP A 243 16.94 23.72 10.93
C ASP A 243 16.40 25.07 10.38
N ARG A 244 16.48 25.25 9.05
CA ARG A 244 16.00 26.42 8.29
C ARG A 244 16.76 27.70 8.60
N ASP A 245 18.04 27.59 8.95
CA ASP A 245 18.91 28.76 9.15
C ASP A 245 19.47 29.31 7.82
N GLY A 246 19.33 28.54 6.74
CA GLY A 246 19.71 28.88 5.38
C GLY A 246 21.03 28.25 4.94
N ASP A 247 21.76 27.56 5.81
CA ASP A 247 23.01 26.89 5.49
C ASP A 247 22.77 25.39 5.22
N LEU A 248 23.55 24.81 4.30
CA LEU A 248 23.43 23.37 4.02
C LEU A 248 24.19 22.56 5.07
N ASP A 249 23.45 21.81 5.87
CA ASP A 249 23.95 20.81 6.80
C ASP A 249 24.22 19.48 6.10
N LEU A 250 24.99 18.61 6.75
CA LEU A 250 25.44 17.34 6.18
C LEU A 250 25.00 16.15 7.04
N TYR A 251 24.22 15.24 6.46
CA TYR A 251 24.06 13.89 6.98
C TYR A 251 25.04 12.95 6.28
N LEU A 252 25.95 12.33 7.03
CA LEU A 252 26.91 11.35 6.53
C LEU A 252 26.43 9.94 6.90
N LEU A 253 25.98 9.20 5.90
CA LEU A 253 25.59 7.80 6.02
C LEU A 253 26.84 6.91 6.06
N THR A 254 26.85 5.96 6.97
CA THR A 254 27.95 5.02 7.19
C THR A 254 27.47 3.58 7.15
N TYR A 255 28.45 2.67 7.11
CA TYR A 255 28.27 1.22 7.08
C TYR A 255 29.43 0.62 7.90
N GLN A 256 29.57 -0.70 7.96
CA GLN A 256 30.72 -1.31 8.65
C GLN A 256 32.05 -1.24 7.85
N ASP A 257 33.16 -0.98 8.53
CA ASP A 257 34.50 -0.92 7.94
C ASP A 257 35.11 -2.33 7.68
N ILE A 258 34.85 -3.32 8.54
CA ILE A 258 35.50 -4.66 8.51
C ILE A 258 34.46 -5.77 8.75
N VAL A 259 34.58 -6.91 8.06
CA VAL A 259 34.05 -8.19 8.56
C VAL A 259 34.82 -8.53 9.84
N PRO A 260 34.22 -8.54 11.04
CA PRO A 260 34.97 -8.66 12.28
C PRO A 260 35.91 -9.89 12.27
N GLU A 261 37.24 -9.70 12.41
CA GLU A 261 38.18 -10.83 12.60
C GLU A 261 37.98 -11.52 13.97
N THR A 262 37.15 -10.93 14.82
CA THR A 262 36.81 -11.40 16.16
C THR A 262 35.73 -12.47 16.07
N SER A 263 36.16 -13.73 16.19
CA SER A 263 35.31 -14.77 16.76
C SER A 263 34.89 -14.36 18.17
N HIS A 264 33.77 -13.65 18.32
CA HIS A 264 33.27 -13.24 19.62
C HIS A 264 32.76 -14.48 20.37
N SER A 265 33.51 -14.86 21.40
CA SER A 265 33.12 -15.92 22.33
C SER A 265 32.31 -15.29 23.46
N TYR A 266 31.08 -15.76 23.65
CA TYR A 266 30.26 -15.40 24.81
C TYR A 266 30.84 -16.02 26.09
N LEU A 267 30.71 -15.31 27.22
CA LEU A 267 30.68 -15.94 28.54
C LEU A 267 29.23 -15.86 29.04
N LYS A 268 28.57 -17.02 29.09
CA LYS A 268 27.33 -17.17 29.86
C LYS A 268 27.70 -17.19 31.34
N ASP A 269 27.01 -16.43 32.15
CA ASP A 269 27.07 -16.65 33.59
C ASP A 269 26.39 -17.97 33.97
N LYS A 270 26.38 -18.28 35.28
CA LYS A 270 25.85 -19.55 35.80
C LYS A 270 24.34 -19.71 35.61
N ASP A 271 23.64 -18.62 35.28
CA ASP A 271 22.20 -18.55 35.08
C ASP A 271 21.84 -18.35 33.59
N GLY A 272 22.83 -18.43 32.68
CA GLY A 272 22.63 -18.35 31.24
C GLY A 272 22.57 -16.94 30.66
N ARG A 273 22.82 -15.89 31.46
CA ARG A 273 22.81 -14.50 30.98
C ARG A 273 24.12 -14.14 30.30
N VAL A 274 24.03 -13.34 29.23
CA VAL A 274 25.18 -12.78 28.52
C VAL A 274 25.82 -11.70 29.40
N VAL A 275 27.13 -11.79 29.65
CA VAL A 275 27.85 -10.87 30.54
C VAL A 275 29.04 -10.21 29.85
N TRP A 276 28.92 -8.87 29.69
CA TRP A 276 29.87 -7.83 29.24
C TRP A 276 30.33 -7.81 27.77
N VAL A 277 29.92 -6.74 27.07
CA VAL A 277 30.64 -6.10 25.94
C VAL A 277 31.67 -5.13 26.56
N ASP A 278 32.92 -5.13 26.09
CA ASP A 278 33.92 -4.15 26.52
C ASP A 278 33.38 -2.73 26.22
N PRO A 279 33.47 -1.75 27.14
CA PRO A 279 32.98 -0.39 26.90
C PRO A 279 33.48 0.29 25.62
N LYS A 280 34.61 -0.18 25.07
CA LYS A 280 35.19 0.31 23.82
C LYS A 280 34.54 -0.29 22.56
N ASP A 281 33.84 -1.43 22.70
CA ASP A 281 33.16 -2.19 21.64
C ASP A 281 31.62 -2.05 21.76
N ARG A 282 31.15 -1.11 22.60
CA ARG A 282 29.71 -0.87 22.85
C ARG A 282 28.98 -0.22 21.68
N ASP A 283 29.73 0.49 20.85
CA ASP A 283 29.21 1.16 19.66
C ASP A 283 29.22 0.20 18.44
N ASP A 284 29.85 -0.98 18.54
CA ASP A 284 30.00 -1.95 17.42
C ASP A 284 29.05 -3.16 17.53
N VAL A 285 28.07 -3.09 18.44
CA VAL A 285 27.30 -4.26 18.85
C VAL A 285 25.82 -3.92 19.12
N GLY A 286 24.92 -4.52 18.34
CA GLY A 286 23.48 -4.47 18.56
C GLY A 286 23.02 -5.55 19.54
N ILE A 287 22.02 -5.25 20.38
CA ILE A 287 21.30 -6.26 21.16
C ILE A 287 19.84 -6.27 20.72
N VAL A 288 19.41 -7.37 20.11
CA VAL A 288 18.00 -7.60 19.80
C VAL A 288 17.58 -8.90 20.51
N ASP A 289 16.59 -8.79 21.39
CA ASP A 289 16.08 -9.87 22.24
C ASP A 289 17.18 -10.70 22.96
N GLY A 290 18.18 -10.01 23.52
CA GLY A 290 19.27 -10.64 24.26
C GLY A 290 20.33 -11.36 23.39
N ARG A 291 20.20 -11.30 22.06
CA ARG A 291 21.20 -11.76 21.09
C ARG A 291 22.13 -10.59 20.72
N LEU A 292 23.42 -10.89 20.65
CA LEU A 292 24.44 -9.95 20.23
C LEU A 292 24.59 -10.03 18.71
N LEU A 293 24.36 -8.94 18.00
CA LEU A 293 24.45 -8.84 16.54
C LEU A 293 25.59 -7.88 16.16
N GLU A 294 26.18 -8.09 14.99
CA GLU A 294 27.13 -7.13 14.40
C GLU A 294 26.39 -5.80 14.16
N ALA A 295 26.93 -4.67 14.64
CA ALA A 295 26.41 -3.34 14.32
C ALA A 295 27.23 -2.71 13.18
N GLY A 296 26.60 -1.76 12.47
CA GLY A 296 27.28 -0.86 11.56
C GLY A 296 28.12 0.18 12.31
N GLU A 297 28.78 1.06 11.55
CA GLU A 297 29.34 2.27 12.15
C GLU A 297 28.24 3.29 12.40
N ARG A 298 28.55 4.29 13.24
CA ARG A 298 27.60 5.36 13.52
C ARG A 298 27.51 6.35 12.36
N ASP A 299 26.29 6.77 12.07
CA ASP A 299 26.04 7.90 11.20
C ASP A 299 26.38 9.24 11.88
N PHE A 300 26.45 10.30 11.08
CA PHE A 300 26.71 11.65 11.57
C PHE A 300 25.74 12.67 10.99
N LEU A 301 25.18 13.51 11.86
CA LEU A 301 24.58 14.78 11.47
C LEU A 301 25.52 15.93 11.85
N PHE A 302 25.87 16.73 10.85
CA PHE A 302 26.78 17.86 10.95
C PHE A 302 26.06 19.17 10.66
N GLU A 303 26.02 20.05 11.65
CA GLU A 303 25.48 21.42 11.55
C GLU A 303 26.53 22.34 10.90
N ASN A 304 26.19 23.05 9.83
CA ASN A 304 27.04 24.04 9.17
C ASN A 304 27.01 25.37 9.94
N ASN A 305 28.15 26.04 10.09
CA ASN A 305 28.23 27.34 10.78
C ASN A 305 28.04 28.53 9.83
N GLY A 306 27.67 28.28 8.57
CA GLY A 306 27.53 29.27 7.49
C GLY A 306 28.83 29.76 6.87
N ASP A 307 29.94 29.08 7.17
CA ASP A 307 31.28 29.39 6.65
C ASP A 307 32.01 28.17 6.09
N GLY A 308 31.26 27.13 5.71
CA GLY A 308 31.79 25.85 5.21
C GLY A 308 32.44 24.97 6.29
N LYS A 309 32.28 25.33 7.58
CA LYS A 309 32.71 24.48 8.70
C LYS A 309 31.53 23.82 9.39
N PHE A 310 31.75 22.61 9.85
CA PHE A 310 30.72 21.75 10.40
C PHE A 310 30.96 21.37 11.86
N LYS A 311 29.88 21.08 12.57
CA LYS A 311 29.87 20.60 13.96
C LYS A 311 29.02 19.34 14.08
N ASP A 312 29.60 18.25 14.60
CA ASP A 312 28.86 17.02 14.92
C ASP A 312 27.80 17.30 16.00
N VAL A 313 26.53 17.18 15.62
CA VAL A 313 25.34 17.34 16.47
C VAL A 313 24.54 16.05 16.63
N THR A 314 25.03 14.93 16.11
CA THR A 314 24.32 13.62 16.04
C THR A 314 23.66 13.19 17.35
N LYS A 315 24.35 13.35 18.49
CA LYS A 315 23.80 12.99 19.81
C LYS A 315 22.75 13.98 20.30
N GLN A 316 22.92 15.25 19.94
CA GLN A 316 22.07 16.35 20.38
C GLN A 316 20.77 16.39 19.58
N SER A 317 20.84 16.06 18.28
CA SER A 317 19.70 15.94 17.38
C SER A 317 18.86 14.70 17.66
N GLY A 318 19.46 13.63 18.20
CA GLY A 318 18.76 12.37 18.45
C GLY A 318 18.78 11.40 17.27
N THR A 319 19.51 11.70 16.20
CA THR A 319 19.73 10.83 15.02
C THR A 319 20.87 9.84 15.25
N TRP A 320 20.95 9.28 16.46
CA TRP A 320 22.05 8.40 16.87
C TRP A 320 21.79 6.95 16.41
N ALA A 321 22.14 6.67 15.16
CA ALA A 321 22.02 5.40 14.44
C ALA A 321 23.38 4.66 14.36
N HIS A 322 23.39 3.32 14.43
CA HIS A 322 24.56 2.41 14.32
C HIS A 322 24.29 1.23 13.37
N GLU A 323 23.34 1.41 12.46
CA GLU A 323 22.90 0.43 11.49
C GLU A 323 23.84 0.44 10.28
N PRO A 324 24.03 -0.70 9.58
CA PRO A 324 24.80 -0.73 8.35
C PRO A 324 23.99 -0.08 7.20
N GLY A 325 24.04 1.25 7.11
CA GLY A 325 23.25 2.06 6.19
C GLY A 325 23.68 1.96 4.72
N LEU A 326 22.71 1.82 3.82
CA LEU A 326 22.93 1.80 2.35
C LEU A 326 22.17 2.91 1.62
N SER A 327 21.04 3.36 2.18
CA SER A 327 20.20 4.40 1.59
C SER A 327 19.94 5.55 2.54
N VAL A 328 19.92 6.78 2.02
CA VAL A 328 19.52 7.98 2.78
C VAL A 328 18.77 8.97 1.90
N MET A 329 17.71 9.58 2.44
CA MET A 329 17.01 10.65 1.75
C MET A 329 16.27 11.63 2.66
N TRP A 330 16.26 12.91 2.25
CA TRP A 330 15.48 13.98 2.86
C TRP A 330 14.14 14.17 2.14
N PHE A 331 13.05 14.25 2.90
CA PHE A 331 11.69 14.51 2.40
C PHE A 331 10.77 15.03 3.52
N ASP A 332 9.55 15.47 3.19
CA ASP A 332 8.56 15.98 4.15
C ASP A 332 7.41 14.97 4.23
N HIS A 333 7.48 14.03 5.17
CA HIS A 333 6.53 12.90 5.21
C HIS A 333 5.16 13.30 5.79
N ASN A 334 5.11 14.33 6.63
CA ASN A 334 3.90 14.73 7.36
C ASN A 334 3.29 16.07 6.89
N LYS A 335 3.84 16.65 5.81
CA LYS A 335 3.44 17.93 5.18
C LYS A 335 3.54 19.15 6.09
N ASP A 336 4.46 19.14 7.05
CA ASP A 336 4.71 20.32 7.87
C ASP A 336 5.78 21.27 7.30
N ASN A 337 6.31 20.91 6.13
CA ASN A 337 7.38 21.58 5.37
C ASN A 337 8.76 21.45 6.02
N TRP A 338 8.93 20.74 7.14
CA TRP A 338 10.26 20.50 7.71
C TRP A 338 10.88 19.26 7.08
N PRO A 339 12.18 19.27 6.76
CA PRO A 339 12.85 18.08 6.25
C PRO A 339 12.93 17.00 7.32
N ASP A 340 12.35 15.85 7.02
CA ASP A 340 12.53 14.56 7.70
C ASP A 340 13.55 13.72 6.94
N ILE A 341 14.11 12.70 7.59
CA ILE A 341 15.12 11.84 6.97
C ILE A 341 14.78 10.36 7.12
N TYR A 342 14.86 9.62 6.01
CA TYR A 342 14.77 8.17 5.97
C TYR A 342 16.16 7.54 5.81
N ILE A 343 16.40 6.44 6.52
CA ILE A 343 17.64 5.66 6.46
C ILE A 343 17.30 4.20 6.25
N GLY A 344 17.82 3.63 5.15
CA GLY A 344 17.72 2.21 4.81
C GLY A 344 18.91 1.42 5.35
N SER A 345 18.61 0.37 6.12
CA SER A 345 19.57 -0.45 6.86
C SER A 345 19.67 -1.86 6.30
N ASP A 346 20.90 -2.36 6.14
CA ASP A 346 21.14 -3.75 5.73
C ASP A 346 21.03 -4.71 6.95
N PHE A 347 20.55 -5.94 6.75
CA PHE A 347 20.42 -6.98 7.79
C PHE A 347 19.42 -6.72 8.95
N TRP A 348 19.83 -6.97 10.19
CA TRP A 348 18.95 -7.34 11.31
C TRP A 348 18.38 -6.17 12.11
N GLN A 349 18.74 -4.94 11.75
CA GLN A 349 18.27 -3.74 12.40
C GLN A 349 17.31 -3.05 11.43
N PRO A 350 16.07 -2.72 11.87
CA PRO A 350 15.13 -2.02 11.01
C PRO A 350 15.65 -0.65 10.55
N ASP A 351 15.00 -0.14 9.51
CA ASP A 351 15.21 1.20 8.99
C ASP A 351 14.80 2.28 10.01
N HIS A 352 15.11 3.55 9.70
CA HIS A 352 14.68 4.69 10.50
C HIS A 352 13.93 5.72 9.66
N LEU A 353 12.89 6.29 10.25
CA LEU A 353 12.22 7.51 9.76
C LEU A 353 12.27 8.56 10.85
N PHE A 354 13.28 9.42 10.79
CA PHE A 354 13.46 10.50 11.75
C PHE A 354 12.62 11.71 11.35
N GLN A 355 11.52 11.92 12.07
CA GLN A 355 10.70 13.12 11.96
C GLN A 355 11.37 14.30 12.66
N ASN A 356 11.43 15.45 12.01
CA ASN A 356 11.98 16.69 12.57
C ASN A 356 11.02 17.34 13.57
N ASN A 357 11.49 17.62 14.79
CA ASN A 357 10.70 18.23 15.86
C ASN A 357 10.64 19.76 15.79
N ARG A 358 11.28 20.38 14.78
CA ARG A 358 11.35 21.84 14.56
C ARG A 358 12.14 22.60 15.62
N ASP A 359 13.01 21.90 16.35
CA ASP A 359 13.84 22.46 17.42
C ASP A 359 15.30 21.99 17.35
N GLY A 360 15.72 21.48 16.19
CA GLY A 360 17.02 20.87 15.96
C GLY A 360 17.12 19.40 16.41
N THR A 361 16.02 18.80 16.88
CA THR A 361 15.94 17.39 17.26
C THR A 361 15.01 16.58 16.38
N PHE A 362 15.15 15.25 16.43
CA PHE A 362 14.36 14.29 15.67
C PHE A 362 13.73 13.23 16.57
N THR A 363 12.68 12.58 16.06
CA THR A 363 12.07 11.39 16.67
C THR A 363 11.90 10.32 15.62
N ASP A 364 12.39 9.11 15.90
CA ASP A 364 12.14 7.97 15.03
C ASP A 364 10.67 7.57 15.14
N VAL A 365 9.94 7.74 14.03
CA VAL A 365 8.52 7.44 13.93
C VAL A 365 8.26 6.19 13.10
N LEU A 366 9.28 5.51 12.52
CA LEU A 366 9.04 4.36 11.65
C LEU A 366 8.23 3.24 12.33
N PRO A 367 8.51 2.80 13.58
CA PRO A 367 7.73 1.74 14.23
C PRO A 367 6.27 2.11 14.47
N ALA A 368 5.96 3.41 14.43
CA ALA A 368 4.61 3.92 14.49
C ALA A 368 4.04 4.05 13.07
N ALA A 369 4.79 4.58 12.11
CA ALA A 369 4.30 4.89 10.77
C ALA A 369 4.11 3.65 9.87
N ALA A 370 4.96 2.63 10.01
CA ALA A 370 4.95 1.40 9.22
C ALA A 370 4.98 0.15 10.11
N ARG A 371 4.30 -0.91 9.67
CA ARG A 371 4.16 -2.16 10.42
C ARG A 371 5.35 -3.10 10.23
N HIS A 372 5.90 -3.06 9.03
CA HIS A 372 7.07 -3.81 8.64
C HIS A 372 8.01 -2.91 7.82
N SER A 373 9.24 -3.36 7.61
CA SER A 373 10.23 -2.83 6.69
C SER A 373 10.82 -3.97 5.85
N PRO A 374 11.53 -3.66 4.76
CA PRO A 374 12.38 -4.66 4.13
C PRO A 374 13.42 -5.21 5.11
N TRP A 375 13.92 -6.42 4.84
CA TRP A 375 14.98 -7.03 5.62
C TRP A 375 16.35 -6.55 5.12
N PHE A 376 16.53 -6.50 3.81
CA PHE A 376 17.74 -6.02 3.19
C PHE A 376 17.47 -4.67 2.53
N SER A 377 17.30 -3.61 3.31
CA SER A 377 16.99 -2.30 2.74
C SER A 377 18.20 -1.76 1.95
N MET A 378 18.08 -1.80 0.62
CA MET A 378 19.18 -1.45 -0.30
C MET A 378 19.11 0.02 -0.71
N GLY A 379 18.21 0.35 -1.63
CA GLY A 379 17.95 1.71 -2.11
C GLY A 379 16.54 2.16 -1.76
N SER A 380 16.33 3.47 -1.67
CA SER A 380 15.01 4.05 -1.42
C SER A 380 14.78 5.31 -2.25
N ASP A 381 13.53 5.59 -2.58
CA ASP A 381 13.13 6.89 -3.11
C ASP A 381 11.70 7.28 -2.71
N ALA A 382 11.38 8.56 -2.84
CA ALA A 382 10.10 9.14 -2.42
C ALA A 382 9.62 10.23 -3.40
N GLY A 383 8.31 10.29 -3.59
CA GLY A 383 7.66 11.18 -4.56
C GLY A 383 6.15 11.00 -4.58
N ASP A 384 5.45 11.94 -5.21
CA ASP A 384 3.99 11.97 -5.36
C ASP A 384 3.59 11.07 -6.54
N LEU A 385 3.25 9.81 -6.26
CA LEU A 385 3.00 8.80 -7.30
C LEU A 385 1.57 8.81 -7.83
N ASN A 386 0.64 9.40 -7.09
CA ASN A 386 -0.79 9.46 -7.43
C ASN A 386 -1.32 10.87 -7.65
N ASN A 387 -0.46 11.89 -7.62
CA ASN A 387 -0.80 13.30 -7.83
C ASN A 387 -1.83 13.83 -6.80
N ASP A 388 -1.74 13.37 -5.55
CA ASP A 388 -2.53 13.87 -4.41
C ASP A 388 -1.74 14.86 -3.53
N GLY A 389 -0.48 15.10 -3.92
CA GLY A 389 0.48 15.99 -3.30
C GLY A 389 1.20 15.41 -2.09
N TRP A 390 0.85 14.21 -1.61
CA TRP A 390 1.60 13.50 -0.56
C TRP A 390 2.68 12.63 -1.19
N SER A 391 3.83 12.51 -0.54
CA SER A 391 4.91 11.67 -1.05
C SER A 391 4.76 10.24 -0.53
N GLU A 392 4.72 9.29 -1.45
CA GLU A 392 4.96 7.86 -1.23
C GLU A 392 6.45 7.61 -1.00
N LEU A 393 6.78 6.49 -0.35
CA LEU A 393 8.14 6.03 -0.10
C LEU A 393 8.29 4.57 -0.54
N MET A 394 9.27 4.27 -1.41
CA MET A 394 9.62 2.90 -1.79
C MET A 394 11.01 2.53 -1.31
N ILE A 395 11.16 1.29 -0.85
CA ILE A 395 12.43 0.71 -0.41
C ILE A 395 12.61 -0.66 -1.07
N ALA A 396 13.80 -0.88 -1.60
CA ALA A 396 14.19 -2.13 -2.24
C ALA A 396 14.77 -3.13 -1.24
N ASP A 397 14.46 -4.39 -1.51
CA ASP A 397 15.10 -5.58 -0.98
C ASP A 397 15.85 -6.31 -2.14
N MET A 398 16.33 -7.53 -1.88
CA MET A 398 17.01 -8.39 -2.85
C MET A 398 16.10 -9.55 -3.34
N SER A 399 14.78 -9.38 -3.25
CA SER A 399 13.82 -10.40 -3.67
C SER A 399 13.87 -10.64 -5.19
N SER A 400 13.97 -11.92 -5.57
CA SER A 400 14.13 -12.32 -6.97
C SER A 400 12.81 -12.40 -7.73
N GLN A 401 12.81 -12.03 -9.02
CA GLN A 401 11.59 -11.99 -9.86
C GLN A 401 11.18 -13.35 -10.45
N THR A 402 12.08 -14.33 -10.50
CA THR A 402 11.81 -15.64 -11.13
C THR A 402 11.76 -16.75 -10.11
N HIS A 403 10.88 -17.74 -10.34
CA HIS A 403 10.77 -18.95 -9.55
C HIS A 403 12.14 -19.60 -9.33
N PHE A 404 12.90 -19.77 -10.43
CA PHE A 404 14.21 -20.41 -10.38
C PHE A 404 15.16 -19.70 -9.40
N ASN A 405 15.27 -18.37 -9.47
CA ASN A 405 16.15 -17.62 -8.58
C ASN A 405 15.63 -17.60 -7.14
N GLN A 406 14.31 -17.45 -6.93
CA GLN A 406 13.72 -17.51 -5.60
C GLN A 406 14.03 -18.84 -4.91
N LYS A 407 13.83 -19.98 -5.58
CA LYS A 407 14.10 -21.30 -4.98
C LYS A 407 15.59 -21.62 -4.87
N LEU A 408 16.44 -21.07 -5.74
CA LEU A 408 17.91 -21.23 -5.65
C LEU A 408 18.53 -20.42 -4.50
N ASN A 409 17.98 -19.24 -4.21
CA ASN A 409 18.49 -18.33 -3.19
C ASN A 409 17.86 -18.57 -1.81
N MET A 410 16.75 -19.31 -1.74
CA MET A 410 16.08 -19.67 -0.49
C MET A 410 16.80 -20.83 0.22
N GLY A 411 17.67 -20.50 1.18
CA GLY A 411 18.26 -21.46 2.12
C GLY A 411 17.29 -21.89 3.24
N GLY A 412 17.78 -22.66 4.22
CA GLY A 412 17.01 -22.97 5.43
C GLY A 412 16.88 -21.75 6.35
N MET A 413 15.65 -21.37 6.72
CA MET A 413 15.36 -20.14 7.48
C MET A 413 15.20 -20.33 9.00
N SER A 414 15.30 -21.55 9.51
CA SER A 414 14.99 -21.89 10.92
C SER A 414 15.86 -21.15 11.94
N ASP A 415 17.13 -20.88 11.61
CA ASP A 415 18.06 -20.20 12.53
C ASP A 415 17.79 -18.69 12.63
N SER A 416 17.06 -18.16 11.64
CA SER A 416 16.80 -16.73 11.45
C SER A 416 15.34 -16.34 11.74
N SER A 417 14.40 -17.26 11.95
CA SER A 417 12.96 -16.93 12.09
C SER A 417 12.59 -15.92 13.19
N TRP A 418 13.44 -15.74 14.21
CA TRP A 418 13.15 -14.91 15.38
C TRP A 418 12.95 -13.41 15.04
N PHE A 419 13.77 -12.79 14.19
CA PHE A 419 13.66 -11.34 13.92
C PHE A 419 12.47 -11.03 12.98
N LEU A 420 12.09 -11.98 12.11
CA LEU A 420 10.85 -11.90 11.32
C LEU A 420 9.60 -11.80 12.22
N GLN A 421 9.66 -12.43 13.40
CA GLN A 421 8.52 -12.49 14.32
C GLN A 421 8.53 -11.37 15.37
N TYR A 422 9.71 -10.92 15.80
CA TYR A 422 9.88 -10.03 16.96
C TYR A 422 10.54 -8.67 16.65
N GLY A 423 10.96 -8.41 15.40
CA GLY A 423 11.45 -7.09 14.98
C GLY A 423 10.41 -5.99 15.16
N ALA A 424 10.85 -4.76 15.43
CA ALA A 424 9.99 -3.59 15.58
C ALA A 424 10.53 -2.37 14.79
N PRO A 425 9.98 -2.05 13.61
CA PRO A 425 8.97 -2.83 12.87
C PRO A 425 9.51 -4.22 12.43
N ARG A 426 8.61 -5.15 12.05
CA ARG A 426 9.03 -6.46 11.52
C ARG A 426 9.77 -6.29 10.20
N GLN A 427 10.62 -7.25 9.84
CA GLN A 427 11.37 -7.19 8.58
C GLN A 427 10.95 -8.32 7.64
N TYR A 428 10.78 -8.05 6.35
CA TYR A 428 10.41 -9.04 5.32
C TYR A 428 11.33 -8.98 4.10
N MET A 429 11.60 -10.14 3.47
CA MET A 429 12.45 -10.23 2.26
C MET A 429 11.69 -9.82 0.99
N ARG A 430 11.29 -8.57 0.91
CA ARG A 430 10.62 -8.00 -0.26
C ARG A 430 10.72 -6.48 -0.23
N ASN A 431 10.58 -5.87 -1.40
CA ASN A 431 10.41 -4.44 -1.50
C ASN A 431 9.14 -4.00 -0.75
N ALA A 432 9.13 -2.76 -0.28
CA ALA A 432 7.96 -2.12 0.30
C ALA A 432 7.62 -0.83 -0.45
N LEU A 433 6.34 -0.62 -0.76
CA LEU A 433 5.82 0.64 -1.27
C LEU A 433 4.81 1.22 -0.26
N TYR A 434 5.25 2.23 0.48
CA TYR A 434 4.46 2.92 1.48
C TYR A 434 3.64 4.07 0.87
N ILE A 435 2.31 3.96 0.96
CA ILE A 435 1.34 4.96 0.52
C ILE A 435 1.03 5.91 1.67
N ASN A 436 1.23 7.21 1.43
CA ASN A 436 1.07 8.21 2.47
C ASN A 436 -0.39 8.61 2.64
N THR A 437 -0.98 8.21 3.76
CA THR A 437 -2.42 8.43 4.01
C THR A 437 -2.74 9.81 4.59
N GLY A 438 -1.72 10.58 4.99
CA GLY A 438 -1.88 11.85 5.72
C GLY A 438 -2.30 11.72 7.19
N THR A 439 -2.34 10.49 7.73
CA THR A 439 -2.73 10.22 9.13
C THR A 439 -1.55 9.98 10.08
N GLY A 440 -0.32 9.97 9.55
CA GLY A 440 0.88 9.50 10.28
C GLY A 440 1.05 7.98 10.24
N ARG A 441 0.21 7.28 9.48
CA ARG A 441 0.33 5.85 9.14
C ARG A 441 0.43 5.68 7.63
N PHE A 442 1.31 4.78 7.19
CA PHE A 442 1.38 4.35 5.81
C PHE A 442 0.46 3.14 5.58
N MET A 443 -0.07 3.02 4.36
CA MET A 443 -0.49 1.74 3.80
C MET A 443 0.70 1.12 3.05
N GLU A 444 0.73 -0.19 2.88
CA GLU A 444 1.78 -0.89 2.12
C GLU A 444 1.16 -1.61 0.92
N SER A 445 1.81 -1.58 -0.25
CA SER A 445 1.15 -1.97 -1.52
C SER A 445 2.02 -2.69 -2.55
N ALA A 446 3.23 -3.14 -2.20
CA ALA A 446 4.20 -3.61 -3.18
C ALA A 446 3.69 -4.79 -4.03
N PHE A 447 3.02 -5.79 -3.44
CA PHE A 447 2.45 -6.91 -4.21
C PHE A 447 1.34 -6.45 -5.16
N MET A 448 0.41 -5.63 -4.67
CA MET A 448 -0.71 -5.13 -5.48
C MET A 448 -0.21 -4.26 -6.65
N SER A 449 0.90 -3.57 -6.44
CA SER A 449 1.53 -2.69 -7.40
C SER A 449 2.42 -3.44 -8.40
N GLY A 450 2.78 -4.70 -8.14
CA GLY A 450 3.73 -5.47 -8.95
C GLY A 450 5.18 -5.00 -8.77
N LEU A 451 5.52 -4.52 -7.56
CA LEU A 451 6.80 -3.92 -7.20
C LEU A 451 7.50 -4.66 -6.06
N GLU A 452 6.98 -5.79 -5.60
CA GLU A 452 7.49 -6.57 -4.46
C GLU A 452 8.90 -7.15 -4.67
N SER A 453 9.30 -7.35 -5.93
CA SER A 453 10.58 -7.98 -6.29
C SER A 453 11.22 -7.30 -7.49
N THR A 454 12.52 -7.00 -7.38
CA THR A 454 13.29 -6.33 -8.44
C THR A 454 14.66 -6.98 -8.70
N ASP A 455 14.87 -8.21 -8.21
CA ASP A 455 16.17 -8.91 -8.13
C ASP A 455 17.16 -8.19 -7.20
N TRP A 456 18.48 -8.41 -7.36
CA TRP A 456 19.50 -7.84 -6.47
C TRP A 456 19.64 -6.35 -6.73
N THR A 457 18.83 -5.57 -6.02
CA THR A 457 18.67 -4.14 -6.25
C THR A 457 19.72 -3.30 -5.53
N TRP A 458 20.13 -2.19 -6.15
CA TRP A 458 20.95 -1.16 -5.51
C TRP A 458 20.25 0.19 -5.43
N ALA A 459 19.94 0.81 -6.57
CA ALA A 459 19.24 2.09 -6.61
C ALA A 459 17.81 1.91 -7.12
N ILE A 460 16.85 2.58 -6.47
CA ILE A 460 15.50 2.84 -6.98
C ILE A 460 15.40 4.33 -7.24
N ARG A 461 14.83 4.72 -8.38
CA ARG A 461 14.68 6.13 -8.76
C ARG A 461 13.29 6.42 -9.29
N PHE A 462 12.61 7.39 -8.70
CA PHE A 462 11.34 7.94 -9.19
C PHE A 462 11.61 9.07 -10.18
N ALA A 463 11.15 8.90 -11.42
CA ALA A 463 11.26 9.90 -12.48
C ALA A 463 10.11 9.71 -13.46
N ASP A 464 9.54 10.80 -13.97
CA ASP A 464 8.58 10.73 -15.08
C ASP A 464 9.40 10.57 -16.37
N LEU A 465 9.43 9.37 -16.94
CA LEU A 465 10.37 8.98 -18.00
C LEU A 465 9.77 9.18 -19.40
N ASP A 466 8.44 9.28 -19.52
CA ASP A 466 7.73 9.55 -20.78
C ASP A 466 6.93 10.88 -20.78
N ASN A 467 7.11 11.70 -19.76
CA ASN A 467 6.52 13.02 -19.53
C ASN A 467 4.99 13.01 -19.50
N ASP A 468 4.35 11.89 -19.16
CA ASP A 468 2.89 11.78 -19.11
C ASP A 468 2.25 12.40 -17.86
N GLY A 469 3.07 12.78 -16.87
CA GLY A 469 2.66 13.41 -15.62
C GLY A 469 2.50 12.44 -14.45
N LEU A 470 2.86 11.17 -14.61
CA LEU A 470 3.00 10.18 -13.55
C LEU A 470 4.48 9.81 -13.39
N GLN A 471 4.96 9.65 -12.15
CA GLN A 471 6.33 9.21 -11.94
C GLN A 471 6.47 7.70 -12.15
N ASP A 472 7.37 7.32 -13.04
CA ASP A 472 7.84 5.94 -13.28
C ASP A 472 8.98 5.57 -12.34
N ILE A 473 9.41 4.31 -12.41
CA ILE A 473 10.46 3.76 -11.54
C ILE A 473 11.57 3.15 -12.39
N TYR A 474 12.83 3.50 -12.13
CA TYR A 474 14.02 2.84 -12.68
C TYR A 474 14.84 2.18 -11.57
N VAL A 475 15.36 0.97 -11.83
CA VAL A 475 16.09 0.17 -10.84
C VAL A 475 17.37 -0.42 -11.43
N THR A 476 18.47 -0.31 -10.69
CA THR A 476 19.77 -0.91 -11.03
C THR A 476 20.03 -2.22 -10.28
N ASN A 477 20.54 -3.22 -11.00
CA ASN A 477 20.62 -4.60 -10.52
C ASN A 477 21.99 -5.27 -10.70
N GLY A 478 22.17 -6.38 -10.00
CA GLY A 478 23.30 -7.30 -10.10
C GLY A 478 24.29 -7.15 -8.95
N HIS A 479 25.18 -8.12 -8.77
CA HIS A 479 26.15 -8.13 -7.67
C HIS A 479 27.52 -8.62 -8.12
N ALA A 480 28.58 -8.18 -7.43
CA ALA A 480 29.95 -8.58 -7.74
C ALA A 480 30.18 -10.10 -7.69
N ARG A 481 29.37 -10.82 -6.91
CA ARG A 481 29.37 -12.29 -6.73
C ARG A 481 27.96 -12.84 -6.38
N ASP A 482 27.62 -14.05 -6.85
CA ASP A 482 26.38 -14.73 -6.46
C ASP A 482 26.45 -15.39 -5.06
N MET A 483 26.42 -14.57 -4.01
CA MET A 483 26.63 -14.99 -2.61
C MET A 483 25.39 -15.64 -1.97
N MET A 484 24.19 -15.42 -2.50
CA MET A 484 22.93 -15.99 -1.97
C MET A 484 22.66 -17.41 -2.46
N ASN A 485 23.47 -17.93 -3.39
CA ASN A 485 23.31 -19.26 -3.94
C ASN A 485 23.39 -20.36 -2.87
N ALA A 486 22.27 -21.05 -2.60
CA ALA A 486 22.18 -22.02 -1.52
C ALA A 486 23.14 -23.21 -1.70
N ASP A 487 23.42 -23.64 -2.94
CA ASP A 487 24.36 -24.73 -3.22
C ASP A 487 25.81 -24.33 -2.89
N ILE A 488 26.21 -23.09 -3.21
CA ILE A 488 27.53 -22.54 -2.84
C ILE A 488 27.63 -22.43 -1.32
N ASN A 489 26.61 -21.90 -0.66
CA ASN A 489 26.57 -21.75 0.79
C ASN A 489 26.65 -23.10 1.53
N ASN A 490 25.99 -24.14 1.01
CA ASN A 490 26.08 -25.49 1.54
C ASN A 490 27.49 -26.08 1.39
N GLU A 491 28.15 -25.87 0.25
CA GLU A 491 29.53 -26.33 0.03
C GLU A 491 30.51 -25.58 0.95
N VAL A 492 30.38 -24.26 1.07
CA VAL A 492 31.20 -23.44 2.00
C VAL A 492 31.01 -23.91 3.44
N ARG A 493 29.77 -24.16 3.88
CA ARG A 493 29.48 -24.70 5.22
C ARG A 493 30.15 -26.06 5.43
N ARG A 494 30.00 -26.99 4.48
CA ARG A 494 30.63 -28.32 4.52
C ARG A 494 32.16 -28.23 4.61
N LEU A 495 32.78 -27.35 3.82
CA LEU A 495 34.24 -27.14 3.84
C LEU A 495 34.72 -26.50 5.15
N ASN A 496 33.95 -25.58 5.72
CA ASN A 496 34.23 -24.98 7.03
C ASN A 496 34.15 -26.03 8.15
N GLU A 497 33.11 -26.86 8.17
CA GLU A 497 32.97 -27.98 9.11
C GLU A 497 34.11 -29.01 8.97
N ALA A 498 34.62 -29.20 7.76
CA ALA A 498 35.80 -30.03 7.49
C ALA A 498 37.14 -29.33 7.82
N GLY A 499 37.13 -28.04 8.17
CA GLY A 499 38.33 -27.25 8.47
C GLY A 499 39.20 -26.91 7.26
N GLU A 500 38.67 -26.99 6.03
CA GLU A 500 39.40 -26.82 4.77
C GLU A 500 39.48 -25.35 4.32
N LYS A 501 40.07 -24.48 5.15
CA LYS A 501 40.10 -23.00 4.95
C LYS A 501 40.64 -22.53 3.59
N GLU A 502 41.65 -23.22 3.04
CA GLU A 502 42.20 -22.87 1.71
C GLU A 502 41.17 -23.09 0.61
N LYS A 503 40.40 -24.18 0.67
CA LYS A 503 39.35 -24.47 -0.32
C LYS A 503 38.17 -23.51 -0.18
N VAL A 504 37.80 -23.11 1.04
CA VAL A 504 36.78 -22.06 1.26
C VAL A 504 37.19 -20.77 0.56
N ARG A 505 38.47 -20.37 0.71
CA ARG A 505 39.00 -19.19 0.03
C ARG A 505 38.95 -19.34 -1.49
N ASP A 506 39.33 -20.49 -2.03
CA ASP A 506 39.31 -20.78 -3.46
C ASP A 506 37.88 -20.74 -4.03
N VAL A 507 36.91 -21.32 -3.30
CA VAL A 507 35.49 -21.27 -3.67
C VAL A 507 35.00 -19.82 -3.68
N ASN A 508 35.18 -19.07 -2.59
CA ASN A 508 34.70 -17.68 -2.48
C ASN A 508 35.32 -16.72 -3.50
N ALA A 509 36.59 -16.94 -3.87
CA ALA A 509 37.27 -16.17 -4.91
C ALA A 509 36.85 -16.58 -6.34
N GLY A 510 36.31 -17.79 -6.49
CA GLY A 510 35.86 -18.35 -7.77
C GLY A 510 34.39 -18.07 -8.10
N ILE A 511 33.60 -17.49 -7.18
CA ILE A 511 32.19 -17.16 -7.41
C ILE A 511 32.10 -16.14 -8.57
N PRO A 512 31.30 -16.43 -9.62
CA PRO A 512 31.12 -15.50 -10.72
C PRO A 512 30.28 -14.28 -10.32
N PRO A 513 30.41 -13.15 -11.04
CA PRO A 513 29.50 -12.02 -10.88
C PRO A 513 28.06 -12.43 -11.18
N ARG A 514 27.15 -11.91 -10.39
CA ARG A 514 25.71 -12.06 -10.57
C ARG A 514 25.24 -10.94 -11.48
N ARG A 515 25.24 -11.21 -12.79
CA ARG A 515 24.73 -10.25 -13.78
C ARG A 515 23.23 -10.38 -13.86
N GLU A 516 22.53 -9.26 -13.72
CA GLU A 516 21.08 -9.18 -13.76
C GLU A 516 20.63 -8.03 -14.66
N THR A 517 19.38 -8.10 -15.11
CA THR A 517 18.78 -7.10 -15.98
C THR A 517 18.27 -5.95 -15.11
N ASN A 518 18.65 -4.72 -15.43
CA ASN A 518 18.03 -3.54 -14.84
C ASN A 518 16.55 -3.49 -15.22
N VAL A 519 15.70 -3.07 -14.29
CA VAL A 519 14.25 -3.02 -14.51
C VAL A 519 13.72 -1.60 -14.46
N ALA A 520 12.58 -1.40 -15.09
CA ALA A 520 11.89 -0.13 -15.15
C ALA A 520 10.39 -0.38 -15.22
N PHE A 521 9.62 0.45 -14.54
CA PHE A 521 8.18 0.30 -14.39
C PHE A 521 7.47 1.59 -14.78
N LYS A 522 6.52 1.48 -15.71
CA LYS A 522 5.62 2.57 -16.06
C LYS A 522 4.51 2.65 -15.02
N ASN A 523 4.22 3.84 -14.52
CA ASN A 523 3.05 4.10 -13.69
C ASN A 523 1.80 4.23 -14.58
N GLU A 524 0.84 3.33 -14.39
CA GLU A 524 -0.41 3.29 -15.16
C GLU A 524 -1.57 4.00 -14.40
N GLY A 525 -1.27 4.64 -13.26
CA GLY A 525 -2.22 5.24 -12.34
C GLY A 525 -2.76 4.27 -11.29
N ASP A 526 -3.42 4.79 -10.25
CA ASP A 526 -4.01 4.02 -9.15
C ASP A 526 -3.06 2.97 -8.51
N PHE A 527 -1.77 3.29 -8.42
CA PHE A 527 -0.71 2.38 -7.94
C PHE A 527 -0.64 1.07 -8.74
N ALA A 528 -0.96 1.09 -10.03
CA ALA A 528 -0.68 0.01 -10.95
C ALA A 528 0.61 0.31 -11.72
N PHE A 529 1.53 -0.65 -11.75
CA PHE A 529 2.78 -0.50 -12.48
C PHE A 529 2.95 -1.64 -13.49
N ARG A 530 3.57 -1.31 -14.62
CA ARG A 530 3.89 -2.28 -15.68
C ARG A 530 5.37 -2.25 -15.98
N GLN A 531 6.01 -3.41 -15.97
CA GLN A 531 7.43 -3.52 -16.34
C GLN A 531 7.63 -3.20 -17.83
N ILE A 532 8.47 -2.22 -18.14
CA ILE A 532 8.68 -1.68 -19.50
C ILE A 532 10.14 -1.64 -19.96
N ALA A 533 11.08 -2.14 -19.14
CA ALA A 533 12.53 -1.97 -19.37
C ALA A 533 12.95 -2.33 -20.81
N GLN A 534 12.52 -3.49 -21.31
CA GLN A 534 12.84 -3.94 -22.67
C GLN A 534 12.15 -3.10 -23.76
N GLU A 535 10.91 -2.68 -23.53
CA GLU A 535 10.15 -1.84 -24.47
C GLU A 535 10.87 -0.50 -24.66
N TRP A 536 11.34 0.08 -23.56
CA TRP A 536 11.96 1.40 -23.52
C TRP A 536 13.47 1.40 -23.77
N GLY A 537 14.13 0.25 -23.77
CA GLY A 537 15.59 0.14 -24.01
C GLY A 537 16.45 0.32 -22.76
N LEU A 538 15.88 0.05 -21.58
CA LEU A 538 16.49 0.17 -20.26
C LEU A 538 16.86 -1.19 -19.63
N ASP A 539 16.71 -2.29 -20.37
CA ASP A 539 16.94 -3.69 -19.95
C ASP A 539 18.42 -4.13 -19.98
N HIS A 540 19.33 -3.27 -19.54
CA HIS A 540 20.76 -3.58 -19.53
C HIS A 540 21.08 -4.76 -18.61
N LEU A 541 21.77 -5.77 -19.14
CA LEU A 541 22.22 -6.97 -18.41
C LEU A 541 23.66 -6.80 -17.94
N GLY A 542 23.85 -6.52 -16.66
CA GLY A 542 25.15 -6.13 -16.12
C GLY A 542 25.25 -6.23 -14.60
N VAL A 543 26.21 -5.51 -14.05
CA VAL A 543 26.26 -5.20 -12.61
C VAL A 543 26.24 -3.69 -12.50
N SER A 544 25.08 -3.13 -12.22
CA SER A 544 24.84 -1.68 -12.17
C SER A 544 24.64 -1.24 -10.73
N HIS A 545 25.32 -0.17 -10.30
CA HIS A 545 25.21 0.37 -8.94
C HIS A 545 24.51 1.74 -8.96
N GLY A 546 25.25 2.84 -8.80
CA GLY A 546 24.69 4.18 -8.76
C GLY A 546 24.11 4.65 -10.10
N VAL A 547 23.07 5.47 -10.03
CA VAL A 547 22.42 6.12 -11.17
C VAL A 547 22.03 7.55 -10.79
N ALA A 548 22.16 8.47 -11.74
CA ALA A 548 21.72 9.85 -11.60
C ALA A 548 21.05 10.36 -12.89
N PHE A 549 20.14 11.32 -12.73
CA PHE A 549 19.34 11.93 -13.78
C PHE A 549 19.73 13.39 -14.00
N ALA A 550 19.69 13.80 -15.27
CA ALA A 550 19.92 15.17 -15.73
C ALA A 550 19.23 15.39 -17.08
N ASP A 551 19.10 16.64 -17.49
CA ASP A 551 18.71 17.02 -18.85
C ASP A 551 19.99 17.46 -19.60
N PHE A 552 20.73 16.52 -20.20
CA PHE A 552 22.09 16.78 -20.72
C PHE A 552 22.11 17.61 -22.01
N ASP A 553 21.03 17.56 -22.80
CA ASP A 553 20.88 18.35 -24.03
C ASP A 553 19.87 19.51 -23.91
N ALA A 554 19.35 19.73 -22.70
CA ALA A 554 18.45 20.81 -22.31
C ALA A 554 17.12 20.79 -23.08
N ASP A 555 16.65 19.63 -23.54
CA ASP A 555 15.45 19.46 -24.37
C ASP A 555 14.17 19.18 -23.57
N GLY A 556 14.30 19.07 -22.24
CA GLY A 556 13.20 19.03 -21.30
C GLY A 556 12.73 17.63 -20.90
N ASP A 557 13.32 16.56 -21.45
CA ASP A 557 13.19 15.21 -20.89
C ASP A 557 14.42 14.82 -20.05
N LEU A 558 14.25 13.83 -19.15
CA LEU A 558 15.32 13.39 -18.27
C LEU A 558 16.12 12.25 -18.90
N ASP A 559 17.41 12.48 -19.07
CA ASP A 559 18.44 11.49 -19.36
C ASP A 559 18.95 10.81 -18.08
N LEU A 560 19.75 9.75 -18.24
CA LEU A 560 20.41 9.13 -17.09
C LEU A 560 21.80 8.59 -17.41
N ILE A 561 22.61 8.48 -16.35
CA ILE A 561 23.91 7.79 -16.36
C ILE A 561 23.96 6.73 -15.26
N VAL A 562 24.52 5.56 -15.59
CA VAL A 562 24.68 4.42 -14.67
C VAL A 562 26.15 4.07 -14.48
N ASN A 563 26.59 3.99 -13.22
CA ASN A 563 27.93 3.52 -12.86
C ASN A 563 27.94 1.98 -12.76
N ASN A 564 28.59 1.32 -13.73
CA ASN A 564 28.63 -0.15 -13.82
C ASN A 564 29.94 -0.73 -13.28
N LEU A 565 29.88 -1.97 -12.81
CA LEU A 565 31.03 -2.78 -12.43
C LEU A 565 31.41 -3.77 -13.54
N TYR A 566 32.72 -3.92 -13.78
CA TYR A 566 33.33 -4.73 -14.83
C TYR A 566 33.03 -4.28 -16.27
N GLU A 567 32.50 -3.08 -16.45
CA GLU A 567 32.21 -2.45 -17.75
C GLU A 567 32.16 -0.93 -17.64
N GLN A 568 32.08 -0.24 -18.78
CA GLN A 568 32.03 1.22 -18.82
C GLN A 568 30.72 1.77 -18.26
N ALA A 569 30.75 2.97 -17.70
CA ALA A 569 29.54 3.71 -17.32
C ALA A 569 28.64 3.92 -18.56
N THR A 570 27.34 3.75 -18.37
CA THR A 570 26.35 3.84 -19.46
C THR A 570 25.64 5.18 -19.40
N VAL A 571 25.59 5.90 -20.52
CA VAL A 571 24.77 7.11 -20.68
C VAL A 571 23.59 6.80 -21.59
N TYR A 572 22.38 7.12 -21.15
CA TYR A 572 21.17 7.02 -21.95
C TYR A 572 20.68 8.40 -22.31
N ARG A 573 20.32 8.57 -23.58
CA ARG A 573 19.52 9.69 -24.06
C ARG A 573 18.06 9.31 -24.02
N ASN A 574 17.24 10.11 -23.34
CA ASN A 574 15.79 10.04 -23.47
C ASN A 574 15.37 10.75 -24.76
N ARG A 575 14.33 10.24 -25.41
CA ARG A 575 13.88 10.71 -26.72
C ARG A 575 12.45 11.17 -26.72
N THR A 576 11.87 11.34 -25.53
CA THR A 576 10.48 11.71 -25.33
C THR A 576 10.18 13.06 -25.97
N ALA A 577 11.06 14.04 -25.81
CA ALA A 577 10.96 15.33 -26.49
C ALA A 577 11.04 15.20 -28.03
N GLU A 578 11.88 14.29 -28.55
CA GLU A 578 11.97 14.02 -30.00
C GLU A 578 10.71 13.36 -30.57
N LEU A 579 10.09 12.47 -29.79
CA LEU A 579 8.88 11.76 -30.16
C LEU A 579 7.67 12.72 -30.19
N ASN A 580 7.75 13.86 -29.49
CA ASN A 580 6.74 14.91 -29.45
C ASN A 580 5.35 14.37 -29.09
N GLU A 581 5.32 13.46 -28.11
CA GLU A 581 4.11 12.80 -27.59
C GLU A 581 3.54 13.53 -26.37
N SER A 582 4.42 14.17 -25.60
CA SER A 582 4.15 14.81 -24.31
C SER A 582 5.01 16.07 -24.16
N ASN A 583 4.63 16.93 -23.21
CA ASN A 583 5.29 18.17 -22.89
C ASN A 583 5.82 18.11 -21.45
N ALA A 584 6.85 18.91 -21.19
CA ALA A 584 7.43 19.06 -19.86
C ALA A 584 7.75 20.51 -19.55
N ILE A 585 8.06 20.77 -18.29
CA ILE A 585 8.81 21.94 -17.84
C ILE A 585 9.96 21.48 -16.94
N THR A 586 11.01 22.29 -16.89
CA THR A 586 12.07 22.14 -15.89
C THR A 586 12.21 23.42 -15.07
N VAL A 587 12.62 23.31 -13.80
CA VAL A 587 12.68 24.44 -12.86
C VAL A 587 13.96 24.39 -12.03
N ASP A 588 14.71 25.49 -12.01
CA ASP A 588 15.85 25.70 -11.12
C ASP A 588 15.67 26.97 -10.26
N PHE A 589 16.48 27.08 -9.20
CA PHE A 589 16.30 28.11 -8.17
C PHE A 589 17.56 28.92 -7.95
N ARG A 590 17.39 30.21 -7.61
CA ARG A 590 18.44 31.05 -7.04
C ARG A 590 17.93 31.79 -5.81
N SER A 591 18.47 31.44 -4.64
CA SER A 591 18.25 32.18 -3.38
C SER A 591 19.05 33.49 -3.38
N GLN A 592 18.58 34.49 -2.61
CA GLN A 592 19.29 35.78 -2.47
C GLN A 592 20.18 35.88 -1.22
N LYS A 593 20.17 34.85 -0.37
CA LYS A 593 20.97 34.80 0.86
C LYS A 593 21.95 33.63 0.84
N ASN A 594 21.55 32.50 1.42
CA ASN A 594 22.29 31.25 1.57
C ASN A 594 21.44 30.13 0.95
N ASN A 595 22.01 28.93 0.83
CA ASN A 595 21.45 27.81 0.06
C ASN A 595 21.09 28.29 -1.35
N LEU A 596 22.11 28.78 -2.08
CA LEU A 596 21.94 29.52 -3.33
C LEU A 596 21.19 28.73 -4.40
N LEU A 597 21.32 27.40 -4.42
CA LEU A 597 20.62 26.51 -5.35
C LEU A 597 19.24 26.03 -4.86
N GLY A 598 18.84 26.40 -3.64
CA GLY A 598 17.50 26.16 -3.11
C GLY A 598 17.21 24.69 -2.77
N TYR A 599 18.17 23.92 -2.27
CA TYR A 599 17.93 22.54 -1.82
C TYR A 599 16.83 22.55 -0.74
N GLY A 600 15.89 21.61 -0.81
CA GLY A 600 14.69 21.59 0.04
C GLY A 600 13.52 22.45 -0.48
N THR A 601 13.68 23.16 -1.59
CA THR A 601 12.57 23.91 -2.20
C THR A 601 11.50 22.96 -2.73
N LYS A 602 10.26 23.17 -2.33
CA LYS A 602 9.08 22.43 -2.81
C LYS A 602 8.36 23.20 -3.91
N VAL A 603 8.00 22.51 -4.98
CA VAL A 603 7.19 23.05 -6.08
C VAL A 603 5.92 22.23 -6.25
N GLU A 604 4.80 22.93 -6.32
CA GLU A 604 3.49 22.38 -6.65
C GLU A 604 3.00 23.00 -7.95
N ILE A 605 2.52 22.17 -8.89
CA ILE A 605 1.92 22.64 -10.14
C ILE A 605 0.49 22.13 -10.31
N TRP A 606 -0.33 22.92 -10.99
CA TRP A 606 -1.68 22.53 -11.40
C TRP A 606 -1.88 22.76 -12.89
N HIS A 607 -2.40 21.76 -13.59
CA HIS A 607 -2.89 21.86 -14.96
C HIS A 607 -4.19 21.06 -15.10
N GLY A 608 -5.30 21.78 -15.31
CA GLY A 608 -6.62 21.17 -15.21
C GLY A 608 -6.90 20.61 -13.81
N ASP A 609 -7.23 19.33 -13.73
CA ASP A 609 -7.52 18.61 -12.47
C ASP A 609 -6.28 17.91 -11.89
N VAL A 610 -5.13 17.96 -12.56
CA VAL A 610 -3.88 17.32 -12.13
C VAL A 610 -3.11 18.25 -11.19
N HIS A 611 -2.64 17.71 -10.06
CA HIS A 611 -1.81 18.39 -9.07
C HIS A 611 -0.54 17.56 -8.84
N GLN A 612 0.63 18.09 -9.19
CA GLN A 612 1.91 17.40 -8.96
C GLN A 612 2.73 18.16 -7.91
N THR A 613 3.42 17.44 -7.03
CA THR A 613 4.32 18.01 -6.03
C THR A 613 5.72 17.39 -6.09
N LYS A 614 6.77 18.21 -6.07
CA LYS A 614 8.17 17.75 -6.00
C LYS A 614 9.00 18.63 -5.08
N THR A 615 10.00 18.03 -4.43
CA THR A 615 10.98 18.73 -3.60
C THR A 615 12.37 18.53 -4.18
N LEU A 616 13.18 19.59 -4.23
CA LEU A 616 14.55 19.51 -4.71
C LEU A 616 15.47 18.86 -3.66
N THR A 617 15.78 17.58 -3.84
CA THR A 617 16.73 16.84 -3.02
C THR A 617 17.70 16.08 -3.94
N PRO A 618 18.93 16.58 -4.17
CA PRO A 618 19.82 15.97 -5.17
C PRO A 618 20.31 14.56 -4.84
N VAL A 619 20.63 14.28 -3.57
CA VAL A 619 21.02 12.92 -3.14
C VAL A 619 19.75 12.09 -2.94
N ARG A 620 19.58 11.06 -3.78
CA ARG A 620 18.39 10.22 -3.84
C ARG A 620 18.77 8.76 -3.59
N GLY A 621 18.52 8.29 -2.37
CA GLY A 621 18.61 6.87 -2.02
C GLY A 621 20.04 6.35 -1.94
N TYR A 622 20.61 5.92 -3.07
CA TYR A 622 21.80 5.09 -3.11
C TYR A 622 23.00 5.75 -3.82
N LEU A 623 24.01 6.14 -3.03
CA LEU A 623 25.37 6.60 -3.41
C LEU A 623 25.51 7.77 -4.40
N SER A 624 24.41 8.26 -4.98
CA SER A 624 24.45 9.12 -6.16
C SER A 624 23.67 10.41 -5.95
N SER A 625 23.99 11.43 -6.75
CA SER A 625 23.30 12.72 -6.75
C SER A 625 22.98 13.21 -8.15
N ASP A 626 21.77 13.75 -8.31
CA ASP A 626 21.27 14.32 -9.56
C ASP A 626 21.71 15.76 -9.80
N GLN A 627 21.47 16.23 -11.02
CA GLN A 627 21.46 17.65 -11.32
C GLN A 627 20.47 18.37 -10.38
N PRO A 628 20.82 19.55 -9.80
CA PRO A 628 19.94 20.29 -8.91
C PRO A 628 18.82 21.02 -9.68
N LEU A 629 17.86 20.23 -10.20
CA LEU A 629 16.77 20.64 -11.08
C LEU A 629 15.48 19.88 -10.73
N ILE A 630 14.32 20.51 -10.87
CA ILE A 630 13.02 19.82 -10.84
C ILE A 630 12.45 19.69 -12.25
N HIS A 631 12.06 18.48 -12.64
CA HIS A 631 11.36 18.19 -13.89
C HIS A 631 9.88 17.85 -13.63
N PHE A 632 8.97 18.35 -14.46
CA PHE A 632 7.56 17.93 -14.48
C PHE A 632 7.12 17.59 -15.90
N GLY A 633 6.72 16.34 -16.14
CA GLY A 633 5.90 16.00 -17.29
C GLY A 633 4.47 16.47 -17.08
N ILE A 634 3.85 16.99 -18.12
CA ILE A 634 2.47 17.50 -18.09
C ILE A 634 1.62 16.88 -19.20
N GLY A 635 2.05 15.74 -19.73
CA GLY A 635 1.38 15.01 -20.78
C GLY A 635 1.12 15.91 -21.99
N THR A 636 -0.12 15.97 -22.44
CA THR A 636 -0.49 16.77 -23.63
C THR A 636 -0.82 18.23 -23.32
N ALA A 637 -0.74 18.67 -22.07
CA ALA A 637 -1.03 20.05 -21.69
C ALA A 637 0.00 21.01 -22.30
N SER A 638 -0.47 22.13 -22.84
CA SER A 638 0.39 23.17 -23.46
C SER A 638 0.82 24.26 -22.49
N SER A 639 0.33 24.22 -21.25
CA SER A 639 0.57 25.25 -20.24
C SER A 639 0.18 24.74 -18.85
N ILE A 640 0.77 25.35 -17.83
CA ILE A 640 0.45 25.14 -16.42
C ILE A 640 -0.38 26.32 -15.92
N ASP A 641 -1.49 26.02 -15.24
CA ASP A 641 -2.40 27.04 -14.73
C ASP A 641 -1.79 27.82 -13.57
N ARG A 642 -1.05 27.11 -12.72
CA ARG A 642 -0.46 27.61 -11.47
C ARG A 642 0.79 26.84 -11.09
N MET A 643 1.82 27.57 -10.66
CA MET A 643 3.02 27.03 -10.00
C MET A 643 3.20 27.74 -8.66
N LEU A 644 3.27 26.98 -7.56
CA LEU A 644 3.55 27.47 -6.21
C LEU A 644 4.93 26.95 -5.78
N VAL A 645 5.82 27.86 -5.44
CA VAL A 645 7.17 27.57 -4.94
C VAL A 645 7.19 27.87 -3.44
N THR A 646 7.62 26.91 -2.63
CA THR A 646 7.84 27.04 -1.19
C THR A 646 9.31 26.81 -0.88
N TRP A 647 10.00 27.87 -0.46
CA TRP A 647 11.41 27.85 -0.09
C TRP A 647 11.62 27.15 1.26
N PRO A 648 12.86 26.69 1.56
CA PRO A 648 13.18 26.00 2.82
C PRO A 648 12.77 26.77 4.07
N ASP A 649 12.91 28.09 4.06
CA ASP A 649 12.52 28.97 5.18
C ASP A 649 11.01 29.19 5.31
N GLY A 650 10.19 28.59 4.44
CA GLY A 650 8.73 28.67 4.42
C GLY A 650 8.16 29.83 3.60
N LYS A 651 9.00 30.71 3.03
CA LYS A 651 8.52 31.74 2.09
C LYS A 651 7.92 31.11 0.85
N ARG A 652 6.91 31.76 0.25
CA ARG A 652 6.20 31.24 -0.92
C ARG A 652 6.06 32.25 -2.03
N GLN A 653 6.25 31.82 -3.28
CA GLN A 653 6.00 32.61 -4.49
C GLN A 653 5.05 31.84 -5.41
N GLU A 654 4.15 32.56 -6.09
CA GLU A 654 3.13 31.96 -6.97
C GLU A 654 3.19 32.58 -8.37
N TYR A 655 3.12 31.71 -9.38
CA TYR A 655 3.10 32.05 -10.80
C TYR A 655 1.89 31.40 -11.48
N LYS A 656 1.38 32.00 -12.55
CA LYS A 656 0.16 31.54 -13.24
C LYS A 656 0.34 31.61 -14.74
N GLN A 657 -0.33 30.70 -15.45
CA GLN A 657 -0.37 30.66 -16.92
C GLN A 657 1.04 30.60 -17.52
N LEU A 658 1.77 29.55 -17.17
CA LEU A 658 3.13 29.29 -17.64
C LEU A 658 3.08 28.39 -18.87
N ASP A 659 3.85 28.72 -19.91
CA ASP A 659 3.92 27.92 -21.12
C ASP A 659 4.69 26.60 -20.88
N SER A 660 4.32 25.54 -21.59
CA SER A 660 5.09 24.29 -21.62
C SER A 660 6.35 24.40 -22.50
N GLY A 661 7.23 23.41 -22.43
CA GLY A 661 8.44 23.39 -23.27
C GLY A 661 9.44 24.48 -22.86
N GLN A 662 9.49 24.80 -21.57
CA GLN A 662 10.31 25.85 -20.99
C GLN A 662 11.10 25.31 -19.80
N HIS A 663 12.33 25.80 -19.68
CA HIS A 663 13.09 25.78 -18.46
C HIS A 663 12.90 27.11 -17.71
N TYR A 664 12.41 27.05 -16.47
CA TYR A 664 12.12 28.21 -15.63
C TYR A 664 13.18 28.39 -14.53
N ARG A 665 13.70 29.61 -14.39
CA ARG A 665 14.55 29.99 -13.25
C ARG A 665 13.79 30.88 -12.29
N VAL A 666 13.64 30.40 -11.05
CA VAL A 666 12.93 31.11 -9.97
C VAL A 666 13.94 31.78 -9.05
N ILE A 667 13.78 33.09 -8.83
CA ILE A 667 14.62 33.87 -7.91
C ILE A 667 13.85 34.13 -6.62
N GLU A 668 14.45 33.82 -5.48
CA GLU A 668 13.88 34.14 -4.17
C GLU A 668 13.82 35.67 -4.03
N THR A 669 12.62 36.23 -3.91
CA THR A 669 12.43 37.69 -3.78
C THR A 669 11.42 37.97 -2.67
N PRO A 670 11.88 38.42 -1.48
CA PRO A 670 11.01 38.62 -0.32
C PRO A 670 9.80 39.53 -0.58
N GLU A 671 9.93 40.50 -1.49
CA GLU A 671 8.84 41.42 -1.85
C GLU A 671 7.71 40.76 -2.65
N ASP A 672 8.01 39.67 -3.38
CA ASP A 672 7.05 38.92 -4.19
C ASP A 672 6.46 37.71 -3.42
N CYS A 673 6.87 37.52 -2.16
CA CYS A 673 6.37 36.44 -1.33
C CYS A 673 4.92 36.65 -0.89
N LEU A 674 4.15 35.57 -0.93
CA LEU A 674 2.80 35.50 -0.38
C LEU A 674 2.83 35.69 1.15
N PRO A 675 1.74 36.21 1.75
CA PRO A 675 1.61 36.24 3.20
C PRO A 675 1.82 34.85 3.81
N GLU A 676 2.50 34.82 4.95
CA GLU A 676 2.66 33.61 5.76
C GLU A 676 1.28 33.06 6.12
N VAL A 677 1.07 31.76 5.90
CA VAL A 677 -0.15 31.07 6.31
C VAL A 677 0.24 30.13 7.42
N ASP A 678 -0.41 30.25 8.56
CA ASP A 678 -0.27 29.33 9.69
C ASP A 678 -0.66 27.91 9.23
N VAL A 679 0.35 27.07 9.01
CA VAL A 679 0.19 25.68 8.54
C VAL A 679 -0.46 24.83 9.64
N ASP A 680 -0.12 25.08 10.91
CA ASP A 680 -0.66 24.37 12.07
C ASP A 680 -2.17 24.62 12.24
N GLN A 681 -2.67 25.80 11.87
CA GLN A 681 -4.12 26.07 11.82
C GLN A 681 -4.83 25.27 10.72
N LYS A 682 -4.23 25.08 9.54
CA LYS A 682 -4.88 24.33 8.45
C LYS A 682 -4.89 22.82 8.71
N THR A 683 -3.80 22.24 9.19
CA THR A 683 -3.75 20.82 9.55
C THR A 683 -4.64 20.51 10.75
N SER A 684 -4.74 21.41 11.74
CA SER A 684 -5.67 21.22 12.87
C SER A 684 -7.14 21.37 12.48
N ILE A 685 -7.50 22.27 11.56
CA ILE A 685 -8.88 22.38 11.03
C ILE A 685 -9.23 21.14 10.19
N ALA A 686 -8.31 20.63 9.37
CA ALA A 686 -8.53 19.42 8.56
C ALA A 686 -8.69 18.15 9.43
N ARG A 687 -7.92 18.01 10.51
CA ARG A 687 -8.07 16.90 11.48
C ARG A 687 -9.39 16.95 12.27
N SER A 688 -10.07 18.10 12.31
CA SER A 688 -11.30 18.31 13.08
C SER A 688 -12.59 17.98 12.30
N SER A 689 -12.49 17.52 11.04
CA SER A 689 -13.66 17.28 10.16
C SER A 689 -13.73 15.87 9.56
N THR A 690 -13.10 14.87 10.19
CA THR A 690 -13.17 13.48 9.70
C THR A 690 -14.58 12.90 9.84
N ARG A 691 -14.96 11.98 8.93
CA ARG A 691 -16.27 11.31 9.00
C ARG A 691 -16.41 10.48 10.28
N PHE A 692 -15.45 9.64 10.60
CA PHE A 692 -15.48 8.80 11.79
C PHE A 692 -14.52 9.29 12.87
N THR A 693 -14.81 8.90 14.10
CA THR A 693 -13.92 9.05 15.27
C THR A 693 -14.05 7.84 16.17
N ASP A 694 -12.92 7.26 16.59
CA ASP A 694 -12.95 6.21 17.62
C ASP A 694 -13.31 6.79 18.99
N VAL A 695 -14.43 6.35 19.54
CA VAL A 695 -14.96 6.77 20.84
C VAL A 695 -15.01 5.63 21.87
N ALA A 696 -14.53 4.42 21.55
CA ALA A 696 -14.68 3.23 22.40
C ALA A 696 -14.24 3.48 23.85
N ALA A 697 -13.04 4.06 24.02
CA ALA A 697 -12.50 4.38 25.33
C ALA A 697 -13.29 5.50 26.06
N GLU A 698 -13.85 6.47 25.33
CA GLU A 698 -14.64 7.57 25.89
C GLU A 698 -15.94 7.06 26.50
N VAL A 699 -16.63 6.17 25.78
CA VAL A 699 -17.91 5.59 26.22
C VAL A 699 -17.75 4.39 27.14
N GLY A 700 -16.52 3.97 27.46
CA GLY A 700 -16.27 2.86 28.40
C GLY A 700 -16.41 1.45 27.80
N LEU A 701 -16.37 1.33 26.47
CA LEU A 701 -16.27 0.07 25.76
C LEU A 701 -14.79 -0.39 25.73
N ASP A 702 -14.34 -0.98 26.83
CA ASP A 702 -12.95 -1.44 27.01
C ASP A 702 -12.86 -2.97 26.96
N PHE A 703 -12.59 -3.49 25.77
CA PHE A 703 -12.30 -4.89 25.49
C PHE A 703 -11.02 -5.00 24.63
N THR A 704 -10.20 -6.00 24.93
CA THR A 704 -9.00 -6.33 24.16
C THR A 704 -9.03 -7.82 23.90
N HIS A 705 -9.14 -8.21 22.64
CA HIS A 705 -9.06 -9.61 22.23
C HIS A 705 -7.64 -10.13 22.47
N LYS A 706 -7.50 -11.41 22.82
CA LYS A 706 -6.22 -12.04 23.11
C LYS A 706 -6.21 -13.44 22.55
N GLU A 707 -5.24 -13.76 21.71
CA GLU A 707 -5.00 -15.14 21.31
C GLU A 707 -3.89 -15.73 22.18
N GLU A 708 -4.00 -17.03 22.46
CA GLU A 708 -2.90 -17.79 23.02
C GLU A 708 -1.96 -18.26 21.90
N GLU A 709 -0.71 -18.52 22.25
CA GLU A 709 0.25 -19.01 21.26
C GLU A 709 -0.02 -20.49 20.95
N PHE A 710 -0.48 -20.74 19.73
CA PHE A 710 -0.69 -22.08 19.19
C PHE A 710 0.10 -22.27 17.88
N ASP A 711 0.70 -23.45 17.73
CA ASP A 711 1.53 -23.82 16.57
C ASP A 711 0.77 -24.80 15.67
N ASP A 712 -0.04 -24.25 14.75
CA ASP A 712 -0.74 -25.02 13.71
C ASP A 712 0.25 -25.85 12.85
N TYR A 713 1.42 -25.29 12.55
CA TYR A 713 2.44 -25.92 11.70
C TYR A 713 3.05 -27.17 12.33
N ALA A 714 2.99 -27.32 13.66
CA ALA A 714 3.40 -28.56 14.32
C ALA A 714 2.49 -29.75 13.95
N ARG A 715 1.23 -29.50 13.57
CA ARG A 715 0.31 -30.54 13.09
C ARG A 715 0.38 -30.71 11.58
N GLU A 716 0.44 -29.60 10.86
CA GLU A 716 0.40 -29.56 9.40
C GLU A 716 1.50 -28.61 8.90
N PRO A 717 2.75 -29.09 8.73
CA PRO A 717 3.93 -28.25 8.52
C PRO A 717 3.91 -27.37 7.26
N LEU A 718 3.10 -27.73 6.27
CA LEU A 718 2.98 -27.02 4.99
C LEU A 718 1.69 -26.19 4.88
N LEU A 719 1.02 -25.91 6.01
CA LEU A 719 -0.13 -24.99 6.04
C LEU A 719 0.22 -23.63 5.40
N PRO A 720 -0.70 -23.04 4.61
CA PRO A 720 -0.52 -21.68 4.10
C PRO A 720 -0.61 -20.59 5.19
N TYR A 721 -1.52 -20.79 6.16
CA TYR A 721 -1.80 -19.88 7.26
C TYR A 721 -2.38 -20.62 8.48
N LYS A 722 -2.34 -19.97 9.64
CA LYS A 722 -2.92 -20.46 10.89
C LYS A 722 -4.44 -20.41 10.82
N LEU A 723 -5.08 -21.45 11.37
CA LEU A 723 -6.54 -21.55 11.51
C LEU A 723 -7.00 -21.31 12.97
N SER A 724 -6.04 -21.09 13.88
CA SER A 724 -6.25 -20.85 15.30
C SER A 724 -6.46 -19.37 15.67
N GLN A 725 -6.47 -18.46 14.69
CA GLN A 725 -6.53 -17.00 14.91
C GLN A 725 -7.49 -16.34 13.93
N LEU A 726 -8.71 -16.87 13.84
CA LEU A 726 -9.74 -16.43 12.87
C LEU A 726 -10.84 -15.57 13.51
N GLY A 727 -10.88 -15.49 14.85
CA GLY A 727 -11.73 -14.56 15.58
C GLY A 727 -11.25 -13.11 15.47
N ALA A 728 -12.04 -12.11 15.88
CA ALA A 728 -13.15 -12.23 16.82
C ALA A 728 -14.44 -11.56 16.31
N GLY A 729 -15.58 -12.22 16.56
CA GLY A 729 -16.90 -11.75 16.15
C GLY A 729 -17.51 -10.68 17.05
N VAL A 730 -18.57 -10.03 16.55
CA VAL A 730 -19.29 -8.96 17.24
C VAL A 730 -20.76 -8.89 16.81
N ALA A 731 -21.68 -8.63 17.74
CA ALA A 731 -23.12 -8.52 17.43
C ALA A 731 -23.80 -7.39 18.21
N TRP A 732 -24.65 -6.64 17.51
CA TRP A 732 -25.55 -5.65 18.11
C TRP A 732 -26.96 -6.24 18.36
N GLY A 733 -27.56 -5.86 19.49
CA GLY A 733 -28.95 -6.18 19.83
C GLY A 733 -29.43 -5.33 21.01
N ASP A 734 -30.68 -4.87 20.98
CA ASP A 734 -31.32 -4.13 22.09
C ASP A 734 -31.94 -5.13 23.07
N ILE A 735 -31.15 -5.60 24.04
CA ILE A 735 -31.52 -6.77 24.88
C ILE A 735 -32.50 -6.44 26.00
N ASN A 736 -32.76 -5.16 26.25
CA ASN A 736 -33.62 -4.66 27.33
C ASN A 736 -34.77 -3.76 26.82
N GLU A 737 -34.94 -3.66 25.50
CA GLU A 737 -35.91 -2.82 24.80
C GLU A 737 -35.89 -1.33 25.21
N ASP A 738 -34.76 -0.80 25.65
CA ASP A 738 -34.64 0.61 26.05
C ASP A 738 -34.42 1.56 24.87
N GLY A 739 -34.20 1.01 23.69
CA GLY A 739 -34.02 1.73 22.44
C GLY A 739 -32.57 1.94 22.06
N TYR A 740 -31.61 1.73 22.96
CA TYR A 740 -30.18 1.85 22.71
C TYR A 740 -29.58 0.47 22.44
N PRO A 741 -28.99 0.23 21.26
CA PRO A 741 -28.37 -1.06 20.95
C PRO A 741 -27.25 -1.42 21.93
N ASP A 742 -27.24 -2.67 22.40
CA ASP A 742 -26.19 -3.29 23.21
C ASP A 742 -25.28 -4.15 22.34
N VAL A 743 -24.08 -4.47 22.82
CA VAL A 743 -23.08 -5.18 22.01
C VAL A 743 -22.43 -6.34 22.75
N TYR A 744 -22.42 -7.51 22.11
CA TYR A 744 -21.61 -8.65 22.51
C TYR A 744 -20.32 -8.69 21.69
N VAL A 745 -19.19 -8.78 22.38
CA VAL A 745 -17.86 -8.91 21.79
C VAL A 745 -17.33 -10.31 22.10
N GLY A 746 -16.98 -11.07 21.06
CA GLY A 746 -16.47 -12.44 21.19
C GLY A 746 -15.09 -12.49 21.85
N GLY A 747 -14.85 -13.54 22.63
CA GLY A 747 -13.51 -13.88 23.14
C GLY A 747 -12.95 -15.13 22.45
N SER A 748 -11.64 -15.30 22.52
CA SER A 748 -10.91 -16.48 22.05
C SER A 748 -11.01 -17.65 23.02
N ASN A 749 -10.41 -18.78 22.65
CA ASN A 749 -10.14 -19.85 23.59
C ASN A 749 -9.29 -19.31 24.75
N LEU A 750 -9.70 -19.58 25.99
CA LEU A 750 -9.09 -19.01 27.19
C LEU A 750 -9.31 -17.49 27.34
N GLN A 751 -10.35 -16.94 26.71
CA GLN A 751 -10.92 -15.63 27.01
C GLN A 751 -12.44 -15.66 26.90
N VAL A 752 -13.17 -15.32 27.97
CA VAL A 752 -14.63 -15.19 27.88
C VAL A 752 -15.01 -13.97 27.04
N GLY A 753 -16.01 -14.12 26.16
CA GLY A 753 -16.69 -12.99 25.54
C GLY A 753 -17.43 -12.12 26.56
N GLN A 754 -17.84 -10.94 26.13
CA GLN A 754 -18.36 -9.89 27.00
C GLN A 754 -19.53 -9.15 26.36
N LEU A 755 -20.66 -9.13 27.06
CA LEU A 755 -21.81 -8.26 26.75
C LEU A 755 -21.62 -6.90 27.41
N PHE A 756 -21.81 -5.83 26.64
CA PHE A 756 -21.81 -4.44 27.07
C PHE A 756 -23.17 -3.82 26.82
N VAL A 757 -23.78 -3.32 27.89
CA VAL A 757 -25.11 -2.70 27.86
C VAL A 757 -24.96 -1.19 27.72
N ASN A 758 -25.67 -0.61 26.77
CA ASN A 758 -25.61 0.78 26.41
C ASN A 758 -26.53 1.60 27.32
N ARG A 759 -25.94 2.48 28.14
CA ARG A 759 -26.68 3.33 29.09
C ARG A 759 -26.93 4.70 28.48
N GLY A 760 -27.80 4.74 27.48
CA GLY A 760 -28.31 5.98 26.89
C GLY A 760 -27.34 6.68 25.93
N GLY A 761 -26.56 5.92 25.15
CA GLY A 761 -25.64 6.43 24.11
C GLY A 761 -24.34 7.04 24.65
N LEU A 762 -24.24 7.24 25.97
CA LEU A 762 -23.13 7.97 26.59
C LEU A 762 -22.14 7.05 27.31
N ARG A 763 -22.51 5.79 27.55
CA ARG A 763 -21.72 4.88 28.38
C ARG A 763 -22.12 3.42 28.20
N PHE A 764 -21.15 2.55 27.99
CA PHE A 764 -21.30 1.10 28.05
C PHE A 764 -20.94 0.55 29.43
N GLU A 765 -21.71 -0.45 29.89
CA GLU A 765 -21.47 -1.18 31.13
C GLU A 765 -21.39 -2.68 30.88
N LYS A 766 -20.38 -3.34 31.45
CA LYS A 766 -20.21 -4.80 31.34
C LYS A 766 -21.34 -5.52 32.08
N LEU A 767 -22.07 -6.39 31.38
CA LEU A 767 -23.03 -7.32 31.97
C LEU A 767 -22.37 -8.69 32.19
N PHE A 768 -22.67 -9.31 33.33
CA PHE A 768 -22.19 -10.66 33.65
C PHE A 768 -23.31 -11.66 33.46
N GLY A 769 -23.05 -12.71 32.68
CA GLY A 769 -24.03 -13.75 32.37
C GLY A 769 -23.42 -15.16 32.37
N PRO A 770 -24.12 -16.14 31.79
CA PRO A 770 -23.67 -17.53 31.77
C PRO A 770 -22.35 -17.75 31.01
N TRP A 771 -22.02 -16.87 30.05
CA TRP A 771 -20.76 -16.89 29.27
C TRP A 771 -19.50 -16.77 30.12
N VAL A 772 -19.59 -16.29 31.37
CA VAL A 772 -18.44 -16.26 32.30
C VAL A 772 -17.88 -17.68 32.57
N GLY A 773 -18.69 -18.73 32.38
CA GLY A 773 -18.26 -20.14 32.47
C GLY A 773 -17.69 -20.72 31.17
N ALA A 774 -17.66 -19.96 30.07
CA ALA A 774 -17.34 -20.44 28.73
C ALA A 774 -15.89 -20.19 28.32
N TYR A 775 -14.96 -20.16 29.27
CA TYR A 775 -13.53 -19.87 29.03
C TYR A 775 -12.81 -20.88 28.11
N GLN A 776 -13.39 -22.05 27.85
CA GLN A 776 -12.80 -23.12 27.02
C GLN A 776 -13.27 -23.11 25.56
N TYR A 777 -14.06 -22.10 25.19
CA TYR A 777 -14.64 -21.93 23.86
C TYR A 777 -14.02 -20.69 23.22
N GLU A 778 -13.91 -20.71 21.91
CA GLU A 778 -13.61 -19.55 21.09
C GLU A 778 -14.92 -19.11 20.42
N ASP A 779 -15.27 -17.84 20.61
CA ASP A 779 -16.50 -17.21 20.14
C ASP A 779 -16.30 -16.69 18.71
N MET A 780 -16.66 -17.51 17.71
CA MET A 780 -16.50 -17.13 16.30
C MET A 780 -17.57 -16.12 15.88
N ALA A 781 -18.84 -16.50 15.86
CA ALA A 781 -19.94 -15.61 15.48
C ALA A 781 -21.04 -15.55 16.56
N PRO A 782 -21.24 -14.39 17.20
CA PRO A 782 -22.41 -14.13 18.03
C PRO A 782 -23.62 -13.67 17.17
N LEU A 783 -24.83 -14.00 17.62
CA LEU A 783 -26.09 -13.62 16.96
C LEU A 783 -27.17 -13.33 18.01
N PHE A 784 -27.82 -12.18 17.91
CA PHE A 784 -29.01 -11.85 18.70
C PHE A 784 -30.28 -12.10 17.91
N PHE A 785 -31.20 -12.91 18.45
CA PHE A 785 -32.52 -13.16 17.89
C PHE A 785 -33.47 -13.73 18.97
N ASP A 786 -34.77 -13.71 18.72
CA ASP A 786 -35.79 -14.27 19.63
C ASP A 786 -35.95 -15.77 19.33
N ALA A 787 -35.35 -16.64 20.16
CA ALA A 787 -35.28 -18.07 19.85
C ALA A 787 -36.53 -18.82 20.33
N ASP A 788 -37.17 -18.41 21.43
CA ASP A 788 -38.34 -19.08 22.01
C ASP A 788 -39.67 -18.33 21.79
N GLY A 789 -39.63 -17.19 21.10
CA GLY A 789 -40.79 -16.42 20.68
C GLY A 789 -41.42 -15.59 21.82
N ASP A 790 -40.67 -15.33 22.89
CA ASP A 790 -41.17 -14.61 24.07
C ASP A 790 -41.09 -13.08 23.97
N GLY A 791 -40.36 -12.57 22.97
CA GLY A 791 -40.20 -11.14 22.68
C GLY A 791 -38.84 -10.56 23.04
N ASP A 792 -38.05 -11.24 23.89
CA ASP A 792 -36.73 -10.77 24.28
C ASP A 792 -35.65 -11.34 23.33
N LEU A 793 -34.56 -10.61 23.12
CA LEU A 793 -33.45 -11.11 22.28
C LEU A 793 -32.56 -12.08 23.07
N ASP A 794 -32.48 -13.31 22.60
CA ASP A 794 -31.55 -14.35 23.03
C ASP A 794 -30.20 -14.23 22.32
N LEU A 795 -29.17 -14.87 22.88
CA LEU A 795 -27.81 -14.85 22.32
C LEU A 795 -27.36 -16.26 21.93
N TYR A 796 -27.10 -16.46 20.63
CA TYR A 796 -26.44 -17.64 20.10
C TYR A 796 -24.98 -17.33 19.78
N VAL A 797 -24.07 -18.25 20.12
CA VAL A 797 -22.65 -18.09 19.86
C VAL A 797 -22.11 -19.37 19.22
N VAL A 798 -21.64 -19.23 17.98
CA VAL A 798 -20.93 -20.29 17.25
C VAL A 798 -19.57 -20.51 17.90
N SER A 799 -19.23 -21.77 18.13
CA SER A 799 -17.93 -22.18 18.67
C SER A 799 -17.07 -22.78 17.55
N GLY A 800 -15.86 -22.25 17.35
CA GLY A 800 -14.89 -22.78 16.39
C GLY A 800 -13.49 -22.67 16.93
N SER A 801 -12.59 -23.59 16.57
CA SER A 801 -11.16 -23.50 16.90
C SER A 801 -10.37 -24.60 16.18
N ASN A 802 -9.15 -24.28 15.74
CA ASN A 802 -8.18 -25.30 15.30
C ASN A 802 -7.28 -25.81 16.44
N GLU A 803 -7.31 -25.18 17.60
CA GLU A 803 -6.42 -25.50 18.73
C GLU A 803 -6.81 -26.82 19.41
N VAL A 804 -8.10 -27.13 19.42
CA VAL A 804 -8.67 -28.35 20.02
C VAL A 804 -8.78 -29.49 19.01
N ALA A 805 -8.98 -30.71 19.50
CA ALA A 805 -9.22 -31.86 18.62
C ALA A 805 -10.65 -31.86 18.07
N GLU A 806 -10.82 -32.49 16.90
CA GLU A 806 -12.12 -32.75 16.26
C GLU A 806 -13.10 -33.42 17.25
N GLY A 807 -14.35 -32.96 17.27
CA GLY A 807 -15.43 -33.59 18.06
C GLY A 807 -15.37 -33.34 19.57
N THR A 808 -14.53 -32.41 20.05
CA THR A 808 -14.47 -32.04 21.47
C THR A 808 -15.67 -31.18 21.89
N SER A 809 -15.97 -31.13 23.20
CA SER A 809 -17.07 -30.30 23.70
C SER A 809 -16.80 -28.79 23.62
N ALA A 810 -15.56 -28.38 23.33
CA ALA A 810 -15.18 -26.99 23.10
C ALA A 810 -15.69 -26.46 21.74
N LEU A 811 -16.04 -27.35 20.81
CA LEU A 811 -16.61 -27.01 19.50
C LEU A 811 -18.15 -27.03 19.50
N GLN A 812 -18.79 -27.06 20.67
CA GLN A 812 -20.25 -27.06 20.77
C GLN A 812 -20.76 -25.62 20.83
N ASP A 813 -21.65 -25.26 19.92
CA ASP A 813 -22.34 -23.97 19.93
C ASP A 813 -23.18 -23.78 21.19
N ARG A 814 -23.41 -22.52 21.56
CA ARG A 814 -24.07 -22.12 22.81
C ARG A 814 -25.27 -21.24 22.52
N LEU A 815 -26.37 -21.50 23.22
CA LEU A 815 -27.56 -20.65 23.24
C LEU A 815 -27.82 -20.18 24.67
N TYR A 816 -27.94 -18.87 24.84
CA TYR A 816 -28.24 -18.21 26.10
C TYR A 816 -29.61 -17.55 25.99
N ILE A 817 -30.55 -17.98 26.83
CA ILE A 817 -31.93 -17.50 26.83
C ILE A 817 -32.02 -16.26 27.72
N ASN A 818 -32.51 -15.16 27.17
CA ASN A 818 -32.85 -13.95 27.90
C ASN A 818 -34.11 -14.22 28.73
N GLN A 819 -34.18 -13.65 29.91
CA GLN A 819 -35.29 -13.86 30.84
C GLN A 819 -35.94 -12.54 31.25
N GLY A 820 -35.71 -11.50 30.45
CA GLY A 820 -35.95 -10.11 30.79
C GLY A 820 -35.03 -9.58 31.89
N ASP A 821 -35.15 -8.28 32.16
CA ASP A 821 -34.42 -7.57 33.23
C ASP A 821 -32.89 -7.79 33.17
N GLU A 822 -32.31 -7.88 31.97
CA GLU A 822 -30.87 -8.11 31.72
C GLU A 822 -30.32 -9.40 32.34
N ARG A 823 -31.15 -10.46 32.39
CA ARG A 823 -30.79 -11.75 32.99
C ARG A 823 -30.79 -12.86 31.94
N PHE A 824 -29.62 -13.48 31.74
CA PHE A 824 -29.47 -14.62 30.83
C PHE A 824 -29.29 -15.94 31.58
N GLU A 825 -29.82 -17.03 31.01
CA GLU A 825 -29.58 -18.40 31.44
C GLU A 825 -29.06 -19.26 30.27
N ASN A 826 -28.41 -20.39 30.55
CA ASN A 826 -28.10 -21.35 29.48
C ASN A 826 -29.39 -22.01 29.00
N ALA A 827 -29.52 -22.23 27.69
CA ALA A 827 -30.62 -23.03 27.15
C ALA A 827 -30.66 -24.44 27.76
N ALA A 828 -31.84 -25.06 27.76
CA ALA A 828 -32.04 -26.39 28.33
C ALA A 828 -31.19 -27.45 27.59
N GLU A 829 -30.80 -28.52 28.31
CA GLU A 829 -30.05 -29.62 27.69
C GLU A 829 -30.87 -30.23 26.53
N GLY A 830 -30.28 -30.24 25.33
CA GLY A 830 -30.92 -30.73 24.11
C GLY A 830 -31.73 -29.68 23.35
N ALA A 831 -31.65 -28.40 23.73
CA ALA A 831 -32.14 -27.28 22.90
C ALA A 831 -31.37 -27.18 21.58
N LEU A 832 -30.07 -27.48 21.59
CA LEU A 832 -29.24 -27.59 20.39
C LEU A 832 -28.89 -29.05 20.08
N PRO A 833 -28.77 -29.42 18.79
CA PRO A 833 -28.19 -30.69 18.38
C PRO A 833 -26.72 -30.80 18.83
N LYS A 834 -26.26 -32.04 19.05
CA LYS A 834 -24.88 -32.33 19.49
C LYS A 834 -23.92 -32.30 18.31
N ASN A 835 -23.54 -31.10 17.93
CA ASN A 835 -22.66 -30.80 16.80
C ASN A 835 -21.35 -30.23 17.33
N ARG A 836 -20.23 -30.68 16.77
CA ARG A 836 -18.89 -30.43 17.31
C ARG A 836 -17.85 -30.28 16.21
N ASP A 837 -18.29 -29.65 15.13
CA ASP A 837 -17.47 -29.20 14.01
C ASP A 837 -16.93 -27.80 14.36
N SER A 838 -15.78 -27.40 13.80
CA SER A 838 -15.27 -26.05 14.03
C SER A 838 -16.10 -25.04 13.23
N GLY A 839 -16.95 -24.27 13.90
CA GLY A 839 -17.84 -23.28 13.28
C GLY A 839 -17.15 -21.98 12.84
N SER A 840 -17.81 -21.18 12.01
CA SER A 840 -17.39 -19.80 11.66
C SER A 840 -18.52 -18.79 11.82
N CYS A 841 -19.64 -18.97 11.11
CA CYS A 841 -20.69 -17.97 10.98
C CYS A 841 -22.07 -18.54 11.30
N VAL A 842 -23.02 -17.65 11.60
CA VAL A 842 -24.44 -17.98 11.76
C VAL A 842 -25.29 -16.85 11.18
N ALA A 843 -26.43 -17.20 10.58
CA ALA A 843 -27.43 -16.25 10.10
C ALA A 843 -28.84 -16.80 10.33
N ALA A 844 -29.77 -15.94 10.77
CA ALA A 844 -31.15 -16.34 11.06
C ALA A 844 -32.13 -15.85 10.00
N ALA A 845 -33.15 -16.67 9.71
CA ALA A 845 -34.29 -16.32 8.87
C ALA A 845 -35.46 -17.29 9.10
N ASP A 846 -36.69 -16.83 8.84
CA ASP A 846 -37.88 -17.69 8.73
C ASP A 846 -37.94 -18.28 7.32
N PHE A 847 -37.14 -19.33 7.06
CA PHE A 847 -36.96 -19.83 5.68
C PHE A 847 -38.13 -20.70 5.22
N ASP A 848 -38.92 -21.27 6.13
CA ASP A 848 -40.06 -22.12 5.81
C ASP A 848 -41.43 -21.44 6.01
N ARG A 849 -41.44 -20.21 6.55
CA ARG A 849 -42.62 -19.36 6.81
C ARG A 849 -43.55 -19.91 7.88
N ASP A 850 -43.02 -20.56 8.91
CA ASP A 850 -43.81 -21.01 10.05
C ASP A 850 -43.93 -19.96 11.17
N GLY A 851 -43.12 -18.90 11.09
CA GLY A 851 -43.21 -17.69 11.91
C GLY A 851 -42.15 -17.57 13.00
N ASP A 852 -41.33 -18.59 13.24
CA ASP A 852 -40.13 -18.47 14.07
C ASP A 852 -38.85 -18.35 13.22
N LEU A 853 -37.73 -18.00 13.86
CA LEU A 853 -36.45 -17.84 13.17
C LEU A 853 -35.61 -19.12 13.26
N ASP A 854 -35.25 -19.65 12.10
CA ASP A 854 -34.33 -20.75 11.90
C ASP A 854 -32.89 -20.27 11.76
N LEU A 855 -31.92 -21.19 11.80
CA LEU A 855 -30.50 -20.88 11.70
C LEU A 855 -29.79 -21.63 10.58
N PHE A 856 -29.03 -20.91 9.76
CA PHE A 856 -27.90 -21.50 9.05
C PHE A 856 -26.62 -21.33 9.88
N VAL A 857 -25.87 -22.41 10.08
CA VAL A 857 -24.59 -22.43 10.79
C VAL A 857 -23.50 -22.95 9.85
N GLY A 858 -22.54 -22.09 9.52
CA GLY A 858 -21.41 -22.40 8.66
C GLY A 858 -20.24 -22.97 9.45
N SER A 859 -19.57 -23.98 8.87
CA SER A 859 -18.37 -24.58 9.46
C SER A 859 -17.10 -24.17 8.72
N ARG A 860 -16.01 -23.92 9.46
CA ARG A 860 -14.76 -23.33 8.98
C ARG A 860 -13.70 -24.33 8.56
N SER A 861 -13.44 -25.34 9.39
CA SER A 861 -12.35 -26.30 9.19
C SER A 861 -12.57 -27.61 9.95
N VAL A 862 -11.83 -28.65 9.55
CA VAL A 862 -11.69 -29.90 10.33
C VAL A 862 -10.33 -29.86 11.02
N SER A 863 -10.30 -29.92 12.36
CA SER A 863 -9.07 -29.67 13.12
C SER A 863 -7.93 -30.61 12.72
N GLY A 864 -6.81 -30.03 12.26
CA GLY A 864 -5.61 -30.77 11.83
C GLY A 864 -5.76 -31.55 10.51
N LYS A 865 -6.71 -31.19 9.65
CA LYS A 865 -6.98 -31.85 8.36
C LYS A 865 -7.35 -30.85 7.26
N TYR A 866 -6.70 -29.69 7.20
CA TYR A 866 -6.83 -28.77 6.09
C TYR A 866 -6.38 -29.45 4.78
N PRO A 867 -7.02 -29.22 3.62
CA PRO A 867 -8.15 -28.33 3.38
C PRO A 867 -9.51 -29.07 3.31
N LEU A 868 -9.70 -30.13 4.10
CA LEU A 868 -10.97 -30.87 4.07
C LEU A 868 -12.15 -29.99 4.51
N ALA A 869 -13.20 -29.97 3.69
CA ALA A 869 -14.43 -29.24 3.99
C ALA A 869 -15.16 -29.84 5.20
N PRO A 870 -15.54 -29.03 6.21
CA PRO A 870 -16.38 -29.48 7.31
C PRO A 870 -17.87 -29.48 6.93
N THR A 871 -18.74 -29.95 7.85
CA THR A 871 -20.19 -29.98 7.62
C THR A 871 -20.87 -28.70 8.09
N SER A 872 -21.51 -27.97 7.16
CA SER A 872 -22.40 -26.84 7.47
C SER A 872 -23.84 -27.31 7.66
N ARG A 873 -24.67 -26.53 8.36
CA ARG A 873 -25.97 -27.00 8.88
C ARG A 873 -27.08 -25.98 8.74
N LEU A 874 -28.29 -26.48 8.50
CA LEU A 874 -29.55 -25.76 8.57
C LEU A 874 -30.37 -26.33 9.72
N LEU A 875 -30.66 -25.49 10.71
CA LEU A 875 -31.33 -25.85 11.95
C LEU A 875 -32.74 -25.25 11.96
N LEU A 876 -33.74 -26.13 11.98
CA LEU A 876 -35.15 -25.75 12.12
C LEU A 876 -35.47 -25.49 13.59
N ASN A 877 -36.11 -24.36 13.90
CA ASN A 877 -36.58 -24.01 15.23
C ASN A 877 -37.97 -24.62 15.53
N ASP A 878 -38.28 -24.79 16.81
CA ASP A 878 -39.56 -25.28 17.34
C ASP A 878 -39.64 -24.82 18.80
N GLU A 879 -40.07 -23.56 19.00
CA GLU A 879 -40.19 -22.92 20.32
C GLU A 879 -38.87 -22.99 21.14
N GLY A 880 -37.74 -22.58 20.55
CA GLY A 880 -36.42 -22.54 21.20
C GLY A 880 -35.66 -23.87 21.19
N LYS A 881 -36.14 -24.85 20.42
CA LYS A 881 -35.49 -26.16 20.27
C LYS A 881 -35.17 -26.46 18.81
N PHE A 882 -33.87 -26.56 18.52
CA PHE A 882 -33.35 -26.69 17.17
C PHE A 882 -33.15 -28.14 16.72
N SER A 883 -33.44 -28.42 15.46
CA SER A 883 -33.21 -29.72 14.82
C SER A 883 -32.50 -29.58 13.47
N ASP A 884 -31.50 -30.42 13.22
CA ASP A 884 -30.74 -30.40 11.96
C ASP A 884 -31.57 -31.04 10.83
N VAL A 885 -31.93 -30.24 9.84
CA VAL A 885 -32.75 -30.62 8.68
C VAL A 885 -31.97 -30.62 7.36
N THR A 886 -30.68 -30.27 7.39
CA THR A 886 -29.82 -29.98 6.23
C THR A 886 -30.01 -30.96 5.07
N ASP A 887 -29.70 -32.23 5.27
CA ASP A 887 -29.73 -33.24 4.19
C ASP A 887 -31.14 -33.55 3.68
N SER A 888 -32.19 -33.14 4.41
CA SER A 888 -33.59 -33.41 4.03
C SER A 888 -34.18 -32.33 3.12
N ILE A 889 -33.69 -31.09 3.24
CA ILE A 889 -34.27 -29.92 2.54
C ILE A 889 -33.25 -29.09 1.76
N ALA A 890 -31.94 -29.33 1.91
CA ALA A 890 -30.87 -28.59 1.23
C ALA A 890 -29.78 -29.56 0.75
N ASP A 891 -30.03 -30.25 -0.36
CA ASP A 891 -29.09 -31.22 -0.93
C ASP A 891 -27.77 -30.52 -1.34
N GLY A 892 -26.64 -31.06 -0.90
CA GLY A 892 -25.31 -30.49 -1.13
C GLY A 892 -24.86 -29.40 -0.15
N LEU A 893 -25.77 -28.75 0.59
CA LEU A 893 -25.42 -27.66 1.53
C LEU A 893 -24.48 -28.12 2.66
N SER A 894 -24.60 -29.39 3.09
CA SER A 894 -23.71 -29.99 4.09
C SER A 894 -22.24 -30.06 3.65
N ASN A 895 -21.95 -29.93 2.35
CA ASN A 895 -20.60 -29.97 1.78
C ASN A 895 -20.28 -28.71 0.95
N VAL A 896 -20.91 -27.57 1.26
CA VAL A 896 -20.76 -26.31 0.51
C VAL A 896 -19.32 -25.78 0.51
N GLY A 897 -18.49 -26.13 1.51
CA GLY A 897 -17.08 -25.78 1.58
C GLY A 897 -16.65 -25.35 2.98
N MET A 898 -15.52 -24.63 3.06
CA MET A 898 -15.04 -23.98 4.27
C MET A 898 -15.67 -22.58 4.36
N VAL A 899 -16.77 -22.46 5.11
CA VAL A 899 -17.61 -21.26 5.12
C VAL A 899 -17.00 -20.18 6.01
N ASN A 900 -17.07 -18.92 5.58
CA ASN A 900 -16.65 -17.74 6.34
C ASN A 900 -17.81 -16.81 6.69
N SER A 901 -18.82 -16.72 5.82
CA SER A 901 -20.00 -15.86 6.01
C SER A 901 -21.22 -16.43 5.30
N ALA A 902 -22.39 -16.05 5.79
CA ALA A 902 -23.66 -16.31 5.16
C ALA A 902 -24.61 -15.11 5.33
N LEU A 903 -25.48 -14.95 4.35
CA LEU A 903 -26.49 -13.91 4.30
C LEU A 903 -27.81 -14.50 3.79
N TRP A 904 -28.92 -14.15 4.44
CA TRP A 904 -30.26 -14.41 3.93
C TRP A 904 -30.77 -13.20 3.16
N SER A 905 -31.24 -13.40 1.92
CA SER A 905 -31.71 -12.33 1.04
C SER A 905 -32.65 -12.89 -0.03
N ASP A 906 -33.74 -12.20 -0.36
CA ASP A 906 -34.59 -12.57 -1.51
C ASP A 906 -33.97 -12.01 -2.79
N PHE A 907 -32.87 -12.64 -3.23
CA PHE A 907 -32.08 -12.16 -4.37
C PHE A 907 -32.87 -12.23 -5.68
N ASN A 908 -33.90 -13.08 -5.75
CA ASN A 908 -34.66 -13.32 -6.97
C ASN A 908 -36.01 -12.58 -7.01
N GLY A 909 -36.40 -11.93 -5.90
CA GLY A 909 -37.59 -11.09 -5.78
C GLY A 909 -38.91 -11.88 -5.83
N ASP A 910 -38.91 -13.16 -5.46
CA ASP A 910 -40.14 -13.99 -5.42
C ASP A 910 -40.82 -14.00 -4.04
N GLY A 911 -40.25 -13.29 -3.08
CA GLY A 911 -40.70 -13.14 -1.71
C GLY A 911 -40.26 -14.26 -0.78
N TRP A 912 -39.64 -15.34 -1.26
CA TRP A 912 -39.02 -16.34 -0.40
C TRP A 912 -37.58 -15.94 -0.10
N ILE A 913 -37.20 -16.03 1.17
CA ILE A 913 -35.84 -15.70 1.58
C ILE A 913 -34.88 -16.80 1.11
N ASP A 914 -33.84 -16.42 0.37
CA ASP A 914 -32.82 -17.32 -0.16
C ASP A 914 -31.52 -17.23 0.67
N LEU A 915 -30.65 -18.23 0.56
CA LEU A 915 -29.38 -18.30 1.30
C LEU A 915 -28.18 -18.05 0.38
N ILE A 916 -27.28 -17.17 0.80
CA ILE A 916 -26.02 -16.85 0.12
C ILE A 916 -24.86 -17.17 1.05
N VAL A 917 -23.82 -17.84 0.55
CA VAL A 917 -22.71 -18.37 1.36
C VAL A 917 -21.36 -18.01 0.75
N ALA A 918 -20.47 -17.42 1.54
CA ALA A 918 -19.08 -17.16 1.18
C ALA A 918 -18.16 -18.24 1.78
N SER A 919 -17.25 -18.79 0.98
CA SER A 919 -16.36 -19.88 1.38
C SER A 919 -14.97 -19.77 0.76
N ASP A 920 -13.97 -20.37 1.42
CA ASP A 920 -12.65 -20.60 0.82
C ASP A 920 -12.72 -21.65 -0.31
N TRP A 921 -11.91 -21.45 -1.35
CA TRP A 921 -11.72 -22.35 -2.50
C TRP A 921 -12.97 -22.61 -3.35
N GLY A 922 -14.02 -21.80 -3.15
CA GLY A 922 -15.30 -21.91 -3.83
C GLY A 922 -15.80 -20.53 -4.30
N PRO A 923 -16.86 -20.50 -5.10
CA PRO A 923 -17.56 -19.25 -5.40
C PRO A 923 -18.40 -18.78 -4.19
N VAL A 924 -18.86 -17.53 -4.23
CA VAL A 924 -20.02 -17.15 -3.42
C VAL A 924 -21.22 -17.94 -3.96
N SER A 925 -21.76 -18.82 -3.10
CA SER A 925 -22.78 -19.80 -3.46
C SER A 925 -24.18 -19.27 -3.17
N PHE A 926 -25.12 -19.52 -4.07
CA PHE A 926 -26.52 -19.05 -3.98
C PHE A 926 -27.47 -20.25 -3.95
N PHE A 927 -28.26 -20.33 -2.89
CA PHE A 927 -29.25 -21.38 -2.67
C PHE A 927 -30.65 -20.78 -2.74
N LYS A 928 -31.36 -21.08 -3.82
CA LYS A 928 -32.75 -20.65 -4.01
C LYS A 928 -33.69 -21.45 -3.12
N ASN A 929 -34.58 -20.76 -2.43
CA ASN A 929 -35.66 -21.31 -1.63
C ASN A 929 -36.93 -21.55 -2.45
N GLU A 930 -37.29 -22.82 -2.59
CA GLU A 930 -38.49 -23.28 -3.30
C GLU A 930 -39.55 -23.79 -2.31
N ASN A 931 -40.12 -22.89 -1.51
CA ASN A 931 -41.13 -23.18 -0.48
C ASN A 931 -40.59 -24.05 0.68
N GLY A 932 -39.56 -23.57 1.37
CA GLY A 932 -38.91 -24.24 2.50
C GLY A 932 -37.87 -25.29 2.08
N LYS A 933 -37.50 -25.35 0.79
CA LYS A 933 -36.48 -26.26 0.27
C LYS A 933 -35.42 -25.47 -0.49
N LEU A 934 -34.16 -25.62 -0.10
CA LEU A 934 -33.04 -24.92 -0.73
C LEU A 934 -32.44 -25.74 -1.88
N SER A 935 -32.09 -25.04 -2.96
CA SER A 935 -31.47 -25.61 -4.16
C SER A 935 -30.32 -24.73 -4.64
N ASP A 936 -29.15 -25.33 -4.84
CA ASP A 936 -27.98 -24.61 -5.34
C ASP A 936 -28.19 -24.18 -6.81
N VAL A 937 -28.14 -22.87 -7.05
CA VAL A 937 -28.28 -22.24 -8.36
C VAL A 937 -27.01 -21.52 -8.82
N THR A 938 -25.92 -21.61 -8.05
CA THR A 938 -24.66 -20.88 -8.23
C THR A 938 -24.12 -20.93 -9.66
N GLU A 939 -24.05 -22.13 -10.24
CA GLU A 939 -23.60 -22.33 -11.63
C GLU A 939 -24.57 -21.70 -12.65
N THR A 940 -25.88 -21.81 -12.40
CA THR A 940 -26.91 -21.36 -13.35
C THR A 940 -27.02 -19.84 -13.43
N ILE A 941 -26.61 -19.13 -12.38
CA ILE A 941 -26.60 -17.67 -12.31
C ILE A 941 -25.22 -17.08 -12.65
N GLY A 942 -24.23 -17.89 -13.04
CA GLY A 942 -22.95 -17.42 -13.56
C GLY A 942 -21.83 -17.21 -12.52
N MET A 943 -22.00 -17.67 -11.28
CA MET A 943 -21.00 -17.49 -10.22
C MET A 943 -19.89 -18.54 -10.20
N GLY A 944 -20.10 -19.71 -10.84
CA GLY A 944 -19.17 -20.85 -10.81
C GLY A 944 -17.69 -20.55 -11.13
N PRO A 945 -17.36 -19.69 -12.11
CA PRO A 945 -15.97 -19.35 -12.44
C PRO A 945 -15.22 -18.52 -11.39
N TYR A 946 -15.90 -17.86 -10.45
CA TYR A 946 -15.30 -16.89 -9.51
C TYR A 946 -14.95 -17.54 -8.17
N ARG A 947 -14.04 -18.52 -8.21
CA ARG A 947 -13.58 -19.25 -7.02
C ARG A 947 -12.56 -18.41 -6.26
N GLY A 948 -12.78 -18.19 -4.97
CA GLY A 948 -11.96 -17.28 -4.16
C GLY A 948 -11.80 -17.73 -2.71
N TRP A 949 -11.15 -16.89 -1.91
CA TRP A 949 -11.16 -16.95 -0.46
C TRP A 949 -12.12 -15.88 0.06
N TRP A 950 -13.41 -16.12 -0.17
CA TRP A 950 -14.46 -15.15 0.15
C TRP A 950 -14.72 -15.13 1.65
N HIS A 951 -14.67 -13.94 2.26
CA HIS A 951 -14.76 -13.78 3.71
C HIS A 951 -16.12 -13.21 4.17
N GLY A 952 -16.41 -11.94 3.90
CA GLY A 952 -17.61 -11.25 4.37
C GLY A 952 -18.59 -10.91 3.24
N LEU A 953 -19.87 -10.74 3.59
CA LEU A 953 -20.97 -10.43 2.66
C LEU A 953 -21.79 -9.23 3.17
N ALA A 954 -22.06 -8.28 2.29
CA ALA A 954 -23.02 -7.19 2.49
C ALA A 954 -23.99 -7.14 1.30
N ALA A 955 -25.17 -6.57 1.50
CA ALA A 955 -26.18 -6.47 0.45
C ALA A 955 -26.91 -5.14 0.48
N GLY A 956 -27.20 -4.59 -0.69
CA GLY A 956 -27.83 -3.29 -0.86
C GLY A 956 -28.18 -3.02 -2.32
N ASP A 957 -29.15 -2.15 -2.54
CA ASP A 957 -29.51 -1.63 -3.86
C ASP A 957 -28.49 -0.53 -4.26
N PHE A 958 -27.33 -0.94 -4.79
CA PHE A 958 -26.18 -0.05 -4.98
C PHE A 958 -26.34 0.85 -6.22
N ASP A 959 -27.13 0.44 -7.19
CA ASP A 959 -27.40 1.20 -8.42
C ASP A 959 -28.81 1.84 -8.47
N GLY A 960 -29.66 1.56 -7.48
CA GLY A 960 -30.97 2.18 -7.31
C GLY A 960 -32.02 1.65 -8.28
N ASP A 961 -31.83 0.46 -8.87
CA ASP A 961 -32.74 -0.11 -9.86
C ASP A 961 -33.93 -0.87 -9.22
N GLY A 962 -33.85 -1.12 -7.91
CA GLY A 962 -34.91 -1.67 -7.09
C GLY A 962 -34.88 -3.18 -6.90
N ASP A 963 -33.80 -3.86 -7.27
CA ASP A 963 -33.37 -5.13 -6.72
C ASP A 963 -32.17 -4.99 -5.76
N LEU A 964 -31.66 -6.10 -5.23
CA LEU A 964 -30.54 -6.11 -4.29
C LEU A 964 -29.30 -6.65 -4.97
N ASP A 965 -28.21 -5.90 -4.86
CA ASP A 965 -26.85 -6.32 -5.18
C ASP A 965 -26.11 -6.80 -3.92
N TYR A 966 -24.93 -7.37 -4.13
CA TYR A 966 -24.08 -7.89 -3.06
C TYR A 966 -22.66 -7.37 -3.15
N ALA A 967 -22.01 -7.14 -2.02
CA ALA A 967 -20.59 -6.86 -1.93
C ALA A 967 -19.92 -7.96 -1.11
N ALA A 968 -18.78 -8.46 -1.58
CA ALA A 968 -18.06 -9.56 -0.97
C ALA A 968 -16.57 -9.23 -0.82
N THR A 969 -16.04 -9.38 0.39
CA THR A 969 -14.60 -9.28 0.64
C THR A 969 -13.90 -10.60 0.32
N ASN A 970 -12.66 -10.50 -0.13
CA ASN A 970 -11.83 -11.62 -0.53
C ASN A 970 -10.38 -11.34 -0.11
N GLN A 971 -9.43 -12.17 -0.54
CA GLN A 971 -8.01 -12.08 -0.22
C GLN A 971 -7.35 -10.74 -0.59
N GLY A 972 -7.87 -10.04 -1.61
CA GLY A 972 -7.23 -8.85 -2.16
C GLY A 972 -6.01 -9.22 -3.02
N LEU A 973 -5.34 -8.18 -3.51
CA LEU A 973 -4.25 -8.29 -4.49
C LEU A 973 -2.88 -7.99 -3.90
N ASN A 974 -2.81 -7.45 -2.68
CA ASN A 974 -1.54 -7.14 -2.02
C ASN A 974 -0.98 -8.33 -1.22
N THR A 975 -0.86 -9.47 -1.88
CA THR A 975 -0.29 -10.70 -1.28
C THR A 975 0.57 -11.42 -2.31
N LYS A 976 1.38 -12.40 -1.88
CA LYS A 976 2.16 -13.25 -2.79
C LYS A 976 1.30 -14.12 -3.73
N TYR A 977 -0.01 -14.18 -3.50
CA TYR A 977 -0.92 -15.04 -4.25
C TYR A 977 -1.40 -14.33 -5.51
N HIS A 978 -1.23 -14.99 -6.65
CA HIS A 978 -1.71 -14.55 -7.95
C HIS A 978 -2.58 -15.66 -8.55
N ALA A 979 -3.73 -15.28 -9.08
CA ALA A 979 -4.66 -16.21 -9.70
C ALA A 979 -5.51 -15.50 -10.76
N ASP A 980 -5.76 -16.19 -11.86
CA ASP A 980 -6.77 -15.85 -12.85
C ASP A 980 -7.44 -17.11 -13.41
N LEU A 981 -8.29 -16.96 -14.42
CA LEU A 981 -9.06 -18.07 -15.00
C LEU A 981 -8.20 -19.09 -15.77
N ASP A 982 -7.09 -18.64 -16.36
CA ASP A 982 -6.19 -19.48 -17.15
C ASP A 982 -5.07 -20.06 -16.28
N HIS A 983 -4.67 -19.33 -15.23
CA HIS A 983 -3.59 -19.67 -14.30
C HIS A 983 -4.10 -19.61 -12.84
N PRO A 984 -4.87 -20.60 -12.38
CA PRO A 984 -5.40 -20.62 -11.02
C PRO A 984 -4.31 -20.91 -9.97
N HIS A 985 -4.50 -20.40 -8.75
CA HIS A 985 -3.72 -20.86 -7.61
C HIS A 985 -4.30 -22.18 -7.10
N ARG A 986 -3.46 -23.20 -6.86
CA ARG A 986 -3.91 -24.54 -6.44
C ARG A 986 -3.26 -25.03 -5.17
N ILE A 987 -4.01 -25.83 -4.43
CA ILE A 987 -3.46 -26.68 -3.37
C ILE A 987 -3.83 -28.13 -3.63
N TYR A 988 -2.80 -28.99 -3.75
CA TYR A 988 -2.96 -30.44 -3.80
C TYR A 988 -2.83 -31.01 -2.41
N TYR A 989 -3.59 -32.08 -2.13
CA TYR A 989 -3.58 -32.73 -0.83
C TYR A 989 -3.72 -34.25 -0.97
N ASP A 990 -2.81 -35.02 -0.39
CA ASP A 990 -2.87 -36.49 -0.35
C ASP A 990 -1.87 -37.03 0.68
N ASP A 991 -1.84 -38.34 0.89
CA ASP A 991 -0.75 -39.03 1.58
C ASP A 991 0.37 -39.31 0.55
N PHE A 992 1.32 -38.37 0.39
CA PHE A 992 2.31 -38.44 -0.68
C PHE A 992 3.41 -39.45 -0.38
N ASP A 993 3.76 -39.66 0.90
CA ASP A 993 4.82 -40.56 1.32
C ASP A 993 4.33 -41.89 1.95
N GLY A 994 3.01 -42.03 2.15
CA GLY A 994 2.38 -43.26 2.62
C GLY A 994 2.42 -43.44 4.14
N ASP A 995 2.61 -42.36 4.91
CA ASP A 995 2.67 -42.38 6.37
C ASP A 995 1.30 -42.29 7.06
N GLY A 996 0.24 -41.99 6.29
CA GLY A 996 -1.14 -41.91 6.74
C GLY A 996 -1.56 -40.52 7.23
N THR A 997 -0.73 -39.50 7.07
CA THR A 997 -1.05 -38.09 7.26
C THR A 997 -1.34 -37.41 5.92
N LEU A 998 -1.94 -36.21 5.96
CA LEU A 998 -2.26 -35.46 4.75
C LEU A 998 -1.15 -34.43 4.50
N ASP A 999 -0.44 -34.56 3.39
CA ASP A 999 0.53 -33.57 2.94
C ASP A 999 -0.13 -32.52 2.05
N LEU A 1000 0.44 -31.31 2.06
CA LEU A 1000 -0.03 -30.17 1.27
C LEU A 1000 1.03 -29.75 0.25
N VAL A 1001 0.59 -29.44 -0.97
CA VAL A 1001 1.45 -28.87 -2.02
C VAL A 1001 0.74 -27.66 -2.62
N GLU A 1002 1.18 -26.46 -2.23
CA GLU A 1002 0.78 -25.20 -2.88
C GLU A 1002 1.51 -25.06 -4.23
N ALA A 1003 0.75 -24.66 -5.25
CA ALA A 1003 1.19 -24.53 -6.63
C ALA A 1003 0.96 -23.11 -7.16
N GLU A 1004 1.96 -22.59 -7.86
CA GLU A 1004 1.93 -21.30 -8.56
C GLU A 1004 2.35 -21.46 -10.02
N TYR A 1005 1.88 -20.57 -10.88
CA TYR A 1005 2.26 -20.55 -12.29
C TYR A 1005 3.41 -19.57 -12.55
N GLU A 1006 4.40 -20.00 -13.32
CA GLU A 1006 5.31 -19.10 -14.04
C GLU A 1006 5.17 -19.41 -15.54
N GLY A 1007 4.58 -18.47 -16.29
CA GLY A 1007 4.06 -18.77 -17.63
C GLY A 1007 2.99 -19.86 -17.57
N ASP A 1008 3.10 -20.87 -18.44
CA ASP A 1008 2.14 -21.99 -18.50
C ASP A 1008 2.58 -23.23 -17.69
N THR A 1009 3.55 -23.08 -16.78
CA THR A 1009 4.11 -24.20 -16.00
C THR A 1009 3.83 -24.03 -14.51
N GLU A 1010 3.34 -25.09 -13.87
CA GLU A 1010 3.13 -25.13 -12.42
C GLU A 1010 4.40 -25.53 -11.67
N TYR A 1011 4.69 -24.73 -10.64
CA TYR A 1011 5.83 -24.85 -9.78
C TYR A 1011 5.42 -24.89 -8.30
N PRO A 1012 6.24 -25.48 -7.40
CA PRO A 1012 5.95 -25.47 -5.98
C PRO A 1012 6.16 -24.07 -5.39
N VAL A 1013 5.21 -23.61 -4.57
CA VAL A 1013 5.40 -22.38 -3.77
C VAL A 1013 6.50 -22.60 -2.73
N ARG A 1014 6.57 -23.81 -2.14
CA ARG A 1014 7.53 -24.15 -1.08
C ARG A 1014 8.91 -24.55 -1.63
N GLY A 1015 9.96 -24.15 -0.90
CA GLY A 1015 11.35 -24.50 -1.23
C GLY A 1015 11.77 -25.91 -0.83
N LEU A 1016 12.93 -26.33 -1.35
CA LEU A 1016 13.50 -27.67 -1.11
C LEU A 1016 13.59 -28.04 0.37
N SER A 1017 14.02 -27.11 1.24
CA SER A 1017 14.19 -27.38 2.68
C SER A 1017 12.89 -27.79 3.36
N CYS A 1018 11.84 -26.95 3.26
CA CYS A 1018 10.55 -27.22 3.89
C CYS A 1018 9.88 -28.45 3.27
N SER A 1019 9.87 -28.54 1.93
CA SER A 1019 9.24 -29.66 1.24
C SER A 1019 9.89 -31.00 1.57
N SER A 1020 11.23 -31.06 1.65
CA SER A 1020 11.93 -32.31 2.00
C SER A 1020 11.89 -32.65 3.50
N GLN A 1021 11.67 -31.66 4.37
CA GLN A 1021 11.44 -31.91 5.79
C GLN A 1021 10.08 -32.58 6.03
N SER A 1022 9.05 -32.16 5.29
CA SER A 1022 7.72 -32.78 5.34
C SER A 1022 7.66 -34.10 4.57
N MET A 1023 8.25 -34.14 3.37
CA MET A 1023 8.24 -35.30 2.48
C MET A 1023 9.68 -35.75 2.15
N PRO A 1024 10.29 -36.64 2.95
CA PRO A 1024 11.71 -36.98 2.86
C PRO A 1024 12.19 -37.51 1.50
N PHE A 1025 11.31 -38.11 0.69
CA PHE A 1025 11.67 -38.63 -0.64
C PHE A 1025 12.15 -37.53 -1.61
N ILE A 1026 11.79 -36.26 -1.37
CA ILE A 1026 12.22 -35.13 -2.18
C ILE A 1026 13.73 -34.92 -2.05
N ALA A 1027 14.30 -35.06 -0.83
CA ALA A 1027 15.74 -34.98 -0.61
C ALA A 1027 16.51 -36.13 -1.28
N ASP A 1028 15.90 -37.32 -1.38
CA ASP A 1028 16.51 -38.46 -2.10
C ASP A 1028 16.55 -38.21 -3.63
N LYS A 1029 15.62 -37.40 -4.16
CA LYS A 1029 15.48 -37.11 -5.59
C LYS A 1029 16.34 -35.92 -6.03
N PHE A 1030 16.43 -34.87 -5.23
CA PHE A 1030 17.15 -33.64 -5.56
C PHE A 1030 18.34 -33.43 -4.61
N GLY A 1031 19.56 -33.45 -5.16
CA GLY A 1031 20.78 -33.28 -4.38
C GLY A 1031 21.23 -31.82 -4.25
N THR A 1032 20.62 -30.92 -5.02
CA THR A 1032 20.98 -29.50 -5.09
C THR A 1032 19.73 -28.62 -5.22
N TYR A 1033 19.81 -27.38 -4.73
CA TYR A 1033 18.75 -26.39 -4.87
C TYR A 1033 18.52 -26.04 -6.34
N LYS A 1034 19.59 -25.99 -7.14
CA LYS A 1034 19.50 -25.78 -8.58
C LYS A 1034 18.66 -26.83 -9.30
N GLU A 1035 18.80 -28.10 -8.96
CA GLU A 1035 18.01 -29.17 -9.58
C GLU A 1035 16.53 -29.06 -9.20
N PHE A 1036 16.23 -28.73 -7.93
CA PHE A 1036 14.86 -28.53 -7.47
C PHE A 1036 14.21 -27.29 -8.09
N ALA A 1037 14.92 -26.16 -8.12
CA ALA A 1037 14.44 -24.88 -8.67
C ALA A 1037 14.12 -24.94 -10.17
N ALA A 1038 14.68 -25.91 -10.90
CA ALA A 1038 14.40 -26.13 -12.31
C ALA A 1038 13.25 -27.12 -12.56
N ALA A 1039 12.77 -27.81 -11.53
CA ALA A 1039 11.80 -28.89 -11.63
C ALA A 1039 10.37 -28.36 -11.52
N SER A 1040 9.50 -28.76 -12.46
CA SER A 1040 8.06 -28.51 -12.34
C SER A 1040 7.46 -29.39 -11.24
N LEU A 1041 6.20 -29.13 -10.84
CA LEU A 1041 5.51 -30.01 -9.90
C LEU A 1041 5.45 -31.47 -10.37
N SER A 1042 5.21 -31.69 -11.66
CA SER A 1042 5.16 -33.02 -12.28
C SER A 1042 6.53 -33.71 -12.29
N ASP A 1043 7.64 -32.96 -12.25
CA ASP A 1043 8.98 -33.51 -12.11
C ASP A 1043 9.30 -33.87 -10.66
N ILE A 1044 8.69 -33.22 -9.68
CA ILE A 1044 8.97 -33.42 -8.25
C ILE A 1044 8.22 -34.64 -7.71
N TYR A 1045 6.90 -34.69 -7.91
CA TYR A 1045 5.99 -35.62 -7.21
C TYR A 1045 5.64 -36.88 -8.03
N GLU A 1046 5.70 -38.06 -7.40
CA GLU A 1046 5.34 -39.35 -8.01
C GLU A 1046 4.45 -40.19 -7.06
N PRO A 1047 3.36 -40.85 -7.52
CA PRO A 1047 2.70 -40.71 -8.83
C PRO A 1047 2.28 -39.28 -9.16
N SER A 1048 2.08 -38.98 -10.45
CA SER A 1048 1.85 -37.62 -10.96
C SER A 1048 0.87 -36.81 -10.12
N ILE A 1049 1.27 -35.59 -9.80
CA ILE A 1049 0.47 -34.62 -9.04
C ILE A 1049 -0.89 -34.33 -9.72
N GLU A 1050 -0.96 -34.41 -11.05
CA GLU A 1050 -2.18 -34.20 -11.84
C GLU A 1050 -3.31 -35.19 -11.51
N SER A 1051 -2.99 -36.32 -10.89
CA SER A 1051 -3.98 -37.33 -10.48
C SER A 1051 -4.46 -37.20 -9.05
N ARG A 1052 -3.87 -36.28 -8.27
CA ARG A 1052 -4.17 -36.02 -6.86
C ARG A 1052 -5.36 -35.06 -6.75
N PRO A 1053 -6.16 -35.14 -5.67
CA PRO A 1053 -7.22 -34.16 -5.46
C PRO A 1053 -6.61 -32.79 -5.15
N TYR A 1054 -7.31 -31.74 -5.59
CA TYR A 1054 -6.89 -30.37 -5.39
C TYR A 1054 -8.09 -29.45 -5.19
N LEU A 1055 -7.82 -28.29 -4.62
CA LEU A 1055 -8.70 -27.12 -4.63
C LEU A 1055 -8.02 -26.00 -5.42
N GLU A 1056 -8.83 -25.10 -6.01
CA GLU A 1056 -8.30 -24.01 -6.81
C GLU A 1056 -9.05 -22.68 -6.60
N VAL A 1057 -8.30 -21.60 -6.74
CA VAL A 1057 -8.77 -20.21 -6.72
C VAL A 1057 -8.45 -19.57 -8.06
N THR A 1058 -9.43 -18.84 -8.60
CA THR A 1058 -9.37 -18.13 -9.89
C THR A 1058 -9.66 -16.64 -9.75
N TRP A 1059 -10.09 -16.19 -8.56
CA TRP A 1059 -10.46 -14.81 -8.29
C TRP A 1059 -10.15 -14.39 -6.86
N LEU A 1060 -9.26 -13.40 -6.70
CA LEU A 1060 -8.80 -12.90 -5.40
C LEU A 1060 -9.36 -11.51 -5.04
N SER A 1061 -9.98 -10.81 -5.99
CA SER A 1061 -10.43 -9.44 -5.75
C SER A 1061 -11.71 -9.39 -4.90
N SER A 1062 -11.72 -8.55 -3.88
CA SER A 1062 -12.96 -8.09 -3.23
C SER A 1062 -13.84 -7.41 -4.28
N SER A 1063 -15.14 -7.72 -4.31
CA SER A 1063 -15.99 -7.46 -5.47
C SER A 1063 -17.41 -7.03 -5.11
N VAL A 1064 -18.06 -6.34 -6.04
CA VAL A 1064 -19.51 -6.21 -6.11
C VAL A 1064 -20.04 -7.29 -7.04
N ILE A 1065 -21.17 -7.90 -6.68
CA ILE A 1065 -21.91 -8.89 -7.42
C ILE A 1065 -23.24 -8.23 -7.77
N TRP A 1066 -23.34 -7.77 -9.01
CA TRP A 1066 -24.51 -7.09 -9.56
C TRP A 1066 -25.60 -8.09 -9.88
N ASN A 1067 -26.81 -7.79 -9.43
CA ASN A 1067 -27.99 -8.57 -9.75
C ASN A 1067 -28.58 -8.09 -11.09
N GLU A 1068 -28.45 -8.88 -12.14
CA GLU A 1068 -28.96 -8.51 -13.47
C GLU A 1068 -30.31 -9.23 -13.75
N GLY A 1069 -31.01 -9.57 -12.66
CA GLY A 1069 -32.25 -10.32 -12.63
C GLY A 1069 -32.18 -11.64 -13.41
N VAL A 1070 -32.98 -11.73 -14.49
CA VAL A 1070 -33.04 -12.94 -15.33
C VAL A 1070 -31.73 -13.26 -16.07
N SER A 1071 -30.79 -12.32 -16.13
CA SER A 1071 -29.49 -12.51 -16.78
C SER A 1071 -28.45 -13.18 -15.85
N GLY A 1072 -28.78 -13.35 -14.57
CA GLY A 1072 -27.88 -13.91 -13.55
C GLY A 1072 -27.11 -12.83 -12.81
N MET A 1073 -25.96 -13.21 -12.24
CA MET A 1073 -25.08 -12.35 -11.47
C MET A 1073 -23.86 -11.93 -12.29
N ARG A 1074 -23.40 -10.70 -12.09
CA ARG A 1074 -22.17 -10.18 -12.71
C ARG A 1074 -21.19 -9.72 -11.63
N VAL A 1075 -19.99 -10.29 -11.61
CA VAL A 1075 -18.93 -9.93 -10.64
C VAL A 1075 -18.07 -8.81 -11.21
N GLU A 1076 -17.79 -7.80 -10.38
CA GLU A 1076 -16.91 -6.69 -10.70
C GLU A 1076 -16.04 -6.34 -9.48
N ALA A 1077 -14.73 -6.17 -9.68
CA ALA A 1077 -13.82 -5.84 -8.59
C ALA A 1077 -14.11 -4.45 -7.99
N LEU A 1078 -14.04 -4.33 -6.67
CA LEU A 1078 -14.02 -3.04 -5.97
C LEU A 1078 -12.73 -2.25 -6.31
N PRO A 1079 -12.71 -0.91 -6.11
CA PRO A 1079 -11.53 -0.07 -6.38
C PRO A 1079 -10.23 -0.62 -5.81
N ARG A 1080 -9.08 -0.32 -6.43
CA ARG A 1080 -7.77 -0.93 -6.09
C ARG A 1080 -7.42 -0.85 -4.60
N LEU A 1081 -7.70 0.26 -3.91
CA LEU A 1081 -7.44 0.36 -2.45
C LEU A 1081 -8.26 -0.64 -1.61
N ALA A 1082 -9.37 -1.19 -2.09
CA ALA A 1082 -10.10 -2.27 -1.43
C ALA A 1082 -9.37 -3.63 -1.52
N GLN A 1083 -8.27 -3.70 -2.29
CA GLN A 1083 -7.44 -4.89 -2.51
C GLN A 1083 -6.11 -4.82 -1.75
N ILE A 1084 -5.91 -3.79 -0.91
CA ILE A 1084 -4.65 -3.46 -0.21
C ILE A 1084 -4.21 -4.49 0.84
N SER A 1085 -5.14 -5.35 1.28
CA SER A 1085 -4.92 -6.50 2.15
C SER A 1085 -6.18 -7.39 2.13
N PRO A 1086 -6.14 -8.61 2.70
CA PRO A 1086 -7.33 -9.45 2.86
C PRO A 1086 -8.44 -8.70 3.58
N GLY A 1087 -9.60 -8.61 2.94
CA GLY A 1087 -10.80 -7.99 3.52
C GLY A 1087 -11.61 -9.00 4.31
N PHE A 1088 -12.17 -8.58 5.45
CA PHE A 1088 -13.01 -9.41 6.31
C PHE A 1088 -14.40 -8.79 6.43
N GLY A 1089 -14.70 -8.12 7.56
CA GLY A 1089 -15.99 -7.47 7.77
C GLY A 1089 -16.29 -6.41 6.71
N ILE A 1090 -17.53 -6.38 6.25
CA ILE A 1090 -18.03 -5.45 5.22
C ILE A 1090 -19.48 -5.09 5.52
N GLU A 1091 -19.80 -3.80 5.43
CA GLU A 1091 -21.13 -3.26 5.72
C GLU A 1091 -21.53 -2.22 4.68
N ALA A 1092 -22.81 -2.20 4.33
CA ALA A 1092 -23.41 -1.28 3.37
C ALA A 1092 -24.35 -0.30 4.09
N GLY A 1093 -24.18 1.00 3.84
CA GLY A 1093 -25.00 2.03 4.47
C GLY A 1093 -24.69 3.42 3.93
N ASP A 1094 -25.58 4.39 4.12
CA ASP A 1094 -25.32 5.79 3.74
C ASP A 1094 -24.50 6.48 4.83
N PHE A 1095 -23.18 6.27 4.83
CA PHE A 1095 -22.28 6.84 5.85
C PHE A 1095 -22.04 8.34 5.66
N ASN A 1096 -22.40 8.86 4.48
CA ASN A 1096 -22.08 10.21 4.07
C ASN A 1096 -23.31 11.16 4.07
N ALA A 1097 -24.51 10.60 4.27
CA ALA A 1097 -25.83 11.24 4.30
C ALA A 1097 -26.22 11.94 2.98
N ASP A 1098 -25.86 11.34 1.82
CA ASP A 1098 -26.25 11.84 0.49
C ASP A 1098 -27.39 11.04 -0.17
N GLY A 1099 -27.97 10.08 0.54
CA GLY A 1099 -29.08 9.25 0.10
C GLY A 1099 -28.67 8.09 -0.81
N LYS A 1100 -27.39 7.72 -0.81
CA LYS A 1100 -26.81 6.63 -1.61
C LYS A 1100 -26.04 5.68 -0.70
N LEU A 1101 -25.99 4.41 -1.09
CA LEU A 1101 -25.28 3.42 -0.31
C LEU A 1101 -23.77 3.52 -0.56
N ASP A 1102 -23.05 3.58 0.55
CA ASP A 1102 -21.60 3.48 0.65
C ASP A 1102 -21.22 2.10 1.20
N ILE A 1103 -19.94 1.74 1.13
CA ILE A 1103 -19.40 0.51 1.70
C ILE A 1103 -18.30 0.86 2.71
N LEU A 1104 -18.39 0.29 3.91
CA LEU A 1104 -17.30 0.28 4.90
C LEU A 1104 -16.77 -1.14 5.01
N LEU A 1105 -15.45 -1.31 4.95
CA LEU A 1105 -14.79 -2.61 5.14
C LEU A 1105 -13.60 -2.52 6.09
N VAL A 1106 -13.31 -3.64 6.74
CA VAL A 1106 -12.11 -3.86 7.55
C VAL A 1106 -11.25 -4.96 6.94
N ASN A 1107 -9.96 -4.91 7.21
CA ASN A 1107 -8.97 -5.74 6.53
C ASN A 1107 -7.74 -6.00 7.41
N ASN A 1108 -6.75 -6.67 6.81
CA ASN A 1108 -5.50 -7.19 7.35
C ASN A 1108 -5.62 -8.61 7.92
N PHE A 1109 -4.54 -9.38 7.80
CA PHE A 1109 -4.45 -10.76 8.30
C PHE A 1109 -3.06 -11.06 8.89
N PHE A 1110 -3.00 -11.41 10.18
CA PHE A 1110 -1.73 -11.68 10.89
C PHE A 1110 -1.44 -13.17 11.11
N GLY A 1111 -2.34 -14.05 10.67
CA GLY A 1111 -2.20 -15.51 10.79
C GLY A 1111 -1.34 -16.18 9.71
N SER A 1112 -0.64 -15.41 8.87
CA SER A 1112 0.19 -15.96 7.78
C SER A 1112 1.44 -16.69 8.30
N GLN A 1113 2.00 -17.56 7.44
CA GLN A 1113 3.26 -18.22 7.73
C GLN A 1113 4.40 -17.20 7.96
N PRO A 1114 5.32 -17.42 8.93
CA PRO A 1114 6.42 -16.51 9.22
C PRO A 1114 7.21 -16.03 7.98
N GLU A 1115 7.53 -16.90 7.03
CA GLU A 1115 8.25 -16.54 5.80
C GLU A 1115 7.43 -15.69 4.82
N THR A 1116 6.10 -15.75 4.89
CA THR A 1116 5.20 -14.92 4.07
C THR A 1116 5.09 -13.50 4.65
N GLY A 1117 5.25 -13.36 5.97
CA GLY A 1117 5.00 -12.09 6.66
C GLY A 1117 3.51 -11.77 6.73
N PHE A 1118 3.14 -10.80 7.57
CA PHE A 1118 1.76 -10.36 7.72
C PHE A 1118 1.23 -9.74 6.42
N MET A 1119 -0.06 -9.90 6.18
CA MET A 1119 -0.76 -9.25 5.08
C MET A 1119 -1.44 -8.01 5.64
N ASP A 1120 -0.66 -6.97 5.91
CA ASP A 1120 -1.03 -5.84 6.78
C ASP A 1120 -0.93 -4.46 6.11
N GLY A 1121 -1.19 -4.41 4.80
CA GLY A 1121 -1.12 -3.18 4.03
C GLY A 1121 -2.27 -2.19 4.25
N GLY A 1122 -3.36 -2.56 4.93
CA GLY A 1122 -4.60 -1.79 5.03
C GLY A 1122 -4.84 -1.09 6.36
N LEU A 1123 -5.78 -0.14 6.36
CA LEU A 1123 -6.24 0.62 7.54
C LEU A 1123 -7.77 0.57 7.71
N GLY A 1124 -8.45 -0.39 7.08
CA GLY A 1124 -9.87 -0.27 6.75
C GLY A 1124 -10.14 0.75 5.62
N LEU A 1125 -11.34 0.73 5.05
CA LEU A 1125 -11.68 1.59 3.91
C LEU A 1125 -13.16 1.96 3.86
N LEU A 1126 -13.42 3.25 3.62
CA LEU A 1126 -14.74 3.76 3.24
C LEU A 1126 -14.76 3.99 1.73
N LEU A 1127 -15.79 3.47 1.06
CA LEU A 1127 -16.07 3.66 -0.36
C LEU A 1127 -17.40 4.40 -0.50
N THR A 1128 -17.40 5.59 -1.10
CA THR A 1128 -18.66 6.30 -1.38
C THR A 1128 -19.27 5.84 -2.69
N GLY A 1129 -20.57 5.52 -2.68
CA GLY A 1129 -21.31 5.12 -3.87
C GLY A 1129 -21.92 6.31 -4.61
N ASP A 1130 -21.95 6.25 -5.93
CA ASP A 1130 -22.61 7.28 -6.74
C ASP A 1130 -24.11 7.04 -6.96
N GLY A 1131 -24.60 5.87 -6.51
CA GLY A 1131 -25.98 5.40 -6.65
C GLY A 1131 -26.33 4.96 -8.07
N LYS A 1132 -25.32 4.63 -8.88
CA LYS A 1132 -25.42 4.09 -10.25
C LYS A 1132 -24.42 2.96 -10.49
N GLY A 1133 -23.95 2.36 -9.39
CA GLY A 1133 -23.01 1.26 -9.40
C GLY A 1133 -21.52 1.63 -9.49
N THR A 1134 -21.13 2.88 -9.23
CA THR A 1134 -19.70 3.25 -9.11
C THR A 1134 -19.32 3.60 -7.68
N PHE A 1135 -18.17 3.08 -7.23
CA PHE A 1135 -17.60 3.36 -5.90
C PHE A 1135 -16.29 4.13 -5.99
N LYS A 1136 -16.08 5.07 -5.06
CA LYS A 1136 -14.82 5.83 -4.93
C LYS A 1136 -14.26 5.70 -3.52
N SER A 1137 -12.96 5.42 -3.42
CA SER A 1137 -12.25 5.39 -2.14
C SER A 1137 -12.19 6.76 -1.47
N VAL A 1138 -12.47 6.79 -0.18
CA VAL A 1138 -12.27 7.96 0.70
C VAL A 1138 -11.00 7.75 1.50
N TRP A 1139 -10.06 8.69 1.40
CA TRP A 1139 -8.76 8.58 2.06
C TRP A 1139 -8.89 8.58 3.59
N PRO A 1140 -8.02 7.86 4.34
CA PRO A 1140 -8.05 7.81 5.81
C PRO A 1140 -8.05 9.18 6.49
N ARG A 1141 -7.32 10.17 5.94
CA ARG A 1141 -7.32 11.56 6.42
C ARG A 1141 -8.68 12.28 6.32
N GLU A 1142 -9.57 11.81 5.45
CA GLU A 1142 -10.92 12.34 5.25
C GLU A 1142 -11.96 11.47 5.97
N SER A 1143 -11.83 10.14 5.89
CA SER A 1143 -12.76 9.20 6.49
C SER A 1143 -12.61 9.10 8.01
N GLY A 1144 -11.40 9.27 8.56
CA GLY A 1144 -11.10 8.98 9.97
C GLY A 1144 -11.03 7.49 10.30
N VAL A 1145 -11.16 6.60 9.30
CA VAL A 1145 -11.01 5.15 9.46
C VAL A 1145 -9.51 4.82 9.46
N VAL A 1146 -8.98 4.44 10.62
CA VAL A 1146 -7.56 4.08 10.81
C VAL A 1146 -7.48 2.83 11.70
N LEU A 1147 -7.58 1.66 11.08
CA LEU A 1147 -7.59 0.34 11.70
C LEU A 1147 -6.36 -0.48 11.27
N GLU A 1148 -5.23 -0.22 11.92
CA GLU A 1148 -3.91 -0.77 11.55
C GLU A 1148 -3.64 -2.23 11.97
N ASN A 1149 -4.61 -2.86 12.64
CA ASN A 1149 -4.47 -4.18 13.22
C ASN A 1149 -5.34 -5.20 12.48
N ASP A 1150 -5.27 -6.46 12.93
CA ASP A 1150 -5.97 -7.63 12.39
C ASP A 1150 -7.48 -7.52 12.61
N SER A 1151 -8.15 -6.74 11.76
CA SER A 1151 -9.52 -6.31 11.98
C SER A 1151 -10.48 -7.28 11.31
N MET A 1152 -11.26 -8.00 12.12
CA MET A 1152 -12.08 -9.12 11.66
C MET A 1152 -13.55 -8.73 11.55
N GLY A 1153 -14.29 -8.78 12.65
CA GLY A 1153 -15.71 -8.48 12.67
C GLY A 1153 -16.01 -6.98 12.50
N LEU A 1154 -16.99 -6.66 11.65
CA LEU A 1154 -17.51 -5.33 11.44
C LEU A 1154 -19.04 -5.39 11.49
N ALA A 1155 -19.64 -4.54 12.32
CA ALA A 1155 -21.09 -4.39 12.43
C ALA A 1155 -21.47 -2.92 12.63
N THR A 1156 -22.69 -2.56 12.23
CA THR A 1156 -23.22 -1.19 12.31
C THR A 1156 -24.44 -1.08 13.23
N ALA A 1157 -24.56 0.08 13.85
CA ALA A 1157 -25.71 0.49 14.66
C ALA A 1157 -25.71 2.01 14.81
N ASP A 1158 -26.86 2.61 15.06
CA ASP A 1158 -26.97 3.98 15.59
C ASP A 1158 -26.94 3.86 17.12
N PHE A 1159 -25.75 3.87 17.71
CA PHE A 1159 -25.59 3.49 19.13
C PHE A 1159 -25.98 4.63 20.09
N ASP A 1160 -25.95 5.88 19.64
CA ASP A 1160 -26.27 7.05 20.45
C ASP A 1160 -27.62 7.72 20.10
N LEU A 1161 -28.32 7.19 19.10
CA LEU A 1161 -29.62 7.63 18.62
C LEU A 1161 -29.61 9.05 18.04
N ASP A 1162 -28.49 9.46 17.46
CA ASP A 1162 -28.41 10.67 16.65
C ASP A 1162 -28.92 10.46 15.21
N GLY A 1163 -29.08 9.20 14.81
CA GLY A 1163 -29.63 8.75 13.54
C GLY A 1163 -28.61 8.57 12.42
N ASP A 1164 -27.34 8.84 12.68
CA ASP A 1164 -26.25 8.46 11.79
C ASP A 1164 -25.86 6.99 12.02
N LEU A 1165 -25.29 6.35 11.00
CA LEU A 1165 -24.87 4.96 11.11
C LEU A 1165 -23.43 4.89 11.61
N ASP A 1166 -23.23 4.38 12.82
CA ASP A 1166 -21.93 4.11 13.43
C ASP A 1166 -21.46 2.68 13.12
N ALA A 1167 -20.18 2.41 13.40
CA ALA A 1167 -19.59 1.09 13.19
C ALA A 1167 -18.75 0.63 14.37
N ILE A 1168 -18.77 -0.66 14.66
CA ILE A 1168 -17.84 -1.31 15.59
C ILE A 1168 -16.98 -2.32 14.84
N ALA A 1169 -15.67 -2.27 15.07
CA ALA A 1169 -14.72 -3.23 14.56
C ALA A 1169 -14.08 -3.99 15.73
N ASN A 1170 -14.15 -5.32 15.68
CA ASN A 1170 -13.44 -6.16 16.63
C ASN A 1170 -12.12 -6.63 16.03
N ILE A 1171 -11.05 -6.49 16.81
CA ILE A 1171 -9.67 -6.61 16.32
C ILE A 1171 -9.01 -7.80 17.00
N ASN A 1172 -8.56 -8.78 16.21
CA ASN A 1172 -7.80 -9.90 16.73
C ASN A 1172 -6.50 -9.42 17.40
N MET A 1173 -6.19 -9.97 18.57
CA MET A 1173 -5.08 -9.57 19.44
C MET A 1173 -5.00 -8.06 19.71
N GLY A 1174 -6.13 -7.35 19.60
CA GLY A 1174 -6.21 -5.90 19.61
C GLY A 1174 -7.38 -5.37 20.42
N LYS A 1175 -7.47 -4.04 20.52
CA LYS A 1175 -8.59 -3.37 21.18
C LYS A 1175 -9.77 -3.26 20.22
N THR A 1176 -10.97 -3.51 20.71
CA THR A 1176 -12.20 -3.19 19.97
C THR A 1176 -12.28 -1.68 19.72
N VAL A 1177 -12.68 -1.29 18.51
CA VAL A 1177 -12.80 0.11 18.07
C VAL A 1177 -14.27 0.43 17.78
N LEU A 1178 -14.76 1.57 18.25
CA LEU A 1178 -16.12 2.05 18.02
C LEU A 1178 -16.04 3.38 17.28
N LEU A 1179 -16.34 3.36 15.98
CA LEU A 1179 -16.30 4.49 15.09
C LEU A 1179 -17.65 5.22 15.12
N ARG A 1180 -17.72 6.34 15.84
CA ARG A 1180 -18.87 7.25 15.76
C ARG A 1180 -18.81 8.03 14.45
N ASN A 1181 -19.91 8.05 13.70
CA ASN A 1181 -20.07 8.88 12.51
C ASN A 1181 -20.38 10.32 12.91
N ASN A 1182 -19.67 11.29 12.33
CA ASN A 1182 -19.84 12.72 12.59
C ASN A 1182 -20.44 13.41 11.35
N SER A 1183 -21.46 12.81 10.72
CA SER A 1183 -22.01 13.35 9.48
C SER A 1183 -22.48 14.80 9.70
N PRO A 1184 -22.20 15.72 8.76
CA PRO A 1184 -22.58 17.14 8.92
C PRO A 1184 -24.08 17.38 8.68
N ALA A 1185 -24.86 16.34 8.36
CA ALA A 1185 -26.27 16.46 8.04
C ALA A 1185 -27.11 16.87 9.26
N GLY A 1186 -28.22 17.58 9.02
CA GLY A 1186 -29.23 17.86 10.05
C GLY A 1186 -29.95 16.56 10.47
N PRO A 1187 -30.98 16.64 11.35
CA PRO A 1187 -31.49 15.48 12.07
C PRO A 1187 -31.88 14.32 11.15
N SER A 1188 -31.43 13.12 11.53
CA SER A 1188 -31.57 11.86 10.82
C SER A 1188 -32.82 11.08 11.28
N LEU A 1189 -33.30 10.15 10.45
CA LEU A 1189 -34.51 9.36 10.71
C LEU A 1189 -34.20 7.86 10.71
N THR A 1190 -34.77 7.12 11.65
CA THR A 1190 -34.77 5.65 11.63
C THR A 1190 -36.16 5.09 11.30
N VAL A 1191 -36.20 3.96 10.61
CA VAL A 1191 -37.41 3.16 10.41
C VAL A 1191 -37.24 1.84 11.16
N LYS A 1192 -38.08 1.63 12.17
CA LYS A 1192 -38.15 0.39 12.96
C LYS A 1192 -39.31 -0.46 12.46
N LEU A 1193 -39.01 -1.67 12.01
CA LEU A 1193 -40.02 -2.67 11.69
C LEU A 1193 -40.31 -3.52 12.92
N LYS A 1194 -41.59 -3.83 13.15
CA LYS A 1194 -42.03 -4.73 14.21
C LYS A 1194 -42.82 -5.88 13.60
N GLY A 1195 -42.18 -7.04 13.51
CA GLY A 1195 -42.75 -8.25 12.94
C GLY A 1195 -43.73 -8.96 13.88
N ALA A 1196 -44.17 -10.14 13.47
CA ALA A 1196 -44.99 -11.04 14.27
C ALA A 1196 -44.17 -11.71 15.40
N THR A 1197 -44.88 -12.25 16.40
CA THR A 1197 -44.29 -13.08 17.46
C THR A 1197 -43.46 -14.23 16.85
N GLY A 1198 -42.23 -14.43 17.34
CA GLY A 1198 -41.26 -15.39 16.76
C GLY A 1198 -40.27 -14.75 15.77
N ASN A 1199 -40.66 -13.64 15.13
CA ASN A 1199 -39.79 -12.85 14.25
C ASN A 1199 -40.02 -11.34 14.50
N ASN A 1200 -39.88 -10.93 15.76
CA ASN A 1200 -40.20 -9.56 16.21
C ASN A 1200 -39.33 -8.48 15.56
N MET A 1201 -38.09 -8.84 15.17
CA MET A 1201 -37.16 -7.97 14.43
C MET A 1201 -37.50 -7.86 12.94
N ALA A 1202 -38.50 -8.58 12.43
CA ALA A 1202 -38.90 -8.58 11.03
C ALA A 1202 -37.78 -9.01 10.06
N VAL A 1203 -36.94 -9.97 10.46
CA VAL A 1203 -35.86 -10.51 9.64
C VAL A 1203 -36.45 -11.12 8.37
N GLY A 1204 -35.91 -10.74 7.21
CA GLY A 1204 -36.41 -11.08 5.87
C GLY A 1204 -37.44 -10.10 5.32
N ALA A 1205 -37.86 -9.08 6.07
CA ALA A 1205 -38.78 -8.06 5.56
C ALA A 1205 -38.05 -7.10 4.62
N GLN A 1206 -38.70 -6.77 3.49
CA GLN A 1206 -38.25 -5.78 2.54
C GLN A 1206 -39.06 -4.49 2.68
N ALA A 1207 -38.39 -3.37 2.95
CA ALA A 1207 -38.98 -2.05 3.06
C ALA A 1207 -38.60 -1.16 1.87
N ARG A 1208 -39.59 -0.76 1.08
CA ARG A 1208 -39.48 0.27 0.05
C ARG A 1208 -39.88 1.62 0.65
N VAL A 1209 -38.90 2.48 0.87
CA VAL A 1209 -39.10 3.81 1.45
C VAL A 1209 -39.06 4.85 0.33
N ARG A 1210 -40.15 5.61 0.17
CA ARG A 1210 -40.19 6.74 -0.77
C ARG A 1210 -39.90 8.05 -0.06
N ILE A 1211 -38.81 8.67 -0.45
CA ILE A 1211 -38.27 9.88 0.12
C ILE A 1211 -38.42 11.01 -0.92
N LYS A 1212 -39.00 12.11 -0.50
CA LYS A 1212 -39.25 13.28 -1.35
C LYS A 1212 -37.94 13.80 -1.93
N ASP A 1213 -37.95 14.11 -3.23
CA ASP A 1213 -36.81 14.60 -4.02
C ASP A 1213 -35.61 13.63 -4.16
N VAL A 1214 -35.58 12.50 -3.43
CA VAL A 1214 -34.56 11.43 -3.53
C VAL A 1214 -35.08 10.25 -4.37
N GLY A 1215 -36.33 9.82 -4.16
CA GLY A 1215 -36.94 8.68 -4.85
C GLY A 1215 -37.26 7.52 -3.91
N GLU A 1216 -37.40 6.33 -4.48
CA GLU A 1216 -37.65 5.09 -3.73
C GLU A 1216 -36.32 4.38 -3.44
N ARG A 1217 -36.22 3.79 -2.25
CA ARG A 1217 -35.07 3.01 -1.78
C ARG A 1217 -35.53 1.67 -1.22
N LEU A 1218 -34.83 0.60 -1.55
CA LEU A 1218 -35.09 -0.74 -1.04
C LEU A 1218 -34.13 -1.06 0.12
N PHE A 1219 -34.69 -1.53 1.22
CA PHE A 1219 -33.95 -2.06 2.36
C PHE A 1219 -34.49 -3.46 2.68
N GLU A 1220 -33.62 -4.33 3.19
CA GLU A 1220 -33.99 -5.66 3.66
C GLU A 1220 -33.41 -5.87 5.05
N VAL A 1221 -34.25 -6.28 5.99
CA VAL A 1221 -33.82 -6.55 7.38
C VAL A 1221 -33.21 -7.93 7.45
N ARG A 1222 -32.02 -8.02 8.05
CA ARG A 1222 -31.22 -9.25 8.09
C ARG A 1222 -30.76 -9.55 9.52
N SER A 1223 -30.43 -10.82 9.76
CA SER A 1223 -29.84 -11.28 11.02
C SER A 1223 -28.61 -12.13 10.71
N GLY A 1224 -27.46 -11.67 11.17
CA GLY A 1224 -26.15 -12.07 10.65
C GLY A 1224 -25.78 -11.30 9.37
N GLY A 1225 -24.62 -11.63 8.82
CA GLY A 1225 -24.02 -10.93 7.67
C GLY A 1225 -22.56 -10.55 7.95
N SER A 1226 -21.93 -9.81 7.03
CA SER A 1226 -20.52 -9.40 7.15
C SER A 1226 -19.61 -10.61 7.45
N TYR A 1227 -18.42 -10.44 8.01
CA TYR A 1227 -17.59 -11.54 8.52
C TYR A 1227 -17.88 -11.73 10.01
N ILE A 1228 -18.39 -12.90 10.41
CA ILE A 1228 -18.64 -13.31 11.81
C ILE A 1228 -19.33 -12.25 12.70
N SER A 1229 -20.24 -11.46 12.12
CA SER A 1229 -20.81 -10.28 12.76
C SER A 1229 -22.32 -10.14 12.56
N GLN A 1230 -22.95 -9.29 13.37
CA GLN A 1230 -24.35 -8.91 13.20
C GLN A 1230 -24.55 -7.41 13.46
N SER A 1231 -25.05 -6.72 12.43
CA SER A 1231 -25.55 -5.34 12.52
C SER A 1231 -26.93 -5.27 13.16
N HIS A 1232 -27.27 -4.10 13.69
CA HIS A 1232 -28.59 -3.86 14.29
C HIS A 1232 -29.69 -3.77 13.20
N SER A 1233 -30.90 -4.23 13.51
CA SER A 1233 -31.99 -4.41 12.51
C SER A 1233 -32.73 -3.14 12.09
N ARG A 1234 -32.37 -1.96 12.62
CA ARG A 1234 -33.03 -0.68 12.26
C ARG A 1234 -32.53 -0.16 10.92
N ILE A 1235 -33.45 0.37 10.12
CA ILE A 1235 -33.11 1.05 8.86
C ILE A 1235 -32.78 2.51 9.18
N ALA A 1236 -31.50 2.88 9.07
CA ALA A 1236 -31.06 4.26 9.20
C ALA A 1236 -31.25 5.01 7.88
N LEU A 1237 -31.75 6.25 7.94
CA LEU A 1237 -31.89 7.19 6.83
C LEU A 1237 -31.22 8.52 7.20
N PRO A 1238 -29.88 8.59 7.16
CA PRO A 1238 -29.13 9.78 7.56
C PRO A 1238 -29.51 11.00 6.73
N GLY A 1239 -29.63 12.17 7.37
CA GLY A 1239 -29.98 13.43 6.71
C GLY A 1239 -31.41 13.54 6.16
N VAL A 1240 -32.27 12.55 6.43
CA VAL A 1240 -33.68 12.54 5.98
C VAL A 1240 -34.60 12.97 7.12
N PHE A 1241 -35.46 13.96 6.86
CA PHE A 1241 -36.48 14.37 7.83
C PHE A 1241 -37.75 13.54 7.69
N ALA A 1242 -38.39 13.23 8.81
CA ALA A 1242 -39.69 12.54 8.85
C ALA A 1242 -40.74 13.13 7.89
N GLN A 1243 -40.78 14.47 7.75
CA GLN A 1243 -41.73 15.18 6.89
C GLN A 1243 -41.49 14.99 5.38
N ASP A 1244 -40.31 14.50 4.99
CA ASP A 1244 -39.93 14.22 3.60
C ASP A 1244 -40.17 12.75 3.23
N ILE A 1245 -40.59 11.88 4.17
CA ILE A 1245 -41.07 10.53 3.84
C ILE A 1245 -42.49 10.60 3.28
N GLU A 1246 -42.67 10.12 2.04
CA GLU A 1246 -43.98 10.05 1.38
C GLU A 1246 -44.74 8.77 1.74
N SER A 1247 -44.04 7.64 1.74
CA SER A 1247 -44.61 6.32 2.09
C SER A 1247 -43.54 5.31 2.47
N VAL A 1248 -43.90 4.33 3.30
CA VAL A 1248 -43.11 3.13 3.57
C VAL A 1248 -43.97 1.92 3.23
N LYS A 1249 -43.54 1.13 2.24
CA LYS A 1249 -44.19 -0.13 1.86
C LYS A 1249 -43.31 -1.28 2.35
N VAL A 1250 -43.85 -2.15 3.19
CA VAL A 1250 -43.16 -3.31 3.76
C VAL A 1250 -43.77 -4.58 3.18
N CYS A 1251 -42.94 -5.43 2.60
CA CYS A 1251 -43.25 -6.83 2.32
C CYS A 1251 -42.66 -7.66 3.47
N TRP A 1252 -43.51 -8.33 4.23
CA TRP A 1252 -43.11 -9.13 5.38
C TRP A 1252 -42.66 -10.53 4.93
N PRO A 1253 -41.89 -11.26 5.76
CA PRO A 1253 -41.37 -12.59 5.40
C PRO A 1253 -42.45 -13.61 5.03
N ASP A 1254 -43.64 -13.51 5.64
CA ASP A 1254 -44.81 -14.35 5.33
C ASP A 1254 -45.46 -14.02 3.97
N GLY A 1255 -45.02 -12.95 3.30
CA GLY A 1255 -45.55 -12.41 2.05
C GLY A 1255 -46.72 -11.45 2.21
N SER A 1256 -47.10 -11.09 3.44
CA SER A 1256 -48.07 -10.01 3.68
C SER A 1256 -47.45 -8.65 3.38
N GLU A 1257 -48.29 -7.65 3.07
CA GLU A 1257 -47.83 -6.29 2.78
C GLU A 1257 -48.49 -5.29 3.73
N THR A 1258 -47.68 -4.41 4.32
CA THR A 1258 -48.16 -3.20 5.01
C THR A 1258 -47.74 -1.98 4.22
N GLN A 1259 -48.66 -1.04 4.01
CA GLN A 1259 -48.34 0.26 3.45
C GLN A 1259 -48.67 1.35 4.47
N TRP A 1260 -47.65 2.10 4.86
CA TRP A 1260 -47.79 3.31 5.65
C TRP A 1260 -47.74 4.52 4.72
N GLU A 1261 -48.74 5.40 4.82
CA GLU A 1261 -48.80 6.69 4.11
C GLU A 1261 -49.04 7.82 5.11
N SER A 1262 -48.45 8.99 4.85
CA SER A 1262 -48.65 10.17 5.68
C SER A 1262 -50.07 10.73 5.55
N GLU A 1263 -50.99 10.34 6.46
CA GLU A 1263 -52.34 10.94 6.52
C GLU A 1263 -52.36 12.36 7.12
N LYS A 1264 -51.26 12.79 7.78
CA LYS A 1264 -51.02 14.12 8.38
C LYS A 1264 -49.54 14.49 8.30
N PRO A 1265 -49.19 15.77 8.14
CA PRO A 1265 -47.77 16.18 8.11
C PRO A 1265 -47.07 15.74 9.38
N LEU A 1266 -46.04 14.90 9.23
CA LEU A 1266 -45.12 14.53 10.31
C LEU A 1266 -44.44 15.81 10.82
N VAL A 1267 -44.18 15.87 12.12
CA VAL A 1267 -43.50 17.02 12.73
C VAL A 1267 -42.00 16.86 12.48
N ALA A 1268 -41.30 17.95 12.16
CA ALA A 1268 -39.87 17.96 11.86
C ALA A 1268 -38.95 17.38 12.98
N ASN A 1269 -39.47 17.12 14.17
CA ASN A 1269 -38.71 16.58 15.32
C ASN A 1269 -38.92 15.06 15.52
N ASN A 1270 -39.68 14.38 14.67
CA ASN A 1270 -39.78 12.93 14.75
C ASN A 1270 -38.48 12.31 14.21
N THR A 1271 -37.83 11.47 15.01
CA THR A 1271 -36.57 10.79 14.67
C THR A 1271 -36.75 9.29 14.38
N GLU A 1272 -37.94 8.73 14.59
CA GLU A 1272 -38.25 7.32 14.31
C GLU A 1272 -39.67 7.16 13.71
N ILE A 1273 -39.80 6.27 12.73
CA ILE A 1273 -41.08 5.75 12.23
C ILE A 1273 -41.15 4.25 12.56
N VAL A 1274 -42.19 3.84 13.29
CA VAL A 1274 -42.46 2.43 13.58
C VAL A 1274 -43.54 1.91 12.64
N VAL A 1275 -43.25 0.82 11.93
CA VAL A 1275 -44.21 0.10 11.09
C VAL A 1275 -44.43 -1.29 11.67
N GLU A 1276 -45.66 -1.61 12.03
CA GLU A 1276 -46.03 -2.91 12.63
C GLU A 1276 -46.70 -3.81 11.58
N GLN A 1277 -46.42 -5.11 11.65
CA GLN A 1277 -47.12 -6.13 10.87
C GLN A 1277 -48.55 -6.25 11.39
N ILE A 1278 -49.54 -6.07 10.50
CA ILE A 1278 -50.95 -6.14 10.87
C ILE A 1278 -51.36 -7.61 10.85
N GLN A 1279 -51.56 -8.19 12.05
CA GLN A 1279 -52.11 -9.54 12.23
C GLN A 1279 -53.57 -9.68 11.79
#